data_AF-A0A396ABY7-F1
#
_entry.id   AF-A0A396ABY7-F1
#
_cell.length_a   1.000
_cell.length_b   1.000
_cell.length_c   1.000
_cell.angle_alpha   90.00
_cell.angle_beta   90.00
_cell.angle_gamma   90.00
#
_symmetry.space_group_name_H-M   'P 1'
#
loop_
_entity.id
_entity.type
_entity.pdbx_description
1 polymer ?
#
loop_
_entity_poly.entity_id
_entity_poly.type
_entity_poly.pdbx_seq_one_letter_code
_entity_poly.pdbx_strand_id
1 'polypeptide(L)'
;MSKVRRVYVEKKPAFAVKAKELQAEIKSYLGISSVTGVRELIRYDIENISEETYKKALVTVFSEPPVDTVFEETFELGNAKTFSVEYLPGQFDQRADSAEQCVKLLNEEEEPVIRTATTYVIEGDITEEQLEAIKHHCINPVDSRETGLEKPETLVQNFEDPADVISFVGFADMPEAQLKELYGSLNLAMTFKDFLHIQNYFKKEEHRDPSVTEIRVLDTYWSDHCRHTTFSTELKDVKFDDGFYKKPIEETYNDYLNTFKNLYEGRSDKFVCLMDIALLAMKRLKKEGKLQDQEESDEINACSIVVPVEVDGQTEEWLVNFKNETHNHPTEIEPFGGAATCLGGAIRDPLSGRTYVYQAMRVTGAADPTVSVKDTLPGKLPQKKIVREAAHGYSSYGNQIGLATGYVKEVYHPDYVAKRMEIGAVMGAAPRRAVQRLTSDPGDIIILLGGRTGRDGIGGATGSSKAHNTQSTSVCGAEVQKGNAPTERKIQRLFRREEVAHIIKKCNDFGAGGVSVAIGELADGLRINLDKVPKKYAGLDGTELAISESQERMAVVVAPEDVQTFLGYAAEENLEAVEVAVVTEDPRLVLEWRGKEIVNLSRAFLDTNGAHQETNVEVEMPEEKENYFKKIAAPKVAEAVAANDMKAAWMTELADLNVCSQKGLVEMFDGSIGVNSVYMPFGGKYQLTETQSMVAKLPVAKGDCDTVTMMSYGFDPYLSSWSPYHGAVYAVLESLSRIVTAGGDYKKVRFTFQEYFRRMSEDPKRWSQPFAALLGAYNAQIGFGLPSIGGKDSMSGTFNDIDVPPTLVSFAVDIAKEKDIITPELKAVGDQLVLFTIKKDEFDLPDYAQVMKLYDTIHALIQAGVIVSAYALDGKGLAAAVSKMAFGNKLGVTVNEDVSKETLFAPGFGNIVAEVPAEKVAEVKAAFDAAGLAGYEALVGWVNEEESFIYGDMRISMEEALHAWTATLEKVFPTRATENKDEVKTGLYKADSIYVCKNKVAKPTVFIPVFPGTNCEYDSADAFERAGANTIVKVFKNMNANDIRESVDEFVKAIEQSQIIMFPGGFSAGDEPDGSAKFFATAFRNAKMTEAVMKLLNERDGLALGICNGFQALIKLGLVPHGEICPQSAESPTLTYNTIGRHVSKMVYTKVVSNKSPWLQGAELGKVYCNPASHGEGRFVAPQEWLDKLFANGQVATQYVNEAGVPTMDEEWNVNGSYMAIEGITSPDGRVLGKMAHSERRDRSVAMNIYGEQDIKIFESGVAYFK
;
A
#
# COMPACT_ATOMS: atom_id res chain seq x y z
N MET A 1 6.47 -32.05 -34.93
CA MET A 1 6.12 -32.35 -33.53
C MET A 1 6.28 -31.04 -32.78
N SER A 2 5.27 -30.63 -32.02
CA SER A 2 5.33 -29.39 -31.22
C SER A 2 6.56 -29.43 -30.30
N LYS A 3 7.28 -28.31 -30.20
CA LYS A 3 8.41 -28.14 -29.27
C LYS A 3 7.94 -27.76 -27.86
N VAL A 4 6.62 -27.58 -27.68
CA VAL A 4 6.00 -27.17 -26.42
C VAL A 4 5.67 -28.38 -25.56
N ARG A 5 6.11 -28.34 -24.30
CA ARG A 5 5.74 -29.26 -23.23
C ARG A 5 4.65 -28.63 -22.40
N ARG A 6 3.68 -29.43 -21.94
CA ARG A 6 2.60 -28.95 -21.07
C ARG A 6 2.62 -29.68 -19.74
N VAL A 7 2.55 -28.92 -18.64
CA VAL A 7 2.52 -29.43 -17.28
C VAL A 7 1.31 -28.83 -16.56
N TYR A 8 0.59 -29.66 -15.82
CA TYR A 8 -0.45 -29.21 -14.88
C TYR A 8 -0.01 -29.50 -13.46
N VAL A 9 -0.18 -28.53 -12.57
CA VAL A 9 0.19 -28.62 -11.16
C VAL A 9 -1.03 -28.37 -10.30
N GLU A 10 -1.40 -29.34 -9.48
CA GLU A 10 -2.59 -29.31 -8.64
C GLU A 10 -2.20 -29.45 -7.17
N LYS A 11 -2.71 -28.56 -6.30
CA LYS A 11 -2.57 -28.72 -4.85
C LYS A 11 -3.28 -30.00 -4.41
N LYS A 12 -2.62 -30.83 -3.58
CA LYS A 12 -3.25 -32.00 -2.96
C LYS A 12 -4.49 -31.56 -2.17
N PRO A 13 -5.53 -32.41 -2.01
CA PRO A 13 -6.81 -32.01 -1.42
C PRO A 13 -6.74 -31.33 -0.05
N ALA A 14 -5.75 -31.67 0.78
CA ALA A 14 -5.53 -31.04 2.08
C ALA A 14 -5.13 -29.55 1.96
N PHE A 15 -4.44 -29.18 0.88
CA PHE A 15 -3.82 -27.86 0.67
C PHE A 15 -4.50 -27.03 -0.42
N ALA A 16 -5.51 -27.56 -1.11
CA ALA A 16 -6.29 -26.88 -2.14
C ALA A 16 -7.23 -25.79 -1.59
N VAL A 17 -6.67 -24.74 -0.98
CA VAL A 17 -7.43 -23.64 -0.33
C VAL A 17 -8.23 -22.84 -1.37
N LYS A 18 -7.61 -22.40 -2.47
CA LYS A 18 -8.28 -21.62 -3.54
C LYS A 18 -9.43 -22.38 -4.20
N ALA A 19 -9.25 -23.66 -4.51
CA ALA A 19 -10.32 -24.50 -5.03
C ALA A 19 -11.53 -24.61 -4.06
N LYS A 20 -11.27 -24.70 -2.74
CA LYS A 20 -12.34 -24.72 -1.72
C LYS A 20 -13.02 -23.36 -1.58
N GLU A 21 -12.27 -22.26 -1.64
CA GLU A 21 -12.81 -20.89 -1.66
C GLU A 21 -13.74 -20.71 -2.85
N LEU A 22 -13.28 -21.03 -4.07
CA LEU A 22 -14.10 -20.95 -5.27
C LEU A 22 -15.34 -21.85 -5.19
N GLN A 23 -15.22 -23.07 -4.65
CA GLN A 23 -16.39 -23.93 -4.44
C GLN A 23 -17.41 -23.28 -3.48
N ALA A 24 -16.93 -22.67 -2.39
CA ALA A 24 -17.80 -21.98 -1.43
C ALA A 24 -18.46 -20.76 -2.06
N GLU A 25 -17.74 -20.00 -2.88
CA GLU A 25 -18.28 -18.89 -3.65
C GLU A 25 -19.33 -19.37 -4.66
N ILE A 26 -19.05 -20.37 -5.49
CA ILE A 26 -20.05 -20.88 -6.45
C ILE A 26 -21.36 -21.30 -5.74
N LYS A 27 -21.26 -21.96 -4.59
CA LYS A 27 -22.44 -22.38 -3.81
C LYS A 27 -23.18 -21.21 -3.17
N SER A 28 -22.47 -20.30 -2.53
CA SER A 28 -23.07 -19.22 -1.74
C SER A 28 -23.41 -17.99 -2.58
N TYR A 29 -22.47 -17.57 -3.41
CA TYR A 29 -22.49 -16.35 -4.20
C TYR A 29 -23.30 -16.52 -5.48
N LEU A 30 -23.02 -17.57 -6.27
CA LEU A 30 -23.75 -17.86 -7.51
C LEU A 30 -25.04 -18.67 -7.26
N GLY A 31 -25.18 -19.26 -6.06
CA GLY A 31 -26.34 -20.09 -5.71
C GLY A 31 -26.38 -21.44 -6.42
N ILE A 32 -25.25 -21.91 -6.95
CA ILE A 32 -25.14 -23.15 -7.73
C ILE A 32 -24.74 -24.29 -6.78
N SER A 33 -25.74 -24.97 -6.21
CA SER A 33 -25.53 -26.07 -5.27
C SER A 33 -25.24 -27.43 -5.91
N SER A 34 -25.41 -27.56 -7.24
CA SER A 34 -25.13 -28.78 -8.00
C SER A 34 -23.63 -29.10 -8.13
N VAL A 35 -22.74 -28.13 -7.82
CA VAL A 35 -21.29 -28.36 -7.79
C VAL A 35 -20.90 -29.21 -6.57
N THR A 36 -20.40 -30.41 -6.84
CA THR A 36 -19.94 -31.35 -5.81
C THR A 36 -18.47 -31.17 -5.47
N GLY A 37 -17.66 -30.69 -6.41
CA GLY A 37 -16.22 -30.49 -6.25
C GLY A 37 -15.67 -29.45 -7.23
N VAL A 38 -14.58 -28.79 -6.84
CA VAL A 38 -13.81 -27.89 -7.69
C VAL A 38 -12.34 -28.30 -7.56
N ARG A 39 -11.64 -28.39 -8.69
CA ARG A 39 -10.19 -28.50 -8.73
C ARG A 39 -9.63 -27.32 -9.51
N GLU A 40 -8.44 -26.91 -9.11
CA GLU A 40 -7.72 -25.80 -9.72
C GLU A 40 -6.30 -26.29 -10.02
N LEU A 41 -5.93 -26.22 -11.29
CA LEU A 41 -4.62 -26.67 -11.78
C LEU A 41 -3.92 -25.51 -12.47
N ILE A 42 -2.66 -25.29 -12.13
CA ILE A 42 -1.82 -24.33 -12.83
C ILE A 42 -1.21 -25.03 -14.03
N ARG A 43 -1.51 -24.52 -15.23
CA ARG A 43 -0.98 -24.99 -16.50
C ARG A 43 0.26 -24.19 -16.86
N TYR A 44 1.39 -24.87 -17.04
CA TYR A 44 2.60 -24.32 -17.63
C TYR A 44 2.78 -24.88 -19.03
N ASP A 45 2.86 -23.99 -20.02
CA ASP A 45 3.36 -24.31 -21.35
C ASP A 45 4.80 -23.84 -21.47
N ILE A 46 5.70 -24.73 -21.88
CA ILE A 46 7.14 -24.52 -21.79
C ILE A 46 7.81 -24.86 -23.13
N GLU A 47 8.65 -23.96 -23.63
CA GLU A 47 9.49 -24.15 -24.83
C GLU A 47 10.96 -23.76 -24.52
N ASN A 48 11.91 -24.21 -25.36
CA ASN A 48 13.35 -23.88 -25.30
C ASN A 48 14.10 -24.35 -24.04
N ILE A 49 13.68 -25.47 -23.46
CA ILE A 49 14.31 -26.12 -22.30
C ILE A 49 14.87 -27.50 -22.68
N SER A 50 16.02 -27.88 -22.12
CA SER A 50 16.57 -29.23 -22.27
C SER A 50 15.79 -30.27 -21.43
N GLU A 51 15.86 -31.56 -21.80
CA GLU A 51 15.23 -32.62 -21.00
C GLU A 51 15.73 -32.66 -19.55
N GLU A 52 17.03 -32.43 -19.34
CA GLU A 52 17.64 -32.45 -18.02
C GLU A 52 17.11 -31.31 -17.14
N THR A 53 17.12 -30.08 -17.65
CA THR A 53 16.62 -28.92 -16.90
C THR A 53 15.13 -29.03 -16.67
N TYR A 54 14.36 -29.50 -17.66
CA TYR A 54 12.93 -29.74 -17.51
C TYR A 54 12.62 -30.71 -16.36
N LYS A 55 13.30 -31.87 -16.29
CA LYS A 55 13.07 -32.84 -15.21
C LYS A 55 13.45 -32.31 -13.83
N LYS A 56 14.47 -31.44 -13.73
CA LYS A 56 14.78 -30.72 -12.48
C LYS A 56 13.68 -29.71 -12.13
N ALA A 57 13.30 -28.87 -13.10
CA ALA A 57 12.31 -27.80 -12.94
C ALA A 57 10.93 -28.33 -12.52
N LEU A 58 10.53 -29.53 -12.96
CA LEU A 58 9.28 -30.17 -12.54
C LEU A 58 9.12 -30.24 -11.02
N VAL A 59 10.19 -30.54 -10.28
CA VAL A 59 10.14 -30.79 -8.83
C VAL A 59 10.74 -29.66 -7.98
N THR A 60 11.39 -28.67 -8.60
CA THR A 60 12.01 -27.55 -7.88
C THR A 60 11.43 -26.18 -8.22
N VAL A 61 10.82 -26.02 -9.40
CA VAL A 61 10.29 -24.74 -9.90
C VAL A 61 8.78 -24.84 -10.05
N PHE A 62 8.28 -25.72 -10.91
CA PHE A 62 6.86 -25.78 -11.26
C PHE A 62 5.99 -26.35 -10.13
N SER A 63 6.55 -27.17 -9.24
CA SER A 63 5.78 -27.80 -8.15
C SER A 63 6.60 -27.98 -6.88
N GLU A 64 5.88 -28.28 -5.80
CA GLU A 64 6.42 -28.73 -4.53
C GLU A 64 5.92 -30.14 -4.19
N PRO A 65 6.78 -31.17 -4.25
CA PRO A 65 6.37 -32.56 -4.01
C PRO A 65 5.55 -32.82 -2.73
N PRO A 66 5.81 -32.15 -1.58
CA PRO A 66 5.00 -32.33 -0.37
C PRO A 66 3.53 -31.93 -0.53
N VAL A 67 3.22 -30.90 -1.32
CA VAL A 67 1.88 -30.27 -1.36
C VAL A 67 1.21 -30.35 -2.72
N ASP A 68 1.94 -30.66 -3.79
CA ASP A 68 1.44 -30.67 -5.16
C ASP A 68 1.40 -32.07 -5.78
N THR A 69 0.56 -32.21 -6.79
CA THR A 69 0.51 -33.33 -7.73
C THR A 69 0.79 -32.77 -9.13
N VAL A 70 1.70 -33.42 -9.86
CA VAL A 70 2.12 -33.00 -11.19
C VAL A 70 1.57 -33.96 -12.23
N PHE A 71 0.98 -33.40 -13.30
CA PHE A 71 0.52 -34.14 -14.46
C PHE A 71 1.24 -33.62 -15.71
N GLU A 72 1.95 -34.49 -16.41
CA GLU A 72 2.56 -34.17 -17.70
C GLU A 72 1.53 -34.41 -18.82
N GLU A 73 1.40 -33.45 -19.73
CA GLU A 73 0.55 -33.44 -20.93
C GLU A 73 -0.98 -33.48 -20.70
N THR A 74 -1.49 -34.39 -19.86
CA THR A 74 -2.92 -34.54 -19.58
C THR A 74 -3.19 -34.94 -18.13
N PHE A 75 -4.37 -34.59 -17.60
CA PHE A 75 -4.86 -35.01 -16.29
C PHE A 75 -6.24 -35.67 -16.41
N GLU A 76 -6.68 -36.39 -15.38
CA GLU A 76 -7.98 -37.07 -15.38
C GLU A 76 -9.13 -36.08 -15.18
N LEU A 77 -10.05 -36.00 -16.16
CA LEU A 77 -11.22 -35.12 -16.11
C LEU A 77 -12.48 -35.84 -15.59
N GLY A 78 -12.60 -37.15 -15.79
CA GLY A 78 -13.83 -37.90 -15.51
C GLY A 78 -15.03 -37.32 -16.28
N ASN A 79 -16.16 -37.11 -15.58
CA ASN A 79 -17.37 -36.48 -16.12
C ASN A 79 -17.46 -34.96 -15.85
N ALA A 80 -16.39 -34.35 -15.34
CA ALA A 80 -16.38 -32.94 -14.96
C ALA A 80 -16.36 -32.01 -16.18
N LYS A 81 -16.78 -30.77 -15.99
CA LYS A 81 -16.59 -29.68 -16.96
C LYS A 81 -15.26 -28.98 -16.71
N THR A 82 -14.61 -28.48 -17.75
CA THR A 82 -13.32 -27.77 -17.61
C THR A 82 -13.23 -26.58 -18.55
N PHE A 83 -12.52 -25.55 -18.10
CA PHE A 83 -12.10 -24.39 -18.88
C PHE A 83 -10.77 -23.89 -18.32
N SER A 84 -10.00 -23.15 -19.11
CA SER A 84 -8.75 -22.53 -18.68
C SER A 84 -8.79 -21.03 -18.87
N VAL A 85 -8.13 -20.29 -17.98
CA VAL A 85 -8.08 -18.83 -17.98
C VAL A 85 -6.62 -18.39 -18.03
N GLU A 86 -6.26 -17.54 -18.98
CA GLU A 86 -4.94 -16.91 -19.11
C GLU A 86 -5.07 -15.40 -19.18
N TYR A 87 -3.99 -14.68 -18.89
CA TYR A 87 -3.97 -13.23 -19.11
C TYR A 87 -4.03 -12.88 -20.60
N LEU A 88 -4.60 -11.71 -20.90
CA LEU A 88 -4.59 -11.17 -22.25
C LEU A 88 -3.14 -10.98 -22.76
N PRO A 89 -2.88 -11.17 -24.07
CA PRO A 89 -1.57 -10.93 -24.64
C PRO A 89 -1.04 -9.53 -24.32
N GLY A 90 0.17 -9.44 -23.77
CA GLY A 90 0.85 -8.19 -23.41
C GLY A 90 0.75 -7.82 -21.92
N GLN A 91 -0.21 -8.37 -21.19
CA GLN A 91 -0.30 -8.21 -19.73
C GLN A 91 0.89 -8.89 -19.02
N PHE A 92 1.32 -8.32 -17.89
CA PHE A 92 2.41 -8.89 -17.10
C PHE A 92 1.95 -10.16 -16.36
N ASP A 93 2.59 -11.28 -16.68
CA ASP A 93 2.41 -12.57 -16.00
C ASP A 93 3.61 -12.80 -15.06
N GLN A 94 3.46 -12.38 -13.80
CA GLN A 94 4.51 -12.50 -12.77
C GLN A 94 4.95 -13.95 -12.54
N ARG A 95 4.03 -14.90 -12.69
CA ARG A 95 4.31 -16.32 -12.50
C ARG A 95 5.16 -16.89 -13.63
N ALA A 96 4.81 -16.57 -14.87
CA ALA A 96 5.62 -16.95 -16.04
C ALA A 96 7.03 -16.36 -15.94
N ASP A 97 7.13 -15.05 -15.67
CA ASP A 97 8.41 -14.34 -15.54
C ASP A 97 9.30 -14.96 -14.45
N SER A 98 8.74 -15.20 -13.25
CA SER A 98 9.48 -15.80 -12.14
C SER A 98 9.89 -17.24 -12.42
N ALA A 99 9.05 -18.02 -13.12
CA ALA A 99 9.39 -19.37 -13.54
C ALA A 99 10.53 -19.40 -14.56
N GLU A 100 10.53 -18.48 -15.54
CA GLU A 100 11.63 -18.33 -16.50
C GLU A 100 12.93 -17.99 -15.79
N GLN A 101 12.91 -17.04 -14.86
CA GLN A 101 14.08 -16.68 -14.07
C GLN A 101 14.58 -17.86 -13.21
N CYS A 102 13.70 -18.62 -12.58
CA CYS A 102 14.08 -19.81 -11.82
C CYS A 102 14.73 -20.90 -12.70
N VAL A 103 14.19 -21.14 -13.90
CA VAL A 103 14.77 -22.11 -14.84
C VAL A 103 16.17 -21.68 -15.27
N LYS A 104 16.38 -20.38 -15.53
CA LYS A 104 17.72 -19.83 -15.83
C LYS A 104 18.72 -20.02 -14.69
N LEU A 105 18.28 -20.11 -13.43
CA LEU A 105 19.17 -20.45 -12.31
C LEU A 105 19.57 -21.94 -12.28
N LEU A 106 18.78 -22.83 -12.88
CA LEU A 106 19.14 -24.25 -13.02
C LEU A 106 20.17 -24.46 -14.15
N ASN A 107 20.06 -23.68 -15.23
CA ASN A 107 21.00 -23.67 -16.35
C ASN A 107 21.01 -22.28 -17.00
N GLU A 108 22.10 -21.54 -16.82
CA GLU A 108 22.18 -20.13 -17.22
C GLU A 108 22.25 -19.90 -18.74
N GLU A 109 22.48 -20.96 -19.52
CA GLU A 109 22.56 -20.90 -21.00
C GLU A 109 21.20 -21.15 -21.68
N GLU A 110 20.14 -21.43 -20.92
CA GLU A 110 18.81 -21.65 -21.46
C GLU A 110 18.03 -20.33 -21.61
N GLU A 111 17.24 -20.24 -22.67
CA GLU A 111 16.32 -19.13 -22.95
C GLU A 111 14.88 -19.65 -22.95
N PRO A 112 14.37 -20.08 -21.77
CA PRO A 112 13.04 -20.64 -21.65
C PRO A 112 11.97 -19.63 -22.06
N VAL A 113 10.91 -20.11 -22.69
CA VAL A 113 9.69 -19.34 -22.91
C VAL A 113 8.57 -20.07 -22.19
N ILE A 114 7.93 -19.40 -21.23
CA ILE A 114 6.90 -19.99 -20.38
C ILE A 114 5.63 -19.15 -20.45
N ARG A 115 4.49 -19.83 -20.55
CA ARG A 115 3.16 -19.23 -20.43
C ARG A 115 2.37 -19.97 -19.37
N THR A 116 1.58 -19.24 -18.60
CA THR A 116 0.73 -19.82 -17.56
C THR A 116 -0.75 -19.62 -17.82
N ALA A 117 -1.55 -20.56 -17.32
CA ALA A 117 -2.99 -20.44 -17.25
C ALA A 117 -3.50 -21.17 -16.01
N THR A 118 -4.67 -20.79 -15.52
CA THR A 118 -5.39 -21.52 -14.47
C THR A 118 -6.47 -22.38 -15.12
N THR A 119 -6.39 -23.69 -14.96
CA THR A 119 -7.37 -24.66 -15.44
C THR A 119 -8.30 -25.05 -14.31
N TYR A 120 -9.59 -24.73 -14.47
CA TYR A 120 -10.63 -25.11 -13.53
C TYR A 120 -11.30 -26.41 -13.97
N VAL A 121 -11.58 -27.29 -13.01
CA VAL A 121 -12.35 -28.52 -13.19
C VAL A 121 -13.53 -28.47 -12.23
N ILE A 122 -14.74 -28.45 -12.79
CA ILE A 122 -15.99 -28.31 -12.05
C ILE A 122 -16.72 -29.65 -12.08
N GLU A 123 -16.82 -30.28 -10.92
CA GLU A 123 -17.50 -31.57 -10.72
C GLU A 123 -18.96 -31.34 -10.29
N GLY A 124 -19.88 -32.09 -10.88
CA GLY A 124 -21.31 -32.02 -10.58
C GLY A 124 -22.19 -32.11 -11.83
N ASP A 125 -23.51 -32.13 -11.64
CA ASP A 125 -24.49 -32.04 -12.72
C ASP A 125 -24.74 -30.57 -13.05
N ILE A 126 -23.87 -29.99 -13.88
CA ILE A 126 -23.84 -28.55 -14.18
C ILE A 126 -24.42 -28.29 -15.56
N THR A 127 -25.43 -27.42 -15.62
CA THR A 127 -25.99 -26.96 -16.90
C THR A 127 -25.04 -26.00 -17.60
N GLU A 128 -25.20 -25.82 -18.91
CA GLU A 128 -24.34 -24.88 -19.66
C GLU A 128 -24.47 -23.44 -19.14
N GLU A 129 -25.68 -23.03 -18.74
CA GLU A 129 -25.92 -21.71 -18.13
C GLU A 129 -25.19 -21.52 -16.80
N GLN A 130 -25.16 -22.56 -15.96
CA GLN A 130 -24.41 -22.54 -14.70
C GLN A 130 -22.90 -22.49 -14.95
N LEU A 131 -22.39 -23.22 -15.95
CA LEU A 131 -20.98 -23.18 -16.32
C LEU A 131 -20.57 -21.78 -16.80
N GLU A 132 -21.39 -21.15 -17.64
CA GLU A 132 -21.14 -19.78 -18.10
C GLU A 132 -21.20 -18.76 -16.94
N ALA A 133 -22.09 -18.92 -15.96
CA ALA A 133 -22.07 -18.08 -14.76
C ALA A 133 -20.78 -18.23 -13.95
N ILE A 134 -20.24 -19.45 -13.84
CA ILE A 134 -18.96 -19.72 -13.18
C ILE A 134 -17.81 -19.09 -13.95
N LYS A 135 -17.80 -19.20 -15.28
CA LYS A 135 -16.78 -18.54 -16.13
C LYS A 135 -16.79 -17.03 -15.96
N HIS A 136 -17.96 -16.38 -16.01
CA HIS A 136 -18.08 -14.93 -15.77
C HIS A 136 -17.60 -14.51 -14.38
N HIS A 137 -17.69 -15.39 -13.38
CA HIS A 137 -17.14 -15.12 -12.05
C HIS A 137 -15.60 -15.17 -12.04
N CYS A 138 -15.02 -16.17 -12.73
CA CYS A 138 -13.58 -16.46 -12.74
C CYS A 138 -12.78 -15.64 -13.77
N ILE A 139 -13.42 -15.08 -14.79
CA ILE A 139 -12.77 -14.35 -15.89
C ILE A 139 -13.15 -12.87 -15.78
N ASN A 140 -12.15 -12.01 -15.60
CA ASN A 140 -12.33 -10.59 -15.82
C ASN A 140 -11.92 -10.28 -17.28
N PRO A 141 -12.87 -9.97 -18.18
CA PRO A 141 -12.57 -9.76 -19.60
C PRO A 141 -11.62 -8.59 -19.88
N VAL A 142 -11.37 -7.73 -18.88
CA VAL A 142 -10.43 -6.60 -18.95
C VAL A 142 -8.98 -7.08 -18.92
N ASP A 143 -8.67 -8.17 -18.20
CA ASP A 143 -7.28 -8.61 -17.97
C ASP A 143 -7.02 -10.06 -18.41
N SER A 144 -8.05 -10.88 -18.55
CA SER A 144 -7.96 -12.31 -18.75
C SER A 144 -8.98 -12.81 -19.76
N ARG A 145 -8.71 -13.98 -20.33
CA ARG A 145 -9.57 -14.63 -21.32
C ARG A 145 -9.58 -16.14 -21.11
N GLU A 146 -10.64 -16.78 -21.62
CA GLU A 146 -10.65 -18.23 -21.77
C GLU A 146 -9.60 -18.66 -22.81
N THR A 147 -8.90 -19.75 -22.52
CA THR A 147 -7.90 -20.38 -23.39
C THR A 147 -8.21 -21.87 -23.54
N GLY A 148 -8.00 -22.40 -24.74
CA GLY A 148 -8.35 -23.78 -25.07
C GLY A 148 -7.41 -24.82 -24.44
N LEU A 149 -7.84 -26.09 -24.47
CA LEU A 149 -6.97 -27.23 -24.12
C LEU A 149 -6.04 -27.63 -25.26
N GLU A 150 -6.16 -27.00 -26.43
CA GLU A 150 -5.25 -27.23 -27.55
C GLU A 150 -3.84 -26.78 -27.17
N LYS A 151 -2.85 -27.61 -27.51
CA LYS A 151 -1.45 -27.30 -27.22
C LYS A 151 -0.86 -26.53 -28.40
N PRO A 152 -0.28 -25.33 -28.18
CA PRO A 152 0.33 -24.57 -29.27
C PRO A 152 1.53 -25.31 -29.87
N GLU A 153 1.83 -25.04 -31.13
CA GLU A 153 3.03 -25.59 -31.79
C GLU A 153 4.32 -24.91 -31.32
N THR A 154 4.23 -23.62 -31.00
CA THR A 154 5.29 -22.76 -30.45
C THR A 154 4.68 -21.67 -29.57
N LEU A 155 5.43 -21.25 -28.55
CA LEU A 155 5.14 -20.11 -27.67
C LEU A 155 5.85 -18.84 -28.14
N VAL A 156 6.84 -18.97 -29.03
CA VAL A 156 7.54 -17.83 -29.61
C VAL A 156 6.58 -17.05 -30.49
N GLN A 157 6.32 -15.80 -30.11
CA GLN A 157 5.49 -14.88 -30.87
C GLN A 157 6.34 -14.13 -31.88
N ASN A 158 5.96 -14.19 -33.16
CA ASN A 158 6.52 -13.32 -34.19
C ASN A 158 5.61 -12.11 -34.34
N PHE A 159 6.17 -10.92 -34.09
CA PHE A 159 5.49 -9.66 -34.32
C PHE A 159 5.90 -9.10 -35.68
N GLU A 160 4.95 -8.60 -36.45
CA GLU A 160 5.26 -7.82 -37.64
C GLU A 160 5.95 -6.51 -37.24
N ASP A 161 6.86 -6.03 -38.08
CA ASP A 161 7.42 -4.70 -37.90
C ASP A 161 6.29 -3.66 -38.02
N PRO A 162 6.11 -2.78 -37.01
CA PRO A 162 5.07 -1.76 -37.07
C PRO A 162 5.33 -0.81 -38.23
N ALA A 163 4.24 -0.30 -38.81
CA ALA A 163 4.31 0.72 -39.85
C ALA A 163 4.91 2.03 -39.30
N ASP A 164 5.39 2.89 -40.22
CA ASP A 164 5.81 4.23 -39.85
C ASP A 164 4.63 5.07 -39.34
N VAL A 165 4.92 5.99 -38.42
CA VAL A 165 3.93 6.94 -37.89
C VAL A 165 3.38 7.80 -39.03
N ILE A 166 2.05 7.87 -39.14
CA ILE A 166 1.37 8.64 -40.18
C ILE A 166 1.35 10.15 -39.86
N SER A 167 1.38 10.97 -40.91
CA SER A 167 1.13 12.41 -40.84
C SER A 167 -0.27 12.73 -41.35
N PHE A 168 -0.95 13.68 -40.70
CA PHE A 168 -2.28 14.15 -41.12
C PHE A 168 -2.15 15.15 -42.27
N VAL A 169 -1.87 14.66 -43.47
CA VAL A 169 -1.68 15.50 -44.66
C VAL A 169 -2.89 16.41 -44.91
N GLY A 170 -2.64 17.71 -45.04
CA GLY A 170 -3.64 18.75 -45.24
C GLY A 170 -4.34 19.25 -43.97
N PHE A 171 -3.92 18.81 -42.78
CA PHE A 171 -4.50 19.21 -41.50
C PHE A 171 -4.50 20.73 -41.28
N ALA A 172 -3.39 21.41 -41.55
CA ALA A 172 -3.23 22.85 -41.31
C ALA A 172 -4.25 23.72 -42.09
N ASP A 173 -4.72 23.22 -43.23
CA ASP A 173 -5.68 23.89 -44.12
C ASP A 173 -7.03 23.18 -44.19
N MET A 174 -7.24 22.14 -43.37
CA MET A 174 -8.43 21.32 -43.38
C MET A 174 -9.68 22.14 -43.02
N PRO A 175 -10.74 22.13 -43.85
CA PRO A 175 -11.99 22.81 -43.54
C PRO A 175 -12.63 22.24 -42.26
N GLU A 176 -13.28 23.10 -41.46
CA GLU A 176 -13.82 22.74 -40.14
C GLU A 176 -14.72 21.48 -40.15
N ALA A 177 -15.53 21.28 -41.18
CA ALA A 177 -16.40 20.10 -41.28
C ALA A 177 -15.60 18.79 -41.36
N GLN A 178 -14.52 18.76 -42.14
CA GLN A 178 -13.63 17.60 -42.25
C GLN A 178 -12.77 17.45 -40.99
N LEU A 179 -12.38 18.57 -40.37
CA LEU A 179 -11.65 18.56 -39.10
C LEU A 179 -12.49 17.96 -37.97
N LYS A 180 -13.80 18.23 -37.93
CA LYS A 180 -14.74 17.60 -36.98
C LYS A 180 -14.87 16.10 -37.20
N GLU A 181 -14.90 15.66 -38.45
CA GLU A 181 -14.94 14.22 -38.78
C GLU A 181 -13.65 13.52 -38.32
N LEU A 182 -12.48 14.13 -38.58
CA LEU A 182 -11.19 13.63 -38.09
C LEU A 182 -11.17 13.59 -36.56
N TYR A 183 -11.54 14.67 -35.87
CA TYR A 183 -11.63 14.72 -34.41
C TYR A 183 -12.50 13.57 -33.86
N GLY A 184 -13.70 13.37 -34.43
CA GLY A 184 -14.61 12.30 -34.03
C GLY A 184 -14.03 10.89 -34.25
N SER A 185 -13.15 10.71 -35.23
CA SER A 185 -12.50 9.41 -35.51
C SER A 185 -11.39 9.04 -34.53
N LEU A 186 -10.77 10.04 -33.87
CA LEU A 186 -9.58 9.83 -33.03
C LEU A 186 -9.91 9.48 -31.56
N ASN A 187 -11.16 9.66 -31.12
CA ASN A 187 -11.60 9.38 -29.74
C ASN A 187 -10.72 10.07 -28.67
N LEU A 188 -10.38 11.34 -28.91
CA LEU A 188 -9.54 12.18 -28.03
C LEU A 188 -10.29 12.58 -26.75
N ALA A 189 -9.56 12.92 -25.69
CA ALA A 189 -10.12 13.51 -24.46
C ALA A 189 -10.19 15.04 -24.51
N MET A 190 -9.28 15.69 -25.24
CA MET A 190 -9.30 17.14 -25.43
C MET A 190 -10.58 17.62 -26.12
N THR A 191 -10.93 18.89 -25.96
CA THR A 191 -12.11 19.46 -26.61
C THR A 191 -11.84 19.79 -28.09
N PHE A 192 -12.91 19.99 -28.87
CA PHE A 192 -12.74 20.48 -30.24
C PHE A 192 -12.09 21.89 -30.30
N LYS A 193 -12.22 22.71 -29.24
CA LYS A 193 -11.52 24.01 -29.16
C LYS A 193 -10.00 23.82 -29.05
N ASP A 194 -9.56 22.83 -28.28
CA ASP A 194 -8.14 22.45 -28.18
C ASP A 194 -7.64 21.95 -29.55
N PHE A 195 -8.42 21.09 -30.20
CA PHE A 195 -8.08 20.58 -31.54
C PHE A 195 -7.95 21.70 -32.59
N LEU A 196 -8.80 22.72 -32.53
CA LEU A 196 -8.69 23.92 -33.35
C LEU A 196 -7.48 24.79 -32.98
N HIS A 197 -7.12 24.86 -31.69
CA HIS A 197 -5.90 25.54 -31.24
C HIS A 197 -4.65 24.87 -31.84
N ILE A 198 -4.61 23.54 -31.86
CA ILE A 198 -3.57 22.74 -32.52
C ILE A 198 -3.50 23.05 -34.02
N GLN A 199 -4.63 23.02 -34.73
CA GLN A 199 -4.66 23.38 -36.15
C GLN A 199 -4.09 24.78 -36.40
N ASN A 200 -4.46 25.76 -35.57
CA ASN A 200 -3.97 27.12 -35.71
C ASN A 200 -2.45 27.22 -35.50
N TYR A 201 -1.89 26.51 -34.51
CA TYR A 201 -0.45 26.44 -34.27
C TYR A 201 0.29 25.87 -35.48
N PHE A 202 -0.13 24.70 -35.96
CA PHE A 202 0.49 24.04 -37.11
C PHE A 202 0.38 24.86 -38.41
N LYS A 203 -0.72 25.59 -38.58
CA LYS A 203 -0.93 26.50 -39.72
C LYS A 203 -0.09 27.76 -39.65
N LYS A 204 -0.07 28.44 -38.49
CA LYS A 204 0.45 29.81 -38.36
C LYS A 204 1.90 29.88 -37.89
N GLU A 205 2.38 28.89 -37.15
CA GLU A 205 3.69 28.91 -36.50
C GLU A 205 4.63 27.84 -37.07
N GLU A 206 4.20 26.58 -37.11
CA GLU A 206 5.08 25.47 -37.59
C GLU A 206 5.08 25.33 -39.12
N HIS A 207 4.05 25.83 -39.81
CA HIS A 207 3.88 25.76 -41.26
C HIS A 207 4.03 24.34 -41.85
N ARG A 208 3.52 23.33 -41.13
CA ARG A 208 3.51 21.91 -41.52
C ARG A 208 2.30 21.20 -40.95
N ASP A 209 2.07 19.98 -41.40
CA ASP A 209 1.07 19.09 -40.81
C ASP A 209 1.64 18.31 -39.62
N PRO A 210 0.83 18.02 -38.59
CA PRO A 210 1.25 17.19 -37.46
C PRO A 210 1.30 15.69 -37.81
N SER A 211 2.08 14.95 -37.03
CA SER A 211 1.97 13.48 -36.96
C SER A 211 0.79 13.06 -36.09
N VAL A 212 0.35 11.79 -36.21
CA VAL A 212 -0.61 11.22 -35.24
C VAL A 212 -0.04 11.21 -33.82
N THR A 213 1.26 10.99 -33.66
CA THR A 213 1.92 11.00 -32.35
C THR A 213 1.85 12.38 -31.71
N GLU A 214 2.04 13.46 -32.46
CA GLU A 214 1.95 14.83 -31.92
C GLU A 214 0.56 15.14 -31.38
N ILE A 215 -0.50 14.73 -32.10
CA ILE A 215 -1.87 14.86 -31.62
C ILE A 215 -2.10 14.05 -30.35
N ARG A 216 -1.58 12.80 -30.28
CA ARG A 216 -1.74 11.93 -29.10
C ARG A 216 -0.95 12.40 -27.89
N VAL A 217 0.26 12.93 -28.09
CA VAL A 217 1.06 13.55 -27.03
C VAL A 217 0.32 14.75 -26.48
N LEU A 218 -0.19 15.65 -27.33
CA LEU A 218 -0.98 16.81 -26.90
C LEU A 218 -2.28 16.41 -26.18
N ASP A 219 -2.97 15.36 -26.65
CA ASP A 219 -4.18 14.82 -25.98
C ASP A 219 -3.90 14.35 -24.56
N THR A 220 -2.70 13.79 -24.35
CA THR A 220 -2.28 13.30 -23.06
C THR A 220 -1.79 14.44 -22.16
N TYR A 221 -0.92 15.31 -22.68
CA TYR A 221 -0.38 16.47 -21.97
C TYR A 221 -1.46 17.44 -21.50
N TRP A 222 -2.51 17.64 -22.31
CA TRP A 222 -3.61 18.56 -22.00
C TRP A 222 -4.86 17.85 -21.43
N SER A 223 -4.75 16.57 -21.09
CA SER A 223 -5.84 15.84 -20.41
C SER A 223 -6.14 16.45 -19.04
N ASP A 224 -7.37 16.28 -18.54
CA ASP A 224 -7.76 16.78 -17.21
C ASP A 224 -6.87 16.19 -16.11
N HIS A 225 -6.46 14.94 -16.26
CA HIS A 225 -5.57 14.24 -15.34
C HIS A 225 -4.17 14.86 -15.21
N CYS A 226 -3.58 15.34 -16.31
CA CYS A 226 -2.24 15.94 -16.29
C CYS A 226 -2.27 17.46 -16.05
N ARG A 227 -3.30 18.16 -16.54
CA ARG A 227 -3.40 19.63 -16.50
C ARG A 227 -4.25 20.16 -15.34
N HIS A 228 -5.09 19.32 -14.74
CA HIS A 228 -6.15 19.79 -13.84
C HIS A 228 -7.02 20.85 -14.54
N THR A 229 -7.43 20.58 -15.77
CA THR A 229 -8.16 21.54 -16.64
C THR A 229 -9.42 22.06 -15.96
N THR A 230 -10.17 21.17 -15.30
CA THR A 230 -11.34 21.50 -14.48
C THR A 230 -10.96 22.47 -13.37
N PHE A 231 -9.87 22.21 -12.65
CA PHE A 231 -9.40 23.09 -11.59
C PHE A 231 -8.86 24.43 -12.10
N SER A 232 -8.35 24.46 -13.34
CA SER A 232 -7.81 25.64 -14.01
C SER A 232 -8.85 26.41 -14.82
N THR A 233 -10.12 26.00 -14.82
CA THR A 233 -11.20 26.68 -15.54
C THR A 233 -11.55 27.97 -14.81
N GLU A 234 -11.66 29.08 -15.56
CA GLU A 234 -12.00 30.39 -15.00
C GLU A 234 -13.47 30.44 -14.55
N LEU A 235 -13.70 30.87 -13.31
CA LEU A 235 -15.02 31.04 -12.71
C LEU A 235 -15.42 32.52 -12.79
N LYS A 236 -16.40 32.85 -13.66
CA LYS A 236 -16.81 34.26 -13.91
C LYS A 236 -17.89 34.74 -12.94
N ASP A 237 -19.07 34.12 -13.00
CA ASP A 237 -20.22 34.52 -12.19
C ASP A 237 -20.45 33.50 -11.06
N VAL A 238 -20.06 33.87 -9.83
CA VAL A 238 -20.36 33.10 -8.62
C VAL A 238 -21.62 33.66 -7.96
N LYS A 239 -22.66 32.83 -7.86
CA LYS A 239 -23.92 33.15 -7.19
C LYS A 239 -24.11 32.26 -5.98
N PHE A 240 -24.62 32.82 -4.89
CA PHE A 240 -24.96 32.08 -3.68
C PHE A 240 -26.47 32.05 -3.52
N ASP A 241 -27.03 30.85 -3.38
CA ASP A 241 -28.44 30.67 -3.02
C ASP A 241 -28.73 31.33 -1.67
N ASP A 242 -30.01 31.65 -1.42
CA ASP A 242 -30.44 32.15 -0.12
C ASP A 242 -30.54 31.00 0.89
N GLY A 243 -30.14 31.26 2.14
CA GLY A 243 -30.18 30.26 3.20
C GLY A 243 -29.48 30.73 4.48
N PHE A 244 -29.67 29.97 5.56
CA PHE A 244 -29.09 30.28 6.89
C PHE A 244 -27.56 30.35 6.85
N TYR A 245 -26.91 29.42 6.14
CA TYR A 245 -25.45 29.32 6.05
C TYR A 245 -24.82 30.16 4.94
N LYS A 246 -25.58 31.03 4.26
CA LYS A 246 -25.05 31.89 3.20
C LYS A 246 -23.93 32.81 3.69
N LYS A 247 -24.17 33.46 4.83
CA LYS A 247 -23.27 34.46 5.39
C LYS A 247 -21.83 33.94 5.59
N PRO A 248 -21.57 32.84 6.34
CA PRO A 248 -20.19 32.38 6.57
C PRO A 248 -19.48 31.92 5.28
N ILE A 249 -20.21 31.33 4.33
CA ILE A 249 -19.63 30.86 3.05
C ILE A 249 -19.27 32.06 2.17
N GLU A 250 -20.17 33.05 2.05
CA GLU A 250 -19.93 34.27 1.27
C GLU A 250 -18.84 35.15 1.91
N GLU A 251 -18.78 35.25 3.24
CA GLU A 251 -17.71 35.96 3.95
C GLU A 251 -16.34 35.30 3.69
N THR A 252 -16.27 33.96 3.70
CA THR A 252 -15.04 33.23 3.35
C THR A 252 -14.63 33.46 1.90
N TYR A 253 -15.57 33.46 0.97
CA TYR A 253 -15.29 33.79 -0.42
C TYR A 253 -14.77 35.23 -0.58
N ASN A 254 -15.34 36.19 0.15
CA ASN A 254 -14.86 37.57 0.13
C ASN A 254 -13.44 37.71 0.72
N ASP A 255 -13.11 36.99 1.79
CA ASP A 255 -11.75 36.95 2.34
C ASP A 255 -10.75 36.32 1.34
N TYR A 256 -11.16 35.25 0.67
CA TYR A 256 -10.42 34.66 -0.45
C TYR A 256 -10.17 35.68 -1.56
N LEU A 257 -11.20 36.39 -2.03
CA LEU A 257 -11.08 37.40 -3.10
C LEU A 257 -10.16 38.56 -2.70
N ASN A 258 -10.24 39.01 -1.45
CA ASN A 258 -9.32 40.01 -0.92
C ASN A 258 -7.88 39.50 -0.93
N THR A 259 -7.67 38.27 -0.49
CA THR A 259 -6.36 37.61 -0.54
C THR A 259 -5.85 37.48 -1.98
N PHE A 260 -6.73 37.10 -2.91
CA PHE A 260 -6.41 36.91 -4.33
C PHE A 260 -5.93 38.23 -4.93
N LYS A 261 -6.69 39.31 -4.73
CA LYS A 261 -6.33 40.65 -5.18
C LYS A 261 -5.01 41.14 -4.60
N ASN A 262 -4.76 40.87 -3.31
CA ASN A 262 -3.55 41.31 -2.62
C ASN A 262 -2.30 40.51 -2.99
N LEU A 263 -2.43 39.21 -3.27
CA LEU A 263 -1.31 38.35 -3.65
C LEU A 263 -0.95 38.48 -5.13
N TYR A 264 -1.93 38.71 -5.99
CA TYR A 264 -1.75 38.79 -7.45
C TYR A 264 -1.89 40.22 -8.00
N GLU A 265 -1.63 41.23 -7.18
CA GLU A 265 -1.63 42.63 -7.63
C GLU A 265 -0.70 42.80 -8.85
N GLY A 266 -1.25 43.32 -9.95
CA GLY A 266 -0.51 43.53 -11.21
C GLY A 266 -0.34 42.29 -12.09
N ARG A 267 -0.90 41.12 -11.72
CA ARG A 267 -0.87 39.89 -12.52
C ARG A 267 -2.18 39.68 -13.29
N SER A 268 -2.23 40.12 -14.55
CA SER A 268 -3.41 39.94 -15.42
C SER A 268 -3.58 38.51 -15.95
N ASP A 269 -2.57 37.66 -15.76
CA ASP A 269 -2.57 36.24 -16.13
C ASP A 269 -3.25 35.33 -15.08
N LYS A 270 -3.65 35.89 -13.93
CA LYS A 270 -4.32 35.16 -12.85
C LYS A 270 -5.82 35.48 -12.81
N PHE A 271 -6.64 34.46 -12.62
CA PHE A 271 -8.10 34.55 -12.57
C PHE A 271 -8.66 33.58 -11.51
N VAL A 272 -9.91 33.77 -11.08
CA VAL A 272 -10.51 32.89 -10.05
C VAL A 272 -10.77 31.51 -10.66
N CYS A 273 -10.19 30.47 -10.07
CA CYS A 273 -10.37 29.07 -10.44
C CYS A 273 -10.27 28.17 -9.20
N LEU A 274 -10.66 26.89 -9.28
CA LEU A 274 -10.56 25.98 -8.13
C LEU A 274 -9.11 25.77 -7.68
N MET A 275 -8.16 25.70 -8.63
CA MET A 275 -6.71 25.61 -8.34
C MET A 275 -6.23 26.79 -7.49
N ASP A 276 -6.69 28.01 -7.81
CA ASP A 276 -6.33 29.18 -7.02
C ASP A 276 -6.93 29.12 -5.63
N ILE A 277 -8.19 28.69 -5.45
CA ILE A 277 -8.80 28.53 -4.13
C ILE A 277 -8.01 27.52 -3.29
N ALA A 278 -7.63 26.39 -3.86
CA ALA A 278 -6.86 25.34 -3.19
C ALA A 278 -5.49 25.85 -2.68
N LEU A 279 -4.80 26.68 -3.46
CA LEU A 279 -3.43 27.14 -3.16
C LEU A 279 -3.36 28.43 -2.33
N LEU A 280 -4.44 29.22 -2.26
CA LEU A 280 -4.35 30.59 -1.75
C LEU A 280 -4.09 30.68 -0.26
N ALA A 281 -4.65 29.76 0.53
CA ALA A 281 -4.41 29.71 1.97
C ALA A 281 -2.92 29.50 2.26
N MET A 282 -2.30 28.50 1.62
CA MET A 282 -0.87 28.23 1.72
C MET A 282 -0.03 29.45 1.32
N LYS A 283 -0.32 30.07 0.18
CA LYS A 283 0.42 31.26 -0.29
C LYS A 283 0.33 32.43 0.71
N ARG A 284 -0.86 32.66 1.28
CA ARG A 284 -1.07 33.67 2.32
C ARG A 284 -0.28 33.33 3.57
N LEU A 285 -0.41 32.12 4.10
CA LEU A 285 0.28 31.68 5.32
C LEU A 285 1.80 31.68 5.14
N LYS A 286 2.32 31.34 3.95
CA LYS A 286 3.73 31.47 3.60
C LYS A 286 4.19 32.94 3.65
N LYS A 287 3.43 33.86 3.05
CA LYS A 287 3.71 35.32 3.11
C LYS A 287 3.64 35.87 4.53
N GLU A 288 2.80 35.30 5.39
CA GLU A 288 2.69 35.62 6.82
C GLU A 288 3.82 34.98 7.68
N GLY A 289 4.71 34.17 7.09
CA GLY A 289 5.84 33.55 7.77
C GLY A 289 5.53 32.24 8.52
N LYS A 290 4.39 31.60 8.22
CA LYS A 290 3.94 30.35 8.87
C LYS A 290 4.32 29.06 8.13
N LEU A 291 5.11 29.17 7.05
CA LEU A 291 5.58 28.04 6.24
C LEU A 291 7.05 28.25 5.85
N GLN A 292 7.95 28.18 6.83
CA GLN A 292 9.39 28.39 6.64
C GLN A 292 10.18 27.09 6.42
N ASP A 293 9.57 25.97 6.77
CA ASP A 293 10.11 24.62 6.69
C ASP A 293 9.83 23.94 5.34
N GLN A 294 8.99 24.51 4.47
CA GLN A 294 8.78 23.97 3.12
C GLN A 294 10.08 24.00 2.32
N GLU A 295 10.44 22.88 1.69
CA GLU A 295 11.58 22.85 0.78
C GLU A 295 11.29 23.70 -0.48
N GLU A 296 12.25 24.56 -0.85
CA GLU A 296 12.20 25.29 -2.13
C GLU A 296 12.90 24.47 -3.22
N SER A 297 12.13 24.03 -4.21
CA SER A 297 12.57 23.11 -5.27
C SER A 297 11.66 23.26 -6.50
N ASP A 298 12.24 23.10 -7.69
CA ASP A 298 11.48 22.99 -8.95
C ASP A 298 10.93 21.56 -9.17
N GLU A 299 11.31 20.61 -8.31
CA GLU A 299 10.83 19.23 -8.29
C GLU A 299 9.74 19.09 -7.21
N ILE A 300 8.48 18.97 -7.62
CA ILE A 300 7.30 19.16 -6.76
C ILE A 300 6.32 17.97 -6.73
N ASN A 301 6.75 16.76 -7.10
CA ASN A 301 5.86 15.59 -7.20
C ASN A 301 5.27 15.17 -5.84
N ALA A 302 5.97 15.45 -4.75
CA ALA A 302 5.53 15.21 -3.38
C ALA A 302 5.70 16.46 -2.52
N CYS A 303 4.90 16.56 -1.45
CA CYS A 303 5.14 17.56 -0.41
C CYS A 303 6.51 17.32 0.20
N SER A 304 7.24 18.38 0.53
CA SER A 304 8.57 18.29 1.12
C SER A 304 8.78 19.37 2.17
N ILE A 305 9.25 18.96 3.34
CA ILE A 305 9.66 19.84 4.43
C ILE A 305 11.09 19.51 4.91
N VAL A 306 11.79 20.54 5.36
CA VAL A 306 13.11 20.45 5.98
C VAL A 306 12.93 20.35 7.50
N VAL A 307 13.39 19.24 8.07
CA VAL A 307 13.22 18.89 9.47
C VAL A 307 14.59 18.80 10.14
N PRO A 308 14.83 19.48 11.27
CA PRO A 308 16.02 19.25 12.09
C PRO A 308 15.88 17.94 12.87
N VAL A 309 16.85 17.04 12.72
CA VAL A 309 16.85 15.71 13.34
C VAL A 309 18.11 15.55 14.18
N GLU A 310 17.96 15.03 15.40
CA GLU A 310 19.09 14.69 16.26
C GLU A 310 19.53 13.24 16.01
N VAL A 311 20.74 13.04 15.50
CA VAL A 311 21.37 11.73 15.31
C VAL A 311 22.67 11.68 16.11
N ASP A 312 22.79 10.74 17.05
CA ASP A 312 23.92 10.61 17.98
C ASP A 312 24.30 11.94 18.70
N GLY A 313 23.29 12.75 19.02
CA GLY A 313 23.45 14.05 19.68
C GLY A 313 23.92 15.20 18.78
N GLN A 314 23.96 15.01 17.46
CA GLN A 314 24.22 16.07 16.48
C GLN A 314 22.95 16.39 15.70
N THR A 315 22.67 17.67 15.51
CA THR A 315 21.55 18.11 14.67
C THR A 315 21.96 18.13 13.20
N GLU A 316 21.23 17.43 12.36
CA GLU A 316 21.35 17.46 10.90
C GLU A 316 19.99 17.75 10.24
N GLU A 317 20.02 18.28 9.02
CA GLU A 317 18.81 18.56 8.25
C GLU A 317 18.38 17.34 7.44
N TRP A 318 17.09 17.02 7.53
CA TRP A 318 16.44 15.96 6.75
C TRP A 318 15.33 16.53 5.90
N LEU A 319 15.12 15.91 4.74
CA LEU A 319 13.90 16.05 3.96
C LEU A 319 12.92 15.01 4.45
N VAL A 320 11.69 15.45 4.76
CA VAL A 320 10.55 14.58 4.99
C VAL A 320 9.51 14.89 3.92
N ASN A 321 9.20 13.87 3.13
CA ASN A 321 8.28 13.94 2.03
C ASN A 321 6.99 13.18 2.34
N PHE A 322 5.88 13.68 1.82
CA PHE A 322 4.61 13.00 1.90
C PHE A 322 3.73 13.30 0.70
N LYS A 323 2.89 12.33 0.34
CA LYS A 323 2.04 12.41 -0.84
C LYS A 323 0.82 11.54 -0.65
N ASN A 324 -0.35 12.05 -1.04
CA ASN A 324 -1.54 11.25 -1.30
C ASN A 324 -1.79 11.18 -2.80
N GLU A 325 -2.27 10.03 -3.27
CA GLU A 325 -2.60 9.77 -4.66
C GLU A 325 -3.89 8.93 -4.73
N THR A 326 -4.55 8.93 -5.90
CA THR A 326 -5.81 8.20 -6.09
C THR A 326 -5.85 7.42 -7.39
N HIS A 327 -6.57 6.30 -7.39
CA HIS A 327 -6.72 5.45 -8.58
C HIS A 327 -8.15 4.91 -8.72
N ASN A 328 -9.14 5.81 -8.55
CA ASN A 328 -10.56 5.47 -8.52
C ASN A 328 -11.05 4.76 -9.79
N HIS A 329 -10.67 5.24 -10.98
CA HIS A 329 -11.17 4.68 -12.25
C HIS A 329 -10.62 3.30 -12.56
N PRO A 330 -9.30 3.07 -12.55
CA PRO A 330 -8.75 1.73 -12.78
C PRO A 330 -9.29 0.72 -11.78
N THR A 331 -9.38 1.10 -10.50
CA THR A 331 -9.83 0.19 -9.42
C THR A 331 -11.32 -0.16 -9.51
N GLU A 332 -12.13 0.67 -10.16
CA GLU A 332 -13.55 0.33 -10.40
C GLU A 332 -13.72 -0.75 -11.47
N ILE A 333 -12.82 -0.80 -12.45
CA ILE A 333 -12.89 -1.69 -13.62
C ILE A 333 -12.13 -2.99 -13.35
N GLU A 334 -10.91 -2.88 -12.84
CA GLU A 334 -10.05 -4.00 -12.47
C GLU A 334 -9.42 -3.68 -11.10
N PRO A 335 -10.07 -4.13 -10.00
CA PRO A 335 -9.73 -3.64 -8.68
C PRO A 335 -8.32 -4.01 -8.21
N PHE A 336 -7.77 -5.16 -8.62
CA PHE A 336 -6.46 -5.59 -8.13
C PHE A 336 -5.33 -4.72 -8.70
N GLY A 337 -5.22 -4.61 -10.03
CA GLY A 337 -4.20 -3.81 -10.70
C GLY A 337 -4.38 -2.32 -10.45
N GLY A 338 -5.62 -1.83 -10.41
CA GLY A 338 -5.92 -0.44 -10.08
C GLY A 338 -5.41 -0.01 -8.70
N ALA A 339 -5.67 -0.82 -7.67
CA ALA A 339 -5.22 -0.52 -6.31
C ALA A 339 -3.71 -0.76 -6.10
N ALA A 340 -3.14 -1.79 -6.75
CA ALA A 340 -1.69 -2.03 -6.71
C ALA A 340 -0.89 -0.86 -7.28
N THR A 341 -1.32 -0.34 -8.43
CA THR A 341 -0.67 0.79 -9.12
C THR A 341 -0.94 2.14 -8.44
N CYS A 342 -2.02 2.26 -7.65
CA CYS A 342 -2.22 3.40 -6.75
C CYS A 342 -1.04 3.58 -5.79
N LEU A 343 -0.64 2.49 -5.13
CA LEU A 343 0.49 2.53 -4.21
C LEU A 343 1.82 2.71 -4.96
N GLY A 344 2.05 1.97 -6.05
CA GLY A 344 3.28 2.09 -6.83
C GLY A 344 3.53 3.53 -7.34
N GLY A 345 2.50 4.18 -7.90
CA GLY A 345 2.58 5.58 -8.29
C GLY A 345 2.90 6.50 -7.10
N ALA A 346 2.17 6.34 -5.99
CA ALA A 346 2.38 7.13 -4.78
C ALA A 346 3.81 6.98 -4.21
N ILE A 347 4.43 5.80 -4.33
CA ILE A 347 5.82 5.56 -3.89
C ILE A 347 6.82 6.28 -4.79
N ARG A 348 6.60 6.29 -6.11
CA ARG A 348 7.52 6.92 -7.06
C ARG A 348 7.55 8.44 -6.96
N ASP A 349 6.46 9.06 -6.51
CA ASP A 349 6.39 10.51 -6.28
C ASP A 349 7.45 11.03 -5.28
N PRO A 350 7.56 10.53 -4.02
CA PRO A 350 8.66 10.92 -3.14
C PRO A 350 10.03 10.40 -3.59
N LEU A 351 10.09 9.28 -4.32
CA LEU A 351 11.36 8.77 -4.88
C LEU A 351 11.93 9.72 -5.92
N SER A 352 11.11 10.43 -6.70
CA SER A 352 11.61 11.47 -7.60
C SER A 352 12.32 12.59 -6.83
N GLY A 353 11.94 12.82 -5.57
CA GLY A 353 12.66 13.64 -4.59
C GLY A 353 13.91 13.00 -3.96
N ARG A 354 14.33 11.81 -4.40
CA ARG A 354 15.44 10.98 -3.87
C ARG A 354 15.24 10.56 -2.41
N THR A 355 13.99 10.44 -1.96
CA THR A 355 13.69 9.99 -0.60
C THR A 355 13.37 8.50 -0.52
N TYR A 356 13.72 7.86 0.58
CA TYR A 356 13.34 6.47 0.85
C TYR A 356 11.94 6.44 1.45
N VAL A 357 11.00 5.75 0.80
CA VAL A 357 9.61 5.62 1.25
C VAL A 357 9.51 4.48 2.26
N TYR A 358 9.06 4.78 3.48
CA TYR A 358 9.13 3.83 4.61
C TYR A 358 7.78 3.60 5.31
N GLN A 359 6.76 4.41 5.01
CA GLN A 359 5.42 4.21 5.56
C GLN A 359 4.32 4.50 4.53
N ALA A 360 3.22 3.75 4.61
CA ALA A 360 2.01 3.94 3.83
C ALA A 360 0.74 3.97 4.69
N MET A 361 -0.27 4.65 4.17
CA MET A 361 -1.63 4.71 4.67
C MET A 361 -2.58 4.42 3.50
N ARG A 362 -3.66 3.67 3.76
CA ARG A 362 -4.72 3.41 2.78
C ARG A 362 -6.07 3.87 3.33
N VAL A 363 -6.70 4.84 2.69
CA VAL A 363 -8.03 5.36 3.06
C VAL A 363 -8.97 5.22 1.86
N THR A 364 -9.99 4.39 1.97
CA THR A 364 -10.86 4.06 0.83
C THR A 364 -12.33 4.29 1.12
N GLY A 365 -13.14 4.32 0.07
CA GLY A 365 -14.59 4.53 0.15
C GLY A 365 -15.35 3.53 -0.71
N ALA A 366 -16.37 2.90 -0.15
CA ALA A 366 -17.18 1.89 -0.83
C ALA A 366 -18.67 1.96 -0.42
N ALA A 367 -19.54 1.38 -1.25
CA ALA A 367 -20.89 1.05 -0.82
C ALA A 367 -20.87 -0.25 0.00
N ASP A 368 -22.01 -0.60 0.62
CA ASP A 368 -22.13 -1.76 1.49
C ASP A 368 -21.69 -3.07 0.78
N PRO A 369 -20.58 -3.71 1.19
CA PRO A 369 -20.06 -4.91 0.55
C PRO A 369 -20.77 -6.19 1.01
N THR A 370 -21.76 -6.08 1.90
CA THR A 370 -22.57 -7.21 2.39
C THR A 370 -23.81 -7.47 1.53
N VAL A 371 -24.13 -6.54 0.61
CA VAL A 371 -25.24 -6.64 -0.33
C VAL A 371 -25.08 -7.85 -1.26
N SER A 372 -26.21 -8.46 -1.62
CA SER A 372 -26.27 -9.62 -2.52
C SER A 372 -25.82 -9.24 -3.93
N VAL A 373 -25.09 -10.15 -4.57
CA VAL A 373 -24.63 -10.07 -5.98
C VAL A 373 -25.77 -9.77 -6.94
N LYS A 374 -26.95 -10.31 -6.64
CA LYS A 374 -28.16 -10.16 -7.46
C LYS A 374 -28.62 -8.70 -7.55
N ASP A 375 -28.22 -7.88 -6.59
CA ASP A 375 -28.55 -6.46 -6.51
C ASP A 375 -27.44 -5.58 -7.11
N THR A 376 -26.43 -6.19 -7.76
CA THR A 376 -25.36 -5.45 -8.47
C THR A 376 -25.94 -4.70 -9.66
N LEU A 377 -25.54 -3.42 -9.80
CA LEU A 377 -25.96 -2.60 -10.94
C LEU A 377 -25.47 -3.20 -12.28
N PRO A 378 -26.30 -3.20 -13.33
CA PRO A 378 -25.87 -3.65 -14.65
C PRO A 378 -24.61 -2.92 -15.15
N GLY A 379 -23.63 -3.69 -15.63
CA GLY A 379 -22.34 -3.15 -16.10
C GLY A 379 -21.32 -2.86 -14.99
N LYS A 380 -21.62 -3.21 -13.74
CA LYS A 380 -20.68 -3.06 -12.61
C LYS A 380 -20.23 -4.41 -12.05
N LEU A 381 -19.02 -4.42 -11.48
CA LEU A 381 -18.60 -5.50 -10.60
C LEU A 381 -19.37 -5.43 -9.26
N PRO A 382 -19.64 -6.56 -8.61
CA PRO A 382 -20.25 -6.57 -7.28
C PRO A 382 -19.35 -5.89 -6.25
N GLN A 383 -19.95 -5.11 -5.33
CA GLN A 383 -19.20 -4.33 -4.34
C GLN A 383 -18.25 -5.20 -3.50
N LYS A 384 -18.69 -6.39 -3.08
CA LYS A 384 -17.85 -7.37 -2.37
C LYS A 384 -16.58 -7.75 -3.13
N LYS A 385 -16.68 -7.92 -4.45
CA LYS A 385 -15.54 -8.26 -5.32
C LYS A 385 -14.57 -7.08 -5.39
N ILE A 386 -15.11 -5.88 -5.63
CA ILE A 386 -14.35 -4.62 -5.70
C ILE A 386 -13.54 -4.37 -4.41
N VAL A 387 -14.15 -4.48 -3.23
CA VAL A 387 -13.45 -4.21 -1.96
C VAL A 387 -12.35 -5.24 -1.66
N ARG A 388 -12.60 -6.53 -1.94
CA ARG A 388 -11.63 -7.62 -1.69
C ARG A 388 -10.45 -7.56 -2.64
N GLU A 389 -10.71 -7.42 -3.93
CA GLU A 389 -9.67 -7.42 -4.96
C GLU A 389 -8.79 -6.15 -4.87
N ALA A 390 -9.37 -4.99 -4.56
CA ALA A 390 -8.59 -3.78 -4.31
C ALA A 390 -7.71 -3.88 -3.06
N ALA A 391 -8.25 -4.40 -1.96
CA ALA A 391 -7.47 -4.65 -0.75
C ALA A 391 -6.31 -5.63 -1.04
N HIS A 392 -6.56 -6.68 -1.81
CA HIS A 392 -5.55 -7.64 -2.22
C HIS A 392 -4.48 -7.02 -3.14
N GLY A 393 -4.87 -6.20 -4.11
CA GLY A 393 -3.95 -5.51 -5.01
C GLY A 393 -3.00 -4.57 -4.27
N TYR A 394 -3.54 -3.69 -3.43
CA TYR A 394 -2.76 -2.73 -2.66
C TYR A 394 -1.82 -3.45 -1.66
N SER A 395 -2.35 -4.41 -0.88
CA SER A 395 -1.55 -5.16 0.09
C SER A 395 -0.47 -6.00 -0.58
N SER A 396 -0.78 -6.65 -1.70
CA SER A 396 0.20 -7.44 -2.46
C SER A 396 1.39 -6.57 -2.89
N TYR A 397 1.14 -5.38 -3.45
CA TYR A 397 2.20 -4.47 -3.86
C TYR A 397 3.04 -3.99 -2.67
N GLY A 398 2.37 -3.51 -1.60
CA GLY A 398 3.03 -2.99 -0.39
C GLY A 398 3.85 -4.05 0.37
N ASN A 399 3.32 -5.27 0.49
CA ASN A 399 4.01 -6.37 1.17
C ASN A 399 5.25 -6.81 0.38
N GLN A 400 5.13 -6.96 -0.95
CA GLN A 400 6.24 -7.37 -1.82
C GLN A 400 7.37 -6.34 -1.84
N ILE A 401 7.04 -5.05 -1.98
CA ILE A 401 8.05 -3.99 -1.97
C ILE A 401 8.68 -3.81 -0.58
N GLY A 402 8.00 -4.25 0.48
CA GLY A 402 8.46 -4.14 1.86
C GLY A 402 8.22 -2.77 2.47
N LEU A 403 7.01 -2.25 2.29
CA LEU A 403 6.57 -0.97 2.82
C LEU A 403 5.57 -1.18 3.97
N ALA A 404 5.86 -0.63 5.13
CA ALA A 404 4.97 -0.73 6.29
C ALA A 404 3.70 0.11 6.06
N THR A 405 2.54 -0.54 5.99
CA THR A 405 1.24 0.13 5.95
C THR A 405 0.73 0.30 7.38
N GLY A 406 0.97 1.47 7.96
CA GLY A 406 0.71 1.73 9.37
C GLY A 406 -0.76 1.99 9.71
N TYR A 407 -1.58 2.34 8.71
CA TYR A 407 -3.00 2.64 8.92
C TYR A 407 -3.83 2.32 7.67
N VAL A 408 -4.94 1.60 7.86
CA VAL A 408 -5.86 1.19 6.79
C VAL A 408 -7.29 1.42 7.24
N LYS A 409 -8.10 2.10 6.43
CA LYS A 409 -9.50 2.39 6.73
C LYS A 409 -10.36 2.42 5.49
N GLU A 410 -11.49 1.73 5.52
CA GLU A 410 -12.55 1.86 4.52
C GLU A 410 -13.77 2.58 5.12
N VAL A 411 -14.23 3.61 4.42
CA VAL A 411 -15.39 4.42 4.78
C VAL A 411 -16.57 4.00 3.91
N TYR A 412 -17.73 3.78 4.52
CA TYR A 412 -18.91 3.27 3.81
C TYR A 412 -19.97 4.35 3.62
N HIS A 413 -20.40 4.53 2.37
CA HIS A 413 -21.50 5.41 1.98
C HIS A 413 -22.25 4.83 0.76
N PRO A 414 -23.58 4.84 0.72
CA PRO A 414 -24.35 4.23 -0.38
C PRO A 414 -23.97 4.76 -1.77
N ASP A 415 -23.66 6.06 -1.88
CA ASP A 415 -23.37 6.70 -3.16
C ASP A 415 -22.01 6.31 -3.77
N TYR A 416 -21.11 5.68 -3.02
CA TYR A 416 -19.92 5.05 -3.62
C TYR A 416 -20.27 3.84 -4.50
N VAL A 417 -21.55 3.42 -4.55
CA VAL A 417 -22.03 2.49 -5.58
C VAL A 417 -21.89 3.09 -6.98
N ALA A 418 -21.78 4.41 -7.13
CA ALA A 418 -21.42 5.05 -8.39
C ALA A 418 -20.01 4.64 -8.81
N LYS A 419 -19.04 4.82 -7.92
CA LYS A 419 -17.63 4.52 -8.13
C LYS A 419 -16.92 4.56 -6.77
N ARG A 420 -16.02 3.61 -6.53
CA ARG A 420 -15.24 3.55 -5.29
C ARG A 420 -14.25 4.70 -5.18
N MET A 421 -13.86 4.98 -3.94
CA MET A 421 -12.70 5.82 -3.64
C MET A 421 -11.51 4.93 -3.26
N GLU A 422 -10.40 5.05 -3.98
CA GLU A 422 -9.11 4.40 -3.70
C GLU A 422 -8.06 5.50 -3.49
N ILE A 423 -7.60 5.69 -2.25
CA ILE A 423 -6.56 6.66 -1.91
C ILE A 423 -5.43 5.95 -1.17
N GLY A 424 -4.21 6.15 -1.65
CA GLY A 424 -2.98 5.82 -0.95
C GLY A 424 -2.27 7.08 -0.50
N ALA A 425 -1.66 7.07 0.69
CA ALA A 425 -0.76 8.11 1.14
C ALA A 425 0.54 7.52 1.68
N VAL A 426 1.68 8.18 1.45
CA VAL A 426 3.00 7.68 1.80
C VAL A 426 3.86 8.73 2.48
N MET A 427 4.85 8.26 3.24
CA MET A 427 5.91 9.05 3.88
C MET A 427 7.29 8.60 3.37
N GLY A 428 8.12 9.56 2.96
CA GLY A 428 9.50 9.37 2.56
C GLY A 428 10.47 10.27 3.34
N ALA A 429 11.73 9.87 3.45
CA ALA A 429 12.76 10.71 4.06
C ALA A 429 14.15 10.50 3.45
N ALA A 430 14.98 11.54 3.50
CA ALA A 430 16.41 11.46 3.18
C ALA A 430 17.20 12.56 3.91
N PRO A 431 18.49 12.32 4.24
CA PRO A 431 19.34 13.38 4.76
C PRO A 431 19.53 14.45 3.69
N ARG A 432 19.33 15.74 4.02
CA ARG A 432 19.32 16.84 3.03
C ARG A 432 20.60 16.91 2.21
N ARG A 433 21.74 16.60 2.85
CA ARG A 433 23.08 16.55 2.24
C ARG A 433 23.24 15.52 1.11
N ALA A 434 22.40 14.49 1.07
CA ALA A 434 22.43 13.47 0.01
C ALA A 434 21.67 13.92 -1.25
N VAL A 435 20.81 14.94 -1.15
CA VAL A 435 19.92 15.36 -2.24
C VAL A 435 20.39 16.69 -2.83
N GLN A 436 20.84 16.69 -4.08
CA GLN A 436 21.14 17.93 -4.80
C GLN A 436 19.89 18.45 -5.50
N ARG A 437 19.66 19.77 -5.49
CA ARG A 437 18.58 20.44 -6.26
C ARG A 437 19.24 21.28 -7.35
N LEU A 438 19.47 20.68 -8.51
CA LEU A 438 20.13 21.31 -9.65
C LEU A 438 19.19 21.44 -10.84
N THR A 439 19.59 22.22 -11.85
CA THR A 439 18.87 22.38 -13.12
C THR A 439 19.29 21.31 -14.13
N SER A 440 18.44 21.09 -15.13
CA SER A 440 18.77 20.30 -16.32
C SER A 440 19.48 21.20 -17.33
N ASP A 441 20.79 21.04 -17.46
CA ASP A 441 21.62 21.89 -18.32
C ASP A 441 21.81 21.23 -19.70
N PRO A 442 21.94 22.02 -20.79
CA PRO A 442 22.22 21.47 -22.12
C PRO A 442 23.45 20.56 -22.13
N GLY A 443 23.28 19.36 -22.70
CA GLY A 443 24.28 18.30 -22.69
C GLY A 443 24.08 17.24 -21.60
N ASP A 444 23.31 17.52 -20.55
CA ASP A 444 22.93 16.51 -19.55
C ASP A 444 22.21 15.33 -20.21
N ILE A 445 22.39 14.14 -19.61
CA ILE A 445 21.86 12.88 -20.14
C ILE A 445 20.69 12.43 -19.28
N ILE A 446 19.62 11.96 -19.93
CA ILE A 446 18.46 11.40 -19.27
C ILE A 446 18.47 9.88 -19.44
N ILE A 447 18.43 9.21 -18.31
CA ILE A 447 18.45 7.76 -18.19
C ILE A 447 17.05 7.28 -17.81
N LEU A 448 16.51 6.32 -18.57
CA LEU A 448 15.34 5.55 -18.20
C LEU A 448 15.80 4.39 -17.32
N LEU A 449 15.29 4.35 -16.10
CA LEU A 449 15.61 3.36 -15.08
C LEU A 449 14.39 2.48 -14.80
N GLY A 450 14.57 1.15 -14.73
CA GLY A 450 13.55 0.23 -14.23
C GLY A 450 12.85 -0.62 -15.29
N GLY A 451 11.52 -0.63 -15.27
CA GLY A 451 10.66 -1.53 -16.04
C GLY A 451 10.74 -1.33 -17.57
N ARG A 452 10.43 -2.41 -18.32
CA ARG A 452 10.36 -2.39 -19.79
C ARG A 452 9.00 -1.88 -20.28
N THR A 453 9.00 -1.26 -21.46
CA THR A 453 7.81 -0.64 -22.08
C THR A 453 6.98 -1.66 -22.85
N GLY A 454 5.67 -1.69 -22.59
CA GLY A 454 4.65 -2.53 -23.26
C GLY A 454 3.45 -1.71 -23.70
N ARG A 455 2.38 -2.39 -24.16
CA ARG A 455 1.07 -1.75 -24.45
C ARG A 455 0.25 -1.58 -23.16
N ASP A 456 0.87 -1.00 -22.15
CA ASP A 456 0.25 -0.84 -20.84
C ASP A 456 -0.26 0.60 -20.68
N GLY A 457 -1.54 0.75 -20.30
CA GLY A 457 -2.13 2.05 -20.00
C GLY A 457 -2.17 3.03 -21.18
N ILE A 458 -2.11 2.55 -22.43
CA ILE A 458 -2.16 3.43 -23.60
C ILE A 458 -3.55 4.08 -23.65
N GLY A 459 -3.61 5.36 -23.30
CA GLY A 459 -4.86 6.10 -23.15
C GLY A 459 -5.47 6.03 -21.74
N GLY A 460 -4.74 5.57 -20.72
CA GLY A 460 -5.22 5.53 -19.33
C GLY A 460 -5.57 6.92 -18.78
N ALA A 461 -4.69 7.91 -18.97
CA ALA A 461 -4.95 9.31 -18.59
C ALA A 461 -6.21 9.88 -19.27
N THR A 462 -6.43 9.56 -20.55
CA THR A 462 -7.59 10.03 -21.31
C THR A 462 -8.86 9.24 -20.97
N GLY A 463 -8.75 7.95 -20.68
CA GLY A 463 -9.85 7.07 -20.22
C GLY A 463 -10.38 7.48 -18.85
N SER A 464 -9.50 7.82 -17.91
CA SER A 464 -9.87 8.32 -16.58
C SER A 464 -10.68 9.63 -16.61
N SER A 465 -10.55 10.39 -17.69
CA SER A 465 -11.26 11.65 -17.95
C SER A 465 -12.62 11.46 -18.64
N LYS A 466 -12.99 10.23 -19.04
CA LYS A 466 -14.25 9.89 -19.74
C LYS A 466 -15.31 9.33 -18.78
N ALA A 467 -16.59 9.43 -19.18
CA ALA A 467 -17.69 8.82 -18.41
C ALA A 467 -17.73 7.31 -18.62
N HIS A 468 -17.92 6.58 -17.51
CA HIS A 468 -18.07 5.13 -17.55
C HIS A 468 -19.50 4.77 -17.98
N ASN A 469 -19.62 3.96 -19.05
CA ASN A 469 -20.90 3.45 -19.55
C ASN A 469 -20.78 1.96 -19.95
N THR A 470 -21.92 1.32 -20.17
CA THR A 470 -22.01 -0.13 -20.43
C THR A 470 -21.34 -0.59 -21.75
N GLN A 471 -20.96 0.33 -22.65
CA GLN A 471 -20.37 0.00 -23.96
C GLN A 471 -18.83 0.07 -24.00
N SER A 472 -18.18 0.46 -22.90
CA SER A 472 -16.74 0.77 -22.85
C SER A 472 -15.79 -0.41 -22.54
N THR A 473 -16.33 -1.56 -22.13
CA THR A 473 -15.54 -2.64 -21.50
C THR A 473 -14.43 -3.27 -22.35
N SER A 474 -14.55 -3.29 -23.68
CA SER A 474 -13.48 -3.83 -24.56
C SER A 474 -12.37 -2.83 -24.86
N VAL A 475 -12.62 -1.53 -24.69
CA VAL A 475 -11.61 -0.46 -24.86
C VAL A 475 -10.78 -0.31 -23.58
N CYS A 476 -11.38 -0.56 -22.41
CA CYS A 476 -10.74 -0.43 -21.10
C CYS A 476 -9.65 -1.46 -20.79
N GLY A 477 -9.57 -2.59 -21.53
CA GLY A 477 -8.54 -3.62 -21.30
C GLY A 477 -7.10 -3.14 -21.52
N ALA A 478 -6.89 -2.12 -22.36
CA ALA A 478 -5.58 -1.50 -22.57
C ALA A 478 -5.26 -0.41 -21.51
N GLU A 479 -6.24 0.03 -20.74
CA GLU A 479 -6.12 1.11 -19.75
C GLU A 479 -5.64 0.60 -18.38
N VAL A 480 -5.79 -0.71 -18.11
CA VAL A 480 -5.45 -1.32 -16.83
C VAL A 480 -4.04 -1.92 -16.84
N GLN A 481 -3.28 -1.58 -15.80
CA GLN A 481 -1.88 -1.92 -15.64
C GLN A 481 -1.70 -2.88 -14.45
N LYS A 482 -0.74 -3.80 -14.56
CA LYS A 482 -0.27 -4.64 -13.45
C LYS A 482 1.14 -4.23 -13.07
N GLY A 483 1.35 -3.96 -11.79
CA GLY A 483 2.65 -3.58 -11.27
C GLY A 483 3.56 -4.77 -10.96
N ASN A 484 4.87 -4.54 -11.00
CA ASN A 484 5.96 -5.43 -10.63
C ASN A 484 6.75 -4.86 -9.44
N ALA A 485 6.19 -5.01 -8.23
CA ALA A 485 6.77 -4.51 -6.98
C ALA A 485 8.26 -4.90 -6.75
N PRO A 486 8.73 -6.13 -7.08
CA PRO A 486 10.15 -6.47 -7.00
C PRO A 486 11.09 -5.56 -7.81
N THR A 487 10.63 -5.02 -8.95
CA THR A 487 11.42 -4.07 -9.75
C THR A 487 11.48 -2.70 -9.08
N GLU A 488 10.34 -2.18 -8.59
CA GLU A 488 10.32 -0.89 -7.89
C GLU A 488 11.12 -0.92 -6.59
N ARG A 489 11.16 -2.07 -5.89
CA ARG A 489 12.03 -2.27 -4.72
C ARG A 489 13.50 -2.02 -5.05
N LYS A 490 13.99 -2.47 -6.21
CA LYS A 490 15.38 -2.24 -6.63
C LYS A 490 15.66 -0.75 -6.80
N ILE A 491 14.70 0.00 -7.36
CA ILE A 491 14.79 1.46 -7.49
C ILE A 491 14.87 2.12 -6.11
N GLN A 492 14.01 1.72 -5.17
CA GLN A 492 14.08 2.23 -3.79
C GLN A 492 15.41 1.94 -3.10
N ARG A 493 15.98 0.73 -3.29
CA ARG A 493 17.30 0.39 -2.75
C ARG A 493 18.39 1.27 -3.34
N LEU A 494 18.37 1.47 -4.65
CA LEU A 494 19.32 2.31 -5.36
C LEU A 494 19.28 3.76 -4.85
N PHE A 495 18.08 4.33 -4.69
CA PHE A 495 17.90 5.73 -4.29
C PHE A 495 18.18 5.97 -2.79
N ARG A 496 18.11 4.92 -1.96
CA ARG A 496 18.52 5.00 -0.54
C ARG A 496 20.04 5.18 -0.37
N ARG A 497 20.84 4.88 -1.40
CA ARG A 497 22.30 5.07 -1.38
C ARG A 497 22.63 6.54 -1.59
N GLU A 498 23.28 7.16 -0.60
CA GLU A 498 23.60 8.59 -0.64
C GLU A 498 24.50 8.94 -1.82
N GLU A 499 25.47 8.10 -2.16
CA GLU A 499 26.37 8.31 -3.29
C GLU A 499 25.66 8.27 -4.66
N VAL A 500 24.48 7.63 -4.72
CA VAL A 500 23.65 7.61 -5.92
C VAL A 500 22.72 8.82 -5.94
N ALA A 501 22.01 9.06 -4.85
CA ALA A 501 21.10 10.21 -4.72
C ALA A 501 21.83 11.55 -4.99
N HIS A 502 23.10 11.64 -4.60
CA HIS A 502 23.89 12.87 -4.70
C HIS A 502 24.29 13.24 -6.14
N ILE A 503 24.42 12.28 -7.05
CA ILE A 503 24.79 12.55 -8.46
C ILE A 503 23.57 12.81 -9.35
N ILE A 504 22.35 12.61 -8.83
CA ILE A 504 21.11 12.89 -9.54
C ILE A 504 20.83 14.39 -9.48
N LYS A 505 20.85 15.06 -10.63
CA LYS A 505 20.56 16.50 -10.73
C LYS A 505 19.07 16.79 -10.59
N LYS A 506 18.27 16.01 -11.31
CA LYS A 506 16.80 16.08 -11.37
C LYS A 506 16.21 14.71 -11.66
N CYS A 507 15.01 14.43 -11.18
CA CYS A 507 14.34 13.15 -11.42
C CYS A 507 12.82 13.32 -11.53
N ASN A 508 12.19 12.45 -12.32
CA ASN A 508 10.73 12.37 -12.44
C ASN A 508 10.29 10.91 -12.49
N ASP A 509 9.07 10.62 -12.03
CA ASP A 509 8.47 9.30 -12.16
C ASP A 509 7.77 9.12 -13.52
N PHE A 510 7.58 7.87 -13.94
CA PHE A 510 6.70 7.56 -15.05
C PHE A 510 5.29 7.24 -14.53
N GLY A 511 4.37 8.17 -14.76
CA GLY A 511 2.94 8.02 -14.56
C GLY A 511 2.17 8.15 -15.88
N ALA A 512 1.22 9.09 -15.91
CA ALA A 512 0.39 9.39 -17.06
C ALA A 512 1.21 9.93 -18.26
N GLY A 513 0.94 9.42 -19.46
CA GLY A 513 1.58 9.87 -20.71
C GLY A 513 3.03 9.43 -20.94
N GLY A 514 3.58 8.58 -20.07
CA GLY A 514 4.80 7.82 -20.36
C GLY A 514 6.03 8.68 -20.65
N VAL A 515 6.80 8.28 -21.67
CA VAL A 515 8.03 8.95 -22.09
C VAL A 515 7.79 10.42 -22.44
N SER A 516 6.67 10.71 -23.10
CA SER A 516 6.40 12.06 -23.61
C SER A 516 6.20 13.11 -22.50
N VAL A 517 5.64 12.71 -21.36
CA VAL A 517 5.39 13.59 -20.22
C VAL A 517 6.54 13.49 -19.23
N ALA A 518 6.86 12.29 -18.73
CA ALA A 518 7.84 12.08 -17.67
C ALA A 518 9.22 12.65 -18.02
N ILE A 519 9.69 12.40 -19.26
CA ILE A 519 10.94 12.98 -19.75
C ILE A 519 10.74 14.43 -20.19
N GLY A 520 9.61 14.74 -20.83
CA GLY A 520 9.27 16.08 -21.34
C GLY A 520 9.26 17.18 -20.27
N GLU A 521 8.96 16.85 -19.02
CA GLU A 521 8.94 17.78 -17.89
C GLU A 521 10.31 18.03 -17.24
N LEU A 522 11.34 17.25 -17.61
CA LEU A 522 12.65 17.37 -16.99
C LEU A 522 13.42 18.60 -17.48
N ALA A 523 13.20 19.05 -18.72
CA ALA A 523 13.85 20.24 -19.28
C ALA A 523 13.01 20.89 -20.38
N ASP A 524 13.31 22.17 -20.68
CA ASP A 524 12.63 22.93 -21.73
C ASP A 524 12.97 22.42 -23.15
N GLY A 525 14.20 21.93 -23.34
CA GLY A 525 14.73 21.44 -24.61
C GLY A 525 15.26 20.01 -24.49
N LEU A 526 14.73 19.09 -25.30
CA LEU A 526 14.99 17.67 -25.18
C LEU A 526 14.99 16.98 -26.55
N ARG A 527 15.97 16.09 -26.77
CA ARG A 527 15.94 15.13 -27.89
C ARG A 527 15.91 13.70 -27.34
N ILE A 528 14.79 13.02 -27.54
CA ILE A 528 14.50 11.67 -27.04
C ILE A 528 14.60 10.66 -28.19
N ASN A 529 15.35 9.58 -28.00
CA ASN A 529 15.45 8.49 -28.96
C ASN A 529 14.61 7.28 -28.50
N LEU A 530 13.45 7.08 -29.14
CA LEU A 530 12.52 6.01 -28.81
C LEU A 530 13.04 4.62 -29.23
N ASP A 531 14.03 4.53 -30.12
CA ASP A 531 14.64 3.24 -30.47
C ASP A 531 15.46 2.66 -29.31
N LYS A 532 15.91 3.50 -28.37
CA LYS A 532 16.65 3.09 -27.18
C LYS A 532 15.75 2.68 -26.01
N VAL A 533 14.46 2.98 -26.04
CA VAL A 533 13.52 2.65 -24.96
C VAL A 533 13.40 1.12 -24.83
N PRO A 534 13.67 0.53 -23.64
CA PRO A 534 13.54 -0.92 -23.43
C PRO A 534 12.11 -1.41 -23.64
N LYS A 535 11.94 -2.57 -24.30
CA LYS A 535 10.63 -3.10 -24.73
C LYS A 535 10.38 -4.48 -24.10
N LYS A 536 9.15 -4.74 -23.66
CA LYS A 536 8.71 -6.07 -23.18
C LYS A 536 8.68 -7.09 -24.33
N TYR A 537 8.25 -6.65 -25.50
CA TYR A 537 8.14 -7.45 -26.72
C TYR A 537 8.28 -6.57 -27.97
N ALA A 538 8.58 -7.18 -29.12
CA ALA A 538 8.65 -6.49 -30.41
C ALA A 538 7.25 -6.06 -30.90
N GLY A 539 7.19 -5.18 -31.90
CA GLY A 539 5.92 -4.79 -32.53
C GLY A 539 5.27 -3.52 -31.97
N LEU A 540 5.89 -2.81 -31.02
CA LEU A 540 5.44 -1.49 -30.55
C LEU A 540 5.82 -0.39 -31.55
N ASP A 541 4.84 0.40 -31.97
CA ASP A 541 5.09 1.55 -32.85
C ASP A 541 5.62 2.79 -32.09
N GLY A 542 6.05 3.81 -32.84
CA GLY A 542 6.61 5.04 -32.25
C GLY A 542 5.63 5.83 -31.37
N THR A 543 4.32 5.75 -31.64
CA THR A 543 3.29 6.37 -30.79
C THR A 543 3.16 5.59 -29.50
N GLU A 544 3.01 4.26 -29.58
CA GLU A 544 2.88 3.38 -28.42
C GLU A 544 4.08 3.54 -27.47
N LEU A 545 5.30 3.65 -28.00
CA LEU A 545 6.51 3.91 -27.19
C LEU A 545 6.49 5.28 -26.51
N ALA A 546 5.96 6.31 -27.16
CA ALA A 546 5.94 7.68 -26.64
C ALA A 546 4.96 7.86 -25.46
N ILE A 547 3.79 7.21 -25.52
CA ILE A 547 2.69 7.43 -24.56
C ILE A 547 2.39 6.24 -23.64
N SER A 548 3.15 5.14 -23.74
CA SER A 548 2.95 3.97 -22.87
C SER A 548 3.19 4.30 -21.40
N GLU A 549 2.25 3.89 -20.55
CA GLU A 549 2.21 4.13 -19.10
C GLU A 549 2.69 2.89 -18.32
N SER A 550 3.54 2.05 -18.93
CA SER A 550 4.17 0.90 -18.24
C SER A 550 4.79 1.31 -16.90
N GLN A 551 4.61 0.44 -15.91
CA GLN A 551 4.98 0.70 -14.52
C GLN A 551 6.45 0.40 -14.20
N GLU A 552 6.82 0.83 -12.98
CA GLU A 552 8.13 0.79 -12.34
C GLU A 552 9.27 1.46 -13.13
N ARG A 553 9.01 2.63 -13.72
CA ARG A 553 10.01 3.41 -14.44
C ARG A 553 10.27 4.76 -13.77
N MET A 554 11.52 5.20 -13.81
CA MET A 554 11.97 6.55 -13.39
C MET A 554 12.82 7.18 -14.49
N ALA A 555 12.74 8.50 -14.63
CA ALA A 555 13.61 9.29 -15.51
C ALA A 555 14.60 10.06 -14.65
N VAL A 556 15.90 9.88 -14.91
CA VAL A 556 16.97 10.44 -14.08
C VAL A 556 17.89 11.31 -14.95
N VAL A 557 18.09 12.56 -14.53
CA VAL A 557 19.02 13.51 -15.17
C VAL A 557 20.36 13.46 -14.43
N VAL A 558 21.44 13.21 -15.17
CA VAL A 558 22.82 13.22 -14.67
C VAL A 558 23.73 14.02 -15.59
N ALA A 559 24.82 14.53 -15.02
CA ALA A 559 25.89 15.14 -15.81
C ALA A 559 26.58 14.09 -16.69
N PRO A 560 27.11 14.45 -17.88
CA PRO A 560 27.79 13.51 -18.79
C PRO A 560 28.90 12.69 -18.14
N GLU A 561 29.67 13.29 -17.23
CA GLU A 561 30.74 12.63 -16.48
C GLU A 561 30.25 11.55 -15.51
N ASP A 562 29.01 11.62 -15.05
CA ASP A 562 28.44 10.73 -14.03
C ASP A 562 27.65 9.56 -14.62
N VAL A 563 27.35 9.57 -15.93
CA VAL A 563 26.53 8.56 -16.61
C VAL A 563 27.03 7.14 -16.34
N GLN A 564 28.32 6.86 -16.58
CA GLN A 564 28.86 5.51 -16.42
C GLN A 564 28.87 5.05 -14.96
N THR A 565 29.06 5.98 -14.03
CA THR A 565 28.97 5.73 -12.59
C THR A 565 27.55 5.33 -12.20
N PHE A 566 26.55 6.09 -12.66
CA PHE A 566 25.14 5.79 -12.40
C PHE A 566 24.70 4.43 -12.98
N LEU A 567 25.07 4.15 -14.25
CA LEU A 567 24.79 2.85 -14.89
C LEU A 567 25.46 1.69 -14.13
N GLY A 568 26.66 1.90 -13.60
CA GLY A 568 27.35 0.94 -12.74
C GLY A 568 26.56 0.64 -11.45
N TYR A 569 26.08 1.68 -10.76
CA TYR A 569 25.27 1.50 -9.56
C TYR A 569 23.93 0.80 -9.83
N ALA A 570 23.27 1.10 -10.96
CA ALA A 570 22.05 0.39 -11.37
C ALA A 570 22.33 -1.11 -11.63
N ALA A 571 23.45 -1.44 -12.27
CA ALA A 571 23.86 -2.82 -12.50
C ALA A 571 24.15 -3.59 -11.19
N GLU A 572 24.71 -2.93 -10.17
CA GLU A 572 24.90 -3.51 -8.83
C GLU A 572 23.59 -3.92 -8.16
N GLU A 573 22.50 -3.18 -8.41
CA GLU A 573 21.14 -3.47 -7.89
C GLU A 573 20.32 -4.36 -8.83
N ASN A 574 20.95 -4.99 -9.83
CA ASN A 574 20.30 -5.89 -10.79
C ASN A 574 19.13 -5.20 -11.53
N LEU A 575 19.35 -3.95 -11.96
CA LEU A 575 18.35 -3.04 -12.51
C LEU A 575 18.76 -2.55 -13.90
N GLU A 576 17.82 -2.53 -14.85
CA GLU A 576 18.05 -2.05 -16.21
C GLU A 576 18.02 -0.51 -16.23
N ALA A 577 19.03 0.09 -16.87
CA ALA A 577 19.17 1.54 -17.00
C ALA A 577 19.72 1.87 -18.40
N VAL A 578 19.05 2.77 -19.13
CA VAL A 578 19.40 3.10 -20.52
C VAL A 578 19.35 4.60 -20.77
N GLU A 579 20.38 5.14 -21.41
CA GLU A 579 20.42 6.52 -21.89
C GLU A 579 19.41 6.71 -23.04
N VAL A 580 18.35 7.48 -22.82
CA VAL A 580 17.26 7.63 -23.79
C VAL A 580 17.13 9.04 -24.35
N ALA A 581 17.63 10.08 -23.66
CA ALA A 581 17.53 11.45 -24.14
C ALA A 581 18.72 12.32 -23.72
N VAL A 582 18.86 13.45 -24.40
CA VAL A 582 19.84 14.51 -24.11
C VAL A 582 19.12 15.84 -23.99
N VAL A 583 19.49 16.64 -22.99
CA VAL A 583 19.00 18.02 -22.82
C VAL A 583 19.63 18.92 -23.87
N THR A 584 18.83 19.75 -24.55
CA THR A 584 19.26 20.62 -25.65
C THR A 584 19.03 22.09 -25.32
N GLU A 585 19.83 22.98 -25.95
CA GLU A 585 19.62 24.44 -25.83
C GLU A 585 18.34 24.92 -26.50
N ASP A 586 17.93 24.28 -27.61
CA ASP A 586 16.70 24.61 -28.32
C ASP A 586 15.48 24.16 -27.51
N PRO A 587 14.56 25.07 -27.10
CA PRO A 587 13.44 24.77 -26.19
C PRO A 587 12.31 24.05 -26.93
N ARG A 588 12.59 22.81 -27.35
CA ARG A 588 11.68 21.93 -28.09
C ARG A 588 11.70 20.52 -27.54
N LEU A 589 10.54 19.87 -27.56
CA LEU A 589 10.40 18.44 -27.32
C LEU A 589 10.49 17.71 -28.66
N VAL A 590 11.59 17.00 -28.89
CA VAL A 590 11.82 16.21 -30.10
C VAL A 590 11.88 14.73 -29.74
N LEU A 591 10.97 13.91 -30.31
CA LEU A 591 11.02 12.44 -30.20
C LEU A 591 11.36 11.85 -31.56
N GLU A 592 12.42 11.05 -31.59
CA GLU A 592 12.90 10.35 -32.77
C GLU A 592 12.58 8.87 -32.71
N TRP A 593 12.09 8.32 -33.81
CA TRP A 593 11.90 6.90 -33.99
C TRP A 593 12.31 6.48 -35.41
N ARG A 594 13.17 5.46 -35.52
CA ARG A 594 13.74 4.98 -36.79
C ARG A 594 14.39 6.09 -37.62
N GLY A 595 15.05 7.03 -36.93
CA GLY A 595 15.72 8.18 -37.53
C GLY A 595 14.79 9.27 -38.08
N LYS A 596 13.50 9.26 -37.73
CA LYS A 596 12.52 10.31 -38.08
C LYS A 596 12.02 11.02 -36.83
N GLU A 597 11.90 12.34 -36.91
CA GLU A 597 11.23 13.15 -35.88
C GLU A 597 9.73 12.94 -35.99
N ILE A 598 9.17 12.13 -35.09
CA ILE A 598 7.73 11.85 -35.04
C ILE A 598 6.99 12.83 -34.13
N VAL A 599 7.70 13.52 -33.23
CA VAL A 599 7.22 14.66 -32.45
C VAL A 599 8.28 15.75 -32.51
N ASN A 600 7.85 16.97 -32.81
CA ASN A 600 8.71 18.14 -32.77
C ASN A 600 7.86 19.38 -32.40
N LEU A 601 7.70 19.63 -31.10
CA LEU A 601 6.83 20.68 -30.57
C LEU A 601 7.66 21.72 -29.81
N SER A 602 7.33 23.01 -29.96
CA SER A 602 7.96 24.05 -29.14
C SER A 602 7.49 23.99 -27.68
N ARG A 603 8.39 24.28 -26.73
CA ARG A 603 8.05 24.30 -25.31
C ARG A 603 6.97 25.33 -25.00
N ALA A 604 7.09 26.52 -25.57
CA ALA A 604 6.09 27.58 -25.45
C ALA A 604 4.68 27.15 -25.89
N PHE A 605 4.56 26.28 -26.90
CA PHE A 605 3.26 25.75 -27.32
C PHE A 605 2.72 24.69 -26.37
N LEU A 606 3.58 23.78 -25.89
CA LEU A 606 3.18 22.80 -24.87
C LEU A 606 2.64 23.50 -23.61
N ASP A 607 3.32 24.58 -23.17
CA ASP A 607 2.98 25.36 -21.98
C ASP A 607 1.74 26.26 -22.15
N THR A 608 1.15 26.41 -23.36
CA THR A 608 -0.18 27.04 -23.48
C THR A 608 -1.26 26.23 -22.77
N ASN A 609 -0.98 24.93 -22.59
CA ASN A 609 -1.84 23.97 -21.96
C ASN A 609 -3.19 23.77 -22.68
N GLY A 610 -3.39 24.24 -23.91
CA GLY A 610 -4.66 24.16 -24.63
C GLY A 610 -5.50 25.43 -24.55
N ALA A 611 -6.76 25.36 -24.99
CA ALA A 611 -7.63 26.53 -25.08
C ALA A 611 -8.10 27.02 -23.69
N HIS A 612 -8.31 28.33 -23.56
CA HIS A 612 -8.89 28.95 -22.36
C HIS A 612 -10.35 28.52 -22.17
N GLN A 613 -10.73 28.17 -20.95
CA GLN A 613 -12.08 27.71 -20.58
C GLN A 613 -12.66 28.58 -19.47
N GLU A 614 -13.97 28.82 -19.55
CA GLU A 614 -14.72 29.67 -18.61
C GLU A 614 -16.03 28.97 -18.23
N THR A 615 -16.46 29.12 -16.99
CA THR A 615 -17.74 28.61 -16.47
C THR A 615 -18.30 29.53 -15.38
N ASN A 616 -19.53 29.25 -14.93
CA ASN A 616 -20.20 29.91 -13.83
C ASN A 616 -20.43 28.94 -12.67
N VAL A 617 -20.63 29.48 -11.46
CA VAL A 617 -20.89 28.68 -10.26
C VAL A 617 -22.16 29.17 -9.57
N GLU A 618 -23.06 28.24 -9.26
CA GLU A 618 -24.22 28.48 -8.40
C GLU A 618 -24.06 27.64 -7.13
N VAL A 619 -23.72 28.30 -6.02
CA VAL A 619 -23.40 27.66 -4.74
C VAL A 619 -24.69 27.35 -4.00
N GLU A 620 -24.97 26.06 -3.89
CA GLU A 620 -26.13 25.50 -3.18
C GLU A 620 -25.92 25.63 -1.65
N MET A 621 -26.93 26.15 -0.95
CA MET A 621 -26.87 26.34 0.50
C MET A 621 -27.34 25.09 1.25
N PRO A 622 -26.63 24.67 2.32
CA PRO A 622 -27.08 23.56 3.16
C PRO A 622 -28.35 23.91 3.91
N GLU A 623 -29.25 22.93 4.06
CA GLU A 623 -30.52 23.11 4.76
C GLU A 623 -30.34 22.90 6.28
N GLU A 624 -30.80 23.86 7.10
CA GLU A 624 -30.66 23.81 8.57
C GLU A 624 -31.40 22.63 9.21
N LYS A 625 -32.59 22.28 8.69
CA LYS A 625 -33.36 21.12 9.17
C LYS A 625 -32.63 19.78 8.94
N GLU A 626 -31.67 19.76 8.00
CA GLU A 626 -30.85 18.60 7.69
C GLU A 626 -29.48 18.60 8.40
N ASN A 627 -29.26 19.55 9.31
CA ASN A 627 -27.99 19.71 10.01
C ASN A 627 -27.51 18.42 10.69
N TYR A 628 -26.37 17.93 10.20
CA TYR A 628 -25.77 16.67 10.62
C TYR A 628 -25.36 16.69 12.10
N PHE A 629 -24.91 17.83 12.64
CA PHE A 629 -24.48 17.94 14.04
C PHE A 629 -25.63 17.84 15.05
N LYS A 630 -26.88 18.06 14.60
CA LYS A 630 -28.08 18.04 15.45
C LYS A 630 -28.82 16.70 15.36
N LYS A 631 -28.22 15.67 14.77
CA LYS A 631 -28.82 14.36 14.54
C LYS A 631 -27.88 13.25 15.01
N ILE A 632 -28.47 12.12 15.39
CA ILE A 632 -27.73 10.87 15.55
C ILE A 632 -27.51 10.29 14.15
N ALA A 633 -26.25 10.07 13.79
CA ALA A 633 -25.85 9.79 12.41
C ALA A 633 -26.47 8.51 11.83
N ALA A 634 -26.53 7.45 12.63
CA ALA A 634 -27.12 6.17 12.23
C ALA A 634 -28.65 6.17 12.50
N PRO A 635 -29.51 6.03 11.47
CA PRO A 635 -30.96 6.10 11.65
C PRO A 635 -31.51 5.09 12.65
N LYS A 636 -31.02 3.83 12.61
CA LYS A 636 -31.45 2.78 13.54
C LYS A 636 -31.03 3.05 14.99
N VAL A 637 -29.92 3.75 15.20
CA VAL A 637 -29.47 4.17 16.53
C VAL A 637 -30.37 5.31 17.02
N ALA A 638 -30.70 6.27 16.17
CA ALA A 638 -31.66 7.33 16.48
C ALA A 638 -33.04 6.78 16.89
N GLU A 639 -33.54 5.77 16.17
CA GLU A 639 -34.78 5.06 16.49
C GLU A 639 -34.73 4.38 17.87
N ALA A 640 -33.65 3.66 18.17
CA ALA A 640 -33.45 3.02 19.47
C ALA A 640 -33.34 4.04 20.62
N VAL A 641 -32.65 5.16 20.38
CA VAL A 641 -32.52 6.25 21.35
C VAL A 641 -33.87 6.90 21.65
N ALA A 642 -34.68 7.14 20.62
CA ALA A 642 -36.04 7.67 20.75
C ALA A 642 -36.97 6.68 21.49
N ALA A 643 -36.77 5.39 21.32
CA ALA A 643 -37.46 4.33 22.07
C ALA A 643 -36.93 4.13 23.51
N ASN A 644 -35.91 4.89 23.92
CA ASN A 644 -35.21 4.76 25.20
C ASN A 644 -34.56 3.38 25.43
N ASP A 645 -34.17 2.69 24.36
CA ASP A 645 -33.45 1.42 24.40
C ASP A 645 -31.94 1.64 24.17
N MET A 646 -31.23 2.00 25.24
CA MET A 646 -29.80 2.32 25.17
C MET A 646 -28.95 1.10 24.82
N LYS A 647 -29.36 -0.11 25.24
CA LYS A 647 -28.65 -1.34 24.89
C LYS A 647 -28.74 -1.59 23.40
N ALA A 648 -29.93 -1.49 22.81
CA ALA A 648 -30.10 -1.65 21.37
C ALA A 648 -29.36 -0.55 20.60
N ALA A 649 -29.38 0.69 21.08
CA ALA A 649 -28.67 1.81 20.45
C ALA A 649 -27.15 1.55 20.38
N TRP A 650 -26.52 1.20 21.50
CA TRP A 650 -25.08 0.94 21.57
C TRP A 650 -24.68 -0.27 20.73
N MET A 651 -25.42 -1.38 20.81
CA MET A 651 -25.16 -2.58 20.02
C MET A 651 -25.33 -2.33 18.51
N THR A 652 -26.30 -1.50 18.12
CA THR A 652 -26.50 -1.11 16.72
C THR A 652 -25.40 -0.19 16.22
N GLU A 653 -24.93 0.75 17.05
CA GLU A 653 -23.79 1.61 16.70
C GLU A 653 -22.53 0.77 16.49
N LEU A 654 -22.24 -0.21 17.36
CA LEU A 654 -21.09 -1.11 17.17
C LEU A 654 -21.16 -1.93 15.88
N ALA A 655 -22.37 -2.26 15.41
CA ALA A 655 -22.60 -3.00 14.17
C ALA A 655 -22.63 -2.13 12.90
N ASP A 656 -22.63 -0.79 13.03
CA ASP A 656 -22.63 0.15 11.91
C ASP A 656 -21.36 -0.03 11.06
N LEU A 657 -21.48 0.06 9.74
CA LEU A 657 -20.35 -0.19 8.81
C LEU A 657 -19.15 0.73 9.08
N ASN A 658 -19.37 1.96 9.54
CA ASN A 658 -18.30 2.91 9.84
C ASN A 658 -17.74 2.79 11.28
N VAL A 659 -18.32 1.90 12.10
CA VAL A 659 -17.87 1.62 13.48
C VAL A 659 -17.29 0.22 13.63
N CYS A 660 -17.92 -0.77 13.00
CA CYS A 660 -17.60 -2.19 13.11
C CYS A 660 -16.13 -2.51 12.79
N SER A 661 -15.67 -3.67 13.24
CA SER A 661 -14.29 -4.08 13.09
C SER A 661 -13.93 -4.28 11.62
N GLN A 662 -12.83 -3.64 11.21
CA GLN A 662 -12.19 -3.86 9.91
C GLN A 662 -10.91 -4.68 10.04
N LYS A 663 -10.69 -5.36 11.18
CA LYS A 663 -9.46 -6.09 11.49
C LYS A 663 -9.05 -7.07 10.39
N GLY A 664 -9.99 -7.83 9.83
CA GLY A 664 -9.71 -8.78 8.75
C GLY A 664 -9.19 -8.13 7.46
N LEU A 665 -9.60 -6.88 7.17
CA LEU A 665 -9.05 -6.08 6.07
C LEU A 665 -7.63 -5.61 6.42
N VAL A 666 -7.45 -5.04 7.60
CA VAL A 666 -6.17 -4.44 8.05
C VAL A 666 -5.05 -5.48 8.15
N GLU A 667 -5.34 -6.69 8.61
CA GLU A 667 -4.35 -7.79 8.72
C GLU A 667 -3.77 -8.26 7.38
N MET A 668 -4.32 -7.83 6.25
CA MET A 668 -3.75 -8.12 4.93
C MET A 668 -2.45 -7.34 4.68
N PHE A 669 -2.21 -6.25 5.40
CA PHE A 669 -1.14 -5.30 5.14
C PHE A 669 -0.02 -5.42 6.19
N ASP A 670 1.24 -5.53 5.77
CA ASP A 670 2.38 -5.57 6.68
C ASP A 670 2.51 -4.24 7.43
N GLY A 671 2.40 -4.28 8.76
CA GLY A 671 2.52 -3.10 9.62
C GLY A 671 3.86 -2.98 10.33
N SER A 672 4.83 -3.85 10.07
CA SER A 672 6.00 -4.06 10.94
C SER A 672 7.36 -4.00 10.23
N ILE A 673 7.41 -4.15 8.91
CA ILE A 673 8.66 -4.17 8.15
C ILE A 673 9.45 -2.84 8.27
N GLY A 674 10.78 -2.92 8.24
CA GLY A 674 11.67 -1.75 8.29
C GLY A 674 12.05 -1.31 9.70
N VAL A 675 11.50 -1.94 10.74
CA VAL A 675 11.81 -1.68 12.17
C VAL A 675 11.50 -0.24 12.61
N ASN A 676 10.54 0.41 11.96
CA ASN A 676 10.19 1.81 12.25
C ASN A 676 8.80 2.00 12.85
N SER A 677 7.88 1.04 12.71
CA SER A 677 6.50 1.21 13.16
C SER A 677 6.39 1.33 14.69
N VAL A 678 6.12 2.54 15.16
CA VAL A 678 5.85 2.81 16.58
C VAL A 678 4.49 2.24 16.94
N TYR A 679 3.50 2.40 16.05
CA TYR A 679 2.19 1.77 16.17
C TYR A 679 2.04 0.57 15.25
N MET A 680 1.58 -0.54 15.83
CA MET A 680 0.82 -1.53 15.07
C MET A 680 -0.61 -1.00 14.84
N PRO A 681 -1.30 -1.34 13.73
CA PRO A 681 -2.64 -0.82 13.44
C PRO A 681 -3.70 -1.12 14.52
N PHE A 682 -3.51 -2.22 15.27
CA PHE A 682 -4.33 -2.57 16.42
C PHE A 682 -3.47 -2.78 17.67
N GLY A 683 -3.83 -2.11 18.76
CA GLY A 683 -3.14 -2.17 20.04
C GLY A 683 -3.87 -2.98 21.12
N GLY A 684 -3.22 -3.10 22.27
CA GLY A 684 -3.68 -3.87 23.43
C GLY A 684 -3.22 -5.32 23.43
N LYS A 685 -3.37 -5.98 24.59
CA LYS A 685 -3.01 -7.39 24.79
C LYS A 685 -3.64 -8.33 23.76
N TYR A 686 -4.87 -8.01 23.33
CA TYR A 686 -5.65 -8.78 22.36
C TYR A 686 -5.64 -8.16 20.95
N GLN A 687 -4.97 -7.03 20.72
CA GLN A 687 -4.89 -6.37 19.41
C GLN A 687 -6.26 -6.07 18.80
N LEU A 688 -7.13 -5.43 19.59
CA LEU A 688 -8.51 -5.09 19.23
C LEU A 688 -8.83 -3.60 19.31
N THR A 689 -7.95 -2.76 19.87
CA THR A 689 -8.12 -1.31 19.83
C THR A 689 -7.52 -0.75 18.55
N GLU A 690 -8.35 -0.17 17.68
CA GLU A 690 -7.94 0.53 16.45
C GLU A 690 -7.14 1.79 16.81
N THR A 691 -6.02 2.06 16.12
CA THR A 691 -5.36 3.37 16.18
C THR A 691 -6.15 4.43 15.39
N GLN A 692 -5.77 5.71 15.45
CA GLN A 692 -6.37 6.77 14.61
C GLN A 692 -5.36 7.50 13.72
N SER A 693 -4.11 7.07 13.78
CA SER A 693 -2.97 7.60 13.05
C SER A 693 -1.95 6.49 12.83
N MET A 694 -1.08 6.68 11.84
CA MET A 694 0.15 5.92 11.73
C MET A 694 1.30 6.73 12.33
N VAL A 695 2.17 6.04 13.08
CA VAL A 695 3.36 6.64 13.71
C VAL A 695 4.55 5.73 13.44
N ALA A 696 5.62 6.30 12.90
CA ALA A 696 6.87 5.59 12.64
C ALA A 696 8.09 6.42 13.02
N LYS A 697 9.18 5.74 13.37
CA LYS A 697 10.51 6.34 13.51
C LYS A 697 11.00 6.81 12.15
N LEU A 698 11.76 7.90 12.14
CA LEU A 698 12.49 8.33 10.95
C LEU A 698 13.54 7.25 10.57
N PRO A 699 13.64 6.80 9.31
CA PRO A 699 14.46 5.65 8.91
C PRO A 699 15.95 5.99 8.78
N VAL A 700 16.58 6.43 9.87
CA VAL A 700 18.01 6.74 9.93
C VAL A 700 18.83 5.45 9.76
N ALA A 701 19.73 5.43 8.78
CA ALA A 701 20.49 4.21 8.46
C ALA A 701 21.55 3.85 9.51
N LYS A 702 22.11 4.84 10.22
CA LYS A 702 23.13 4.66 11.27
C LYS A 702 23.00 5.73 12.35
N GLY A 703 23.21 5.33 13.59
CA GLY A 703 23.11 6.21 14.77
C GLY A 703 21.76 6.07 15.47
N ASP A 704 21.68 6.64 16.67
CA ASP A 704 20.45 6.69 17.45
C ASP A 704 19.65 7.97 17.13
N CYS A 705 18.35 7.82 16.89
CA CYS A 705 17.41 8.89 16.57
C CYS A 705 16.09 8.65 17.31
N ASP A 706 15.57 9.70 17.97
CA ASP A 706 14.29 9.68 18.70
C ASP A 706 13.16 10.36 17.93
N THR A 707 13.41 10.80 16.69
CA THR A 707 12.41 11.49 15.86
C THR A 707 11.40 10.50 15.28
N VAL A 708 10.12 10.84 15.39
CA VAL A 708 9.01 10.10 14.80
C VAL A 708 8.20 11.00 13.89
N THR A 709 7.66 10.40 12.84
CA THR A 709 6.70 11.03 11.94
C THR A 709 5.31 10.46 12.19
N MET A 710 4.31 11.31 12.09
CA MET A 710 2.91 10.97 12.30
C MET A 710 2.11 11.36 11.08
N MET A 711 1.17 10.52 10.67
CA MET A 711 0.16 10.90 9.69
C MET A 711 -1.21 10.41 10.16
N SER A 712 -2.23 11.25 10.00
CA SER A 712 -3.63 10.89 10.20
C SER A 712 -4.48 11.42 9.05
N TYR A 713 -5.72 10.98 8.96
CA TYR A 713 -6.70 11.50 8.01
C TYR A 713 -7.95 12.01 8.72
N GLY A 714 -8.73 12.87 8.07
CA GLY A 714 -10.05 13.30 8.50
C GLY A 714 -10.99 13.41 7.30
N PHE A 715 -12.19 12.85 7.43
CA PHE A 715 -13.23 12.83 6.40
C PHE A 715 -14.48 12.09 6.91
N ASP A 716 -15.65 12.71 6.76
CA ASP A 716 -16.94 12.06 6.93
C ASP A 716 -17.84 12.30 5.70
N PRO A 717 -18.31 11.25 5.01
CA PRO A 717 -19.07 11.40 3.76
C PRO A 717 -20.48 11.91 4.00
N TYR A 718 -21.08 11.67 5.17
CA TYR A 718 -22.44 12.12 5.47
C TYR A 718 -22.45 13.60 5.82
N LEU A 719 -21.47 14.06 6.60
CA LEU A 719 -21.25 15.48 6.88
C LEU A 719 -20.99 16.26 5.58
N SER A 720 -20.13 15.71 4.72
CA SER A 720 -19.78 16.34 3.44
C SER A 720 -20.93 16.33 2.45
N SER A 721 -21.83 15.33 2.51
CA SER A 721 -23.06 15.29 1.71
C SER A 721 -24.09 16.32 2.17
N TRP A 722 -24.18 16.60 3.48
CA TRP A 722 -25.03 17.69 3.99
C TRP A 722 -24.46 19.07 3.61
N SER A 723 -23.17 19.27 3.86
CA SER A 723 -22.50 20.52 3.52
C SER A 723 -21.02 20.28 3.17
N PRO A 724 -20.63 20.38 1.89
CA PRO A 724 -19.22 20.23 1.50
C PRO A 724 -18.29 21.23 2.20
N TYR A 725 -18.79 22.45 2.47
CA TYR A 725 -18.06 23.48 3.22
C TYR A 725 -17.75 23.04 4.66
N HIS A 726 -18.75 22.60 5.42
CA HIS A 726 -18.53 22.10 6.78
C HIS A 726 -17.75 20.77 6.77
N GLY A 727 -18.04 19.88 5.82
CA GLY A 727 -17.30 18.63 5.62
C GLY A 727 -15.80 18.87 5.52
N ALA A 728 -15.37 19.84 4.71
CA ALA A 728 -13.96 20.20 4.59
C ALA A 728 -13.37 20.84 5.86
N VAL A 729 -14.10 21.74 6.53
CA VAL A 729 -13.67 22.34 7.81
C VAL A 729 -13.42 21.27 8.87
N TYR A 730 -14.35 20.32 8.99
CA TYR A 730 -14.28 19.27 9.98
C TYR A 730 -13.35 18.13 9.58
N ALA A 731 -13.09 17.90 8.29
CA ALA A 731 -12.02 17.02 7.84
C ALA A 731 -10.64 17.51 8.35
N VAL A 732 -10.37 18.82 8.27
CA VAL A 732 -9.15 19.43 8.82
C VAL A 732 -9.10 19.33 10.35
N LEU A 733 -10.21 19.62 11.03
CA LEU A 733 -10.29 19.52 12.49
C LEU A 733 -10.10 18.08 12.99
N GLU A 734 -10.69 17.11 12.30
CA GLU A 734 -10.62 15.69 12.66
C GLU A 734 -9.20 15.14 12.50
N SER A 735 -8.53 15.40 11.37
CA SER A 735 -7.13 14.98 11.18
C SER A 735 -6.21 15.61 12.24
N LEU A 736 -6.41 16.89 12.59
CA LEU A 736 -5.67 17.52 13.70
C LEU A 736 -5.92 16.83 15.05
N SER A 737 -7.18 16.55 15.39
CA SER A 737 -7.53 15.91 16.67
C SER A 737 -6.87 14.54 16.84
N ARG A 738 -6.72 13.79 15.74
CA ARG A 738 -6.07 12.47 15.72
C ARG A 738 -4.55 12.54 15.87
N ILE A 739 -3.92 13.61 15.40
CA ILE A 739 -2.50 13.89 15.70
C ILE A 739 -2.32 14.20 17.19
N VAL A 740 -3.15 15.08 17.75
CA VAL A 740 -3.05 15.50 19.17
C VAL A 740 -3.27 14.33 20.12
N THR A 741 -4.25 13.46 19.84
CA THR A 741 -4.54 12.28 20.68
C THR A 741 -3.44 11.22 20.66
N ALA A 742 -2.62 11.19 19.61
CA ALA A 742 -1.42 10.36 19.56
C ALA A 742 -0.19 11.06 20.18
N GLY A 743 -0.32 12.29 20.67
CA GLY A 743 0.73 13.05 21.35
C GLY A 743 1.42 14.14 20.52
N GLY A 744 1.02 14.32 19.26
CA GLY A 744 1.62 15.30 18.34
C GLY A 744 1.31 16.77 18.69
N ASP A 745 2.11 17.69 18.14
CA ASP A 745 1.94 19.13 18.30
C ASP A 745 1.23 19.72 17.07
N TYR A 746 -0.02 20.11 17.24
CA TYR A 746 -0.85 20.61 16.13
C TYR A 746 -0.20 21.80 15.39
N LYS A 747 0.66 22.61 16.04
CA LYS A 747 1.28 23.80 15.43
C LYS A 747 2.32 23.46 14.35
N LYS A 748 2.84 22.24 14.38
CA LYS A 748 3.84 21.74 13.42
C LYS A 748 3.20 21.03 12.23
N VAL A 749 1.88 20.85 12.25
CA VAL A 749 1.19 20.08 11.22
C VAL A 749 1.30 20.76 9.85
N ARG A 750 1.52 19.94 8.82
CA ARG A 750 1.34 20.30 7.41
C ARG A 750 0.30 19.39 6.79
N PHE A 751 -0.55 19.94 5.93
CA PHE A 751 -1.58 19.15 5.28
C PHE A 751 -1.24 18.79 3.85
N THR A 752 -1.90 17.75 3.36
CA THR A 752 -2.15 17.50 1.95
C THR A 752 -3.59 17.05 1.77
N PHE A 753 -4.26 17.52 0.72
CA PHE A 753 -5.69 17.26 0.52
C PHE A 753 -5.96 16.34 -0.68
N GLN A 754 -6.98 15.50 -0.56
CA GLN A 754 -7.47 14.69 -1.67
C GLN A 754 -8.92 15.07 -1.98
N GLU A 755 -9.15 15.57 -3.20
CA GLU A 755 -10.48 15.88 -3.71
C GLU A 755 -11.02 14.73 -4.56
N TYR A 756 -12.27 14.34 -4.33
CA TYR A 756 -13.00 13.42 -5.18
C TYR A 756 -14.46 13.84 -5.31
N PHE A 757 -14.83 14.28 -6.52
CA PHE A 757 -16.16 14.81 -6.79
C PHE A 757 -16.77 14.18 -8.05
N ARG A 758 -18.07 14.39 -8.17
CA ARG A 758 -18.84 14.11 -9.38
C ARG A 758 -18.27 14.81 -10.62
N ARG A 759 -18.61 14.33 -11.80
CA ARG A 759 -18.19 14.93 -13.07
C ARG A 759 -18.80 16.33 -13.26
N MET A 760 -18.00 17.30 -13.70
CA MET A 760 -18.48 18.66 -14.03
C MET A 760 -19.20 18.71 -15.38
N SER A 761 -20.14 19.65 -15.53
CA SER A 761 -20.82 19.97 -16.80
C SER A 761 -20.99 21.49 -16.95
N GLU A 762 -21.68 21.93 -18.01
CA GLU A 762 -22.07 23.34 -18.19
C GLU A 762 -23.10 23.83 -17.15
N ASP A 763 -23.68 22.93 -16.34
CA ASP A 763 -24.58 23.28 -15.24
C ASP A 763 -23.80 23.92 -14.07
N PRO A 764 -24.03 25.21 -13.74
CA PRO A 764 -23.32 25.91 -12.67
C PRO A 764 -23.45 25.26 -11.29
N LYS A 765 -24.52 24.48 -11.04
CA LYS A 765 -24.73 23.80 -9.75
C LYS A 765 -23.78 22.65 -9.52
N ARG A 766 -23.32 21.97 -10.57
CA ARG A 766 -22.37 20.86 -10.41
C ARG A 766 -21.04 21.33 -9.83
N TRP A 767 -20.65 22.59 -10.10
CA TRP A 767 -19.47 23.25 -9.56
C TRP A 767 -19.60 23.67 -8.09
N SER A 768 -20.81 23.67 -7.52
CA SER A 768 -21.07 24.06 -6.12
C SER A 768 -20.24 23.25 -5.13
N GLN A 769 -20.24 21.92 -5.26
CA GLN A 769 -19.62 21.01 -4.29
C GLN A 769 -18.11 21.19 -4.15
N PRO A 770 -17.30 21.10 -5.23
CA PRO A 770 -15.86 21.35 -5.14
C PRO A 770 -15.56 22.77 -4.68
N PHE A 771 -16.30 23.77 -5.17
CA PHE A 771 -16.12 25.16 -4.79
C PHE A 771 -16.35 25.40 -3.28
N ALA A 772 -17.46 24.91 -2.75
CA ALA A 772 -17.80 25.03 -1.34
C ALA A 772 -16.82 24.27 -0.43
N ALA A 773 -16.40 23.06 -0.82
CA ALA A 773 -15.42 22.27 -0.08
C ALA A 773 -14.07 23.00 0.01
N LEU A 774 -13.56 23.52 -1.11
CA LEU A 774 -12.29 24.26 -1.14
C LEU A 774 -12.36 25.56 -0.33
N LEU A 775 -13.51 26.25 -0.31
CA LEU A 775 -13.70 27.39 0.60
C LEU A 775 -13.70 26.97 2.08
N GLY A 776 -14.29 25.82 2.40
CA GLY A 776 -14.24 25.27 3.77
C GLY A 776 -12.82 24.94 4.21
N ALA A 777 -12.05 24.29 3.33
CA ALA A 777 -10.64 24.00 3.56
C ALA A 777 -9.80 25.28 3.67
N TYR A 778 -10.08 26.30 2.86
CA TYR A 778 -9.46 27.63 2.99
C TYR A 778 -9.75 28.25 4.36
N ASN A 779 -11.02 28.25 4.79
CA ASN A 779 -11.44 28.78 6.08
C ASN A 779 -10.70 28.11 7.25
N ALA A 780 -10.64 26.77 7.25
CA ALA A 780 -9.97 26.03 8.31
C ALA A 780 -8.45 26.26 8.33
N GLN A 781 -7.78 26.27 7.17
CA GLN A 781 -6.34 26.57 7.09
C GLN A 781 -6.03 27.96 7.65
N ILE A 782 -6.81 28.99 7.28
CA ILE A 782 -6.63 30.35 7.80
C ILE A 782 -6.96 30.41 9.30
N GLY A 783 -8.02 29.75 9.74
CA GLY A 783 -8.47 29.70 11.13
C GLY A 783 -7.44 29.08 12.08
N PHE A 784 -6.84 27.95 11.70
CA PHE A 784 -5.76 27.31 12.45
C PHE A 784 -4.38 27.92 12.19
N GLY A 785 -4.22 28.66 11.09
CA GLY A 785 -2.92 29.19 10.66
C GLY A 785 -1.97 28.10 10.13
N LEU A 786 -2.50 27.00 9.59
CA LEU A 786 -1.75 25.83 9.16
C LEU A 786 -2.00 25.54 7.68
N PRO A 787 -0.95 25.45 6.85
CA PRO A 787 -1.10 25.31 5.40
C PRO A 787 -1.18 23.85 4.93
N SER A 788 -1.97 23.62 3.89
CA SER A 788 -1.80 22.48 2.99
C SER A 788 -0.71 22.78 1.97
N ILE A 789 0.27 21.89 1.82
CA ILE A 789 1.42 22.09 0.93
C ILE A 789 1.43 21.15 -0.27
N GLY A 790 0.36 20.35 -0.42
CA GLY A 790 0.09 19.55 -1.61
C GLY A 790 -1.35 19.07 -1.65
N GLY A 791 -1.65 18.31 -2.70
CA GLY A 791 -2.93 17.67 -2.86
C GLY A 791 -3.08 17.01 -4.22
N LYS A 792 -4.25 16.41 -4.45
CA LYS A 792 -4.59 15.75 -5.71
C LYS A 792 -6.11 15.71 -5.87
N ASP A 793 -6.59 15.95 -7.09
CA ASP A 793 -8.01 15.94 -7.40
C ASP A 793 -8.43 14.83 -8.38
N SER A 794 -9.70 14.43 -8.28
CA SER A 794 -10.36 13.52 -9.22
C SER A 794 -11.82 13.94 -9.47
N MET A 795 -12.11 14.42 -10.68
CA MET A 795 -13.43 14.96 -11.05
C MET A 795 -14.27 13.96 -11.89
N SER A 796 -14.11 12.66 -11.62
CA SER A 796 -14.70 11.57 -12.44
C SER A 796 -15.70 10.68 -11.67
N GLY A 797 -16.20 11.14 -10.52
CA GLY A 797 -17.05 10.37 -9.62
C GLY A 797 -18.51 10.26 -10.03
N THR A 798 -18.80 9.87 -11.27
CA THR A 798 -20.18 9.69 -11.76
C THR A 798 -20.28 8.39 -12.57
N PHE A 799 -21.32 7.59 -12.31
CA PHE A 799 -21.69 6.43 -13.12
C PHE A 799 -23.16 6.53 -13.52
N ASN A 800 -23.42 6.67 -14.82
CA ASN A 800 -24.72 7.09 -15.34
C ASN A 800 -25.21 8.37 -14.62
N ASP A 801 -26.33 8.29 -13.90
CA ASP A 801 -26.94 9.41 -13.17
C ASP A 801 -26.63 9.41 -11.65
N ILE A 802 -25.76 8.49 -11.18
CA ILE A 802 -25.38 8.37 -9.78
C ILE A 802 -24.02 9.05 -9.57
N ASP A 803 -23.97 9.98 -8.63
CA ASP A 803 -22.77 10.73 -8.24
C ASP A 803 -22.20 10.17 -6.93
N VAL A 804 -20.88 10.19 -6.77
CA VAL A 804 -20.20 9.88 -5.49
C VAL A 804 -20.49 10.97 -4.44
N PRO A 805 -20.39 10.66 -3.13
CA PRO A 805 -20.52 11.71 -2.12
C PRO A 805 -19.39 12.75 -2.27
N PRO A 806 -19.67 14.04 -1.98
CA PRO A 806 -18.66 15.10 -2.08
C PRO A 806 -17.51 14.79 -1.12
N THR A 807 -16.29 14.67 -1.64
CA THR A 807 -15.17 14.17 -0.85
C THR A 807 -14.01 15.15 -0.88
N LEU A 808 -13.63 15.64 0.30
CA LEU A 808 -12.35 16.27 0.56
C LEU A 808 -11.74 15.59 1.79
N VAL A 809 -10.68 14.82 1.58
CA VAL A 809 -9.95 14.14 2.67
C VAL A 809 -8.77 15.01 3.08
N SER A 810 -8.67 15.30 4.38
CA SER A 810 -7.51 15.99 4.95
C SER A 810 -6.52 14.97 5.50
N PHE A 811 -5.28 14.99 5.01
CA PHE A 811 -4.17 14.28 5.63
C PHE A 811 -3.30 15.26 6.40
N ALA A 812 -3.10 14.99 7.70
CA ALA A 812 -2.27 15.81 8.59
C ALA A 812 -0.96 15.09 8.90
N VAL A 813 0.18 15.77 8.70
CA VAL A 813 1.52 15.24 8.98
C VAL A 813 2.19 16.05 10.08
N ASP A 814 2.73 15.38 11.09
CA ASP A 814 3.47 15.98 12.20
C ASP A 814 4.83 15.29 12.44
N ILE A 815 5.76 16.01 13.05
CA ILE A 815 7.06 15.53 13.51
C ILE A 815 7.16 15.68 15.03
N ALA A 816 7.33 14.56 15.71
CA ALA A 816 7.39 14.47 17.17
C ALA A 816 8.61 13.66 17.63
N LYS A 817 8.73 13.44 18.94
CA LYS A 817 9.73 12.53 19.52
C LYS A 817 9.06 11.28 20.09
N GLU A 818 9.79 10.17 20.14
CA GLU A 818 9.29 8.88 20.67
C GLU A 818 8.60 9.01 22.04
N LYS A 819 9.18 9.82 22.94
CA LYS A 819 8.66 10.04 24.30
C LYS A 819 7.32 10.78 24.35
N ASP A 820 6.93 11.44 23.25
CA ASP A 820 5.74 12.27 23.16
C ASP A 820 4.50 11.42 22.88
N ILE A 821 4.69 10.18 22.45
CA ILE A 821 3.67 9.34 21.86
C ILE A 821 2.89 8.55 22.92
N ILE A 822 1.55 8.57 22.82
CA ILE A 822 0.63 7.79 23.67
C ILE A 822 -0.39 7.01 22.87
N THR A 823 -0.76 5.81 23.32
CA THR A 823 -1.59 4.88 22.55
C THR A 823 -3.05 4.86 23.04
N PRO A 824 -4.03 4.48 22.21
CA PRO A 824 -5.47 4.67 22.48
C PRO A 824 -6.14 3.62 23.37
N GLU A 825 -5.52 2.47 23.64
CA GLU A 825 -6.15 1.44 24.46
C GLU A 825 -6.17 1.84 25.94
N LEU A 826 -7.24 1.49 26.66
CA LEU A 826 -7.36 1.77 28.09
C LEU A 826 -6.29 1.01 28.89
N LYS A 827 -5.71 1.66 29.90
CA LYS A 827 -4.52 1.20 30.62
C LYS A 827 -4.85 0.54 31.95
N ALA A 828 -5.72 1.13 32.77
CA ALA A 828 -5.88 0.70 34.15
C ALA A 828 -7.31 0.85 34.69
N VAL A 829 -7.72 -0.13 35.50
CA VAL A 829 -8.98 -0.07 36.26
C VAL A 829 -8.91 1.05 37.30
N GLY A 830 -9.97 1.85 37.40
CA GLY A 830 -10.10 2.96 38.33
C GLY A 830 -9.73 4.32 37.73
N ASP A 831 -9.02 4.34 36.59
CA ASP A 831 -8.71 5.55 35.86
C ASP A 831 -9.99 6.22 35.36
N GLN A 832 -9.95 7.55 35.31
CA GLN A 832 -11.10 8.40 35.01
C GLN A 832 -11.13 8.73 33.52
N LEU A 833 -12.32 8.75 32.94
CA LEU A 833 -12.54 9.16 31.56
C LEU A 833 -13.01 10.61 31.51
N VAL A 834 -12.20 11.46 30.90
CA VAL A 834 -12.46 12.89 30.75
C VAL A 834 -12.75 13.21 29.29
N LEU A 835 -13.91 13.83 29.03
CA LEU A 835 -14.28 14.34 27.72
C LEU A 835 -13.91 15.82 27.62
N PHE A 836 -13.18 16.16 26.57
CA PHE A 836 -12.79 17.50 26.19
C PHE A 836 -13.63 17.93 24.98
N THR A 837 -14.27 19.08 25.07
CA THR A 837 -15.24 19.55 24.06
C THR A 837 -14.79 20.83 23.37
N ILE A 838 -15.11 20.92 22.08
CA ILE A 838 -14.90 22.15 21.30
C ILE A 838 -16.13 23.06 21.38
N LYS A 839 -15.88 24.37 21.26
CA LYS A 839 -16.94 25.36 21.07
C LYS A 839 -17.24 25.53 19.57
N LYS A 840 -18.52 25.69 19.23
CA LYS A 840 -19.00 26.05 17.89
C LYS A 840 -19.69 27.41 17.91
N ASP A 841 -19.67 28.12 16.79
CA ASP A 841 -20.41 29.38 16.60
C ASP A 841 -21.88 29.16 16.18
N GLU A 842 -22.60 30.23 15.86
CA GLU A 842 -24.01 30.17 15.44
C GLU A 842 -24.23 29.45 14.10
N PHE A 843 -23.17 29.25 13.31
CA PHE A 843 -23.17 28.55 12.02
C PHE A 843 -22.54 27.16 12.12
N ASP A 844 -22.40 26.61 13.32
CA ASP A 844 -21.80 25.29 13.57
C ASP A 844 -20.31 25.19 13.15
N LEU A 845 -19.61 26.31 12.97
CA LEU A 845 -18.17 26.32 12.71
C LEU A 845 -17.39 26.28 14.03
N PRO A 846 -16.21 25.62 14.06
CA PRO A 846 -15.39 25.56 15.27
C PRO A 846 -14.85 26.95 15.64
N ASP A 847 -14.88 27.29 16.93
CA ASP A 847 -14.14 28.44 17.47
C ASP A 847 -12.65 28.09 17.47
N TYR A 848 -11.97 28.33 16.35
CA TYR A 848 -10.58 27.95 16.12
C TYR A 848 -9.64 28.36 17.27
N ALA A 849 -9.86 29.54 17.87
CA ALA A 849 -9.03 30.02 18.98
C ALA A 849 -9.22 29.19 20.26
N GLN A 850 -10.45 28.77 20.55
CA GLN A 850 -10.72 27.86 21.67
C GLN A 850 -10.15 26.46 21.41
N VAL A 851 -10.32 25.93 20.19
CA VAL A 851 -9.78 24.61 19.81
C VAL A 851 -8.26 24.57 19.90
N MET A 852 -7.57 25.58 19.38
CA MET A 852 -6.11 25.69 19.47
C MET A 852 -5.60 25.66 20.91
N LYS A 853 -6.24 26.42 21.82
CA LYS A 853 -5.91 26.39 23.25
C LYS A 853 -6.19 25.04 23.89
N LEU A 854 -7.29 24.39 23.49
CA LEU A 854 -7.66 23.07 23.97
C LEU A 854 -6.57 22.05 23.60
N TYR A 855 -6.17 22.02 22.34
CA TYR A 855 -5.14 21.10 21.84
C TYR A 855 -3.77 21.37 22.43
N ASP A 856 -3.37 22.65 22.59
CA ASP A 856 -2.15 23.02 23.34
C ASP A 856 -2.17 22.45 24.77
N THR A 857 -3.31 22.57 25.46
CA THR A 857 -3.46 22.11 26.85
C THR A 857 -3.43 20.59 26.94
N ILE A 858 -4.12 19.88 26.04
CA ILE A 858 -4.11 18.42 25.97
C ILE A 858 -2.70 17.91 25.66
N HIS A 859 -2.02 18.48 24.66
CA HIS A 859 -0.65 18.12 24.33
C HIS A 859 0.28 18.29 25.55
N ALA A 860 0.17 19.40 26.28
CA ALA A 860 0.96 19.63 27.49
C ALA A 860 0.66 18.60 28.62
N LEU A 861 -0.60 18.18 28.78
CA LEU A 861 -0.99 17.16 29.75
C LEU A 861 -0.49 15.75 29.36
N ILE A 862 -0.46 15.44 28.06
CA ILE A 862 0.17 14.21 27.54
C ILE A 862 1.67 14.23 27.85
N GLN A 863 2.36 15.32 27.56
CA GLN A 863 3.78 15.51 27.85
C GLN A 863 4.13 15.38 29.35
N ALA A 864 3.20 15.78 30.23
CA ALA A 864 3.33 15.63 31.68
C ALA A 864 2.97 14.22 32.19
N GLY A 865 2.52 13.32 31.31
CA GLY A 865 2.02 11.98 31.66
C GLY A 865 0.76 12.02 32.52
N VAL A 866 -0.03 13.09 32.43
CA VAL A 866 -1.35 13.22 33.09
C VAL A 866 -2.41 12.48 32.28
N ILE A 867 -2.39 12.63 30.96
CA ILE A 867 -3.20 11.82 30.04
C ILE A 867 -2.36 10.62 29.61
N VAL A 868 -2.90 9.41 29.81
CA VAL A 868 -2.18 8.14 29.53
C VAL A 868 -2.71 7.40 28.30
N SER A 869 -3.91 7.74 27.86
CA SER A 869 -4.55 7.25 26.64
C SER A 869 -5.58 8.29 26.17
N ALA A 870 -5.76 8.43 24.86
CA ALA A 870 -6.72 9.38 24.29
C ALA A 870 -7.28 8.90 22.96
N TYR A 871 -8.49 9.37 22.63
CA TYR A 871 -9.21 9.04 21.40
C TYR A 871 -10.05 10.23 20.93
N ALA A 872 -9.93 10.59 19.65
CA ALA A 872 -10.71 11.64 19.02
C ALA A 872 -12.09 11.11 18.63
N LEU A 873 -13.15 11.85 18.96
CA LEU A 873 -14.51 11.49 18.58
C LEU A 873 -14.75 11.83 17.09
N ASP A 874 -15.53 10.97 16.44
CA ASP A 874 -15.95 11.09 15.06
C ASP A 874 -17.47 11.41 14.98
N GLY A 875 -18.11 11.10 13.84
CA GLY A 875 -19.55 11.25 13.65
C GLY A 875 -20.42 10.36 14.53
N LYS A 876 -19.85 9.45 15.33
CA LYS A 876 -20.57 8.37 16.04
C LYS A 876 -20.61 8.51 17.56
N GLY A 877 -19.95 9.52 18.11
CA GLY A 877 -20.08 9.92 19.52
C GLY A 877 -19.23 9.09 20.50
N LEU A 878 -19.46 9.34 21.79
CA LEU A 878 -18.64 8.80 22.88
C LEU A 878 -18.74 7.27 23.02
N ALA A 879 -19.91 6.69 22.78
CA ALA A 879 -20.16 5.25 22.96
C ALA A 879 -19.24 4.40 22.08
N ALA A 880 -19.10 4.77 20.80
CA ALA A 880 -18.20 4.09 19.87
C ALA A 880 -16.72 4.26 20.29
N ALA A 881 -16.32 5.47 20.69
CA ALA A 881 -14.95 5.78 21.09
C ALA A 881 -14.49 4.95 22.31
N VAL A 882 -15.25 4.99 23.41
CA VAL A 882 -14.86 4.26 24.63
C VAL A 882 -14.90 2.75 24.46
N SER A 883 -15.79 2.24 23.59
CA SER A 883 -15.78 0.82 23.21
C SER A 883 -14.50 0.42 22.49
N LYS A 884 -14.06 1.20 21.48
CA LYS A 884 -12.82 0.92 20.75
C LYS A 884 -11.59 1.01 21.67
N MET A 885 -11.51 2.01 22.56
CA MET A 885 -10.42 2.11 23.54
C MET A 885 -10.38 0.90 24.49
N ALA A 886 -11.53 0.36 24.87
CA ALA A 886 -11.66 -0.76 25.81
C ALA A 886 -11.24 -2.11 25.24
N PHE A 887 -11.51 -2.37 23.95
CA PHE A 887 -11.42 -3.72 23.37
C PHE A 887 -10.02 -4.35 23.44
N GLY A 888 -8.96 -3.58 23.22
CA GLY A 888 -7.58 -4.08 23.12
C GLY A 888 -7.09 -4.76 24.40
N ASN A 889 -7.52 -4.26 25.56
CA ASN A 889 -7.18 -4.81 26.87
C ASN A 889 -8.37 -5.48 27.57
N LYS A 890 -9.56 -5.47 26.95
CA LYS A 890 -10.84 -5.96 27.50
C LYS A 890 -11.21 -5.33 28.85
N LEU A 891 -10.87 -4.05 29.05
CA LEU A 891 -11.28 -3.32 30.25
C LEU A 891 -12.72 -2.81 30.11
N GLY A 892 -13.51 -2.84 31.18
CA GLY A 892 -14.87 -2.32 31.14
C GLY A 892 -14.91 -0.79 31.29
N VAL A 893 -16.04 -0.18 30.93
CA VAL A 893 -16.26 1.26 31.06
C VAL A 893 -17.60 1.51 31.74
N THR A 894 -17.60 2.30 32.80
CA THR A 894 -18.83 2.83 33.39
C THR A 894 -18.95 4.29 33.02
N VAL A 895 -20.04 4.64 32.33
CA VAL A 895 -20.38 6.02 31.97
C VAL A 895 -21.29 6.61 33.05
N ASN A 896 -21.04 7.85 33.44
CA ASN A 896 -21.84 8.56 34.44
C ASN A 896 -23.28 8.76 33.94
N GLU A 897 -24.27 8.65 34.84
CA GLU A 897 -25.70 8.73 34.50
C GLU A 897 -26.15 10.10 33.96
N ASP A 898 -25.39 11.15 34.23
CA ASP A 898 -25.65 12.52 33.78
C ASP A 898 -25.10 12.82 32.38
N VAL A 899 -24.33 11.89 31.79
CA VAL A 899 -23.91 11.99 30.39
C VAL A 899 -25.14 11.88 29.49
N SER A 900 -25.35 12.87 28.62
CA SER A 900 -26.55 12.90 27.79
C SER A 900 -26.52 11.87 26.66
N LYS A 901 -27.70 11.52 26.13
CA LYS A 901 -27.83 10.63 24.97
C LYS A 901 -27.16 11.21 23.73
N GLU A 902 -27.19 12.53 23.59
CA GLU A 902 -26.52 13.26 22.53
C GLU A 902 -25.00 13.14 22.65
N THR A 903 -24.43 13.26 23.85
CA THR A 903 -23.00 13.03 24.06
C THR A 903 -22.59 11.59 23.70
N LEU A 904 -23.44 10.61 23.99
CA LEU A 904 -23.18 9.21 23.68
C LEU A 904 -23.18 8.90 22.18
N PHE A 905 -24.12 9.46 21.40
CA PHE A 905 -24.42 8.98 20.04
C PHE A 905 -24.44 10.06 18.94
N ALA A 906 -24.33 11.35 19.27
CA ALA A 906 -24.29 12.43 18.28
C ALA A 906 -22.85 12.75 17.84
N PRO A 907 -22.67 13.39 16.65
CA PRO A 907 -21.35 13.74 16.13
C PRO A 907 -20.51 14.59 17.10
N GLY A 908 -19.29 14.13 17.37
CA GLY A 908 -18.36 14.72 18.33
C GLY A 908 -17.07 15.24 17.71
N PHE A 909 -17.04 15.58 16.43
CA PHE A 909 -15.80 15.98 15.73
C PHE A 909 -15.00 17.07 16.47
N GLY A 910 -13.72 16.80 16.68
CA GLY A 910 -12.79 17.67 17.41
C GLY A 910 -12.82 17.49 18.94
N ASN A 911 -13.84 16.81 19.48
CA ASN A 911 -13.84 16.42 20.89
C ASN A 911 -12.88 15.25 21.11
N ILE A 912 -12.31 15.17 22.31
CA ILE A 912 -11.35 14.13 22.68
C ILE A 912 -11.80 13.50 24.00
N VAL A 913 -11.87 12.18 24.06
CA VAL A 913 -11.96 11.45 25.33
C VAL A 913 -10.59 10.95 25.73
N ALA A 914 -10.23 11.09 26.99
CA ALA A 914 -8.94 10.69 27.52
C ALA A 914 -9.07 9.90 28.83
N GLU A 915 -8.18 8.93 29.01
CA GLU A 915 -7.96 8.24 30.28
C GLU A 915 -6.93 9.02 31.10
N VAL A 916 -7.29 9.29 32.36
CA VAL A 916 -6.50 10.05 33.32
C VAL A 916 -6.43 9.27 34.62
N PRO A 917 -5.24 8.98 35.17
CA PRO A 917 -5.10 8.37 36.48
C PRO A 917 -5.87 9.16 37.53
N ALA A 918 -6.61 8.46 38.40
CA ALA A 918 -7.57 9.09 39.33
C ALA A 918 -6.92 10.18 40.20
N GLU A 919 -5.67 9.99 40.61
CA GLU A 919 -4.90 10.94 41.41
C GLU A 919 -4.46 12.21 40.64
N LYS A 920 -4.48 12.19 39.30
CA LYS A 920 -4.04 13.30 38.45
C LYS A 920 -5.19 14.13 37.86
N VAL A 921 -6.44 13.74 38.09
CA VAL A 921 -7.62 14.47 37.57
C VAL A 921 -7.65 15.94 38.00
N ALA A 922 -7.18 16.24 39.21
CA ALA A 922 -7.09 17.62 39.70
C ALA A 922 -6.12 18.49 38.87
N GLU A 923 -5.08 17.87 38.29
CA GLU A 923 -4.10 18.56 37.42
C GLU A 923 -4.74 18.96 36.09
N VAL A 924 -5.62 18.12 35.53
CA VAL A 924 -6.40 18.45 34.32
C VAL A 924 -7.23 19.71 34.56
N LYS A 925 -7.99 19.72 35.67
CA LYS A 925 -8.82 20.88 36.02
C LYS A 925 -7.98 22.15 36.20
N ALA A 926 -6.86 22.05 36.91
CA ALA A 926 -5.98 23.19 37.13
C ALA A 926 -5.38 23.73 35.81
N ALA A 927 -5.01 22.84 34.88
CA ALA A 927 -4.50 23.22 33.57
C ALA A 927 -5.58 23.92 32.71
N PHE A 928 -6.81 23.40 32.73
CA PHE A 928 -7.94 23.99 32.00
C PHE A 928 -8.37 25.34 32.58
N ASP A 929 -8.44 25.47 33.91
CA ASP A 929 -8.68 26.76 34.58
C ASP A 929 -7.61 27.79 34.19
N ALA A 930 -6.34 27.39 34.18
CA ALA A 930 -5.22 28.26 33.81
C ALA A 930 -5.23 28.67 32.33
N ALA A 931 -5.68 27.79 31.43
CA ALA A 931 -5.82 28.07 30.01
C ALA A 931 -7.08 28.92 29.67
N GLY A 932 -7.95 29.18 30.65
CA GLY A 932 -9.24 29.84 30.44
C GLY A 932 -10.26 28.95 29.73
N LEU A 933 -10.16 27.63 29.94
CA LEU A 933 -10.99 26.58 29.34
C LEU A 933 -11.88 25.89 30.37
N ALA A 934 -12.11 26.50 31.54
CA ALA A 934 -12.97 25.95 32.57
C ALA A 934 -14.36 25.58 32.03
N GLY A 935 -14.74 24.31 32.17
CA GLY A 935 -16.03 23.77 31.72
C GLY A 935 -16.02 23.20 30.31
N TYR A 936 -14.87 23.16 29.63
CA TYR A 936 -14.69 22.39 28.40
C TYR A 936 -14.22 20.96 28.65
N GLU A 937 -13.82 20.66 29.89
CA GLU A 937 -13.53 19.33 30.42
C GLU A 937 -14.72 18.81 31.25
N ALA A 938 -15.09 17.55 31.04
CA ALA A 938 -16.14 16.88 31.79
C ALA A 938 -15.72 15.45 32.16
N LEU A 939 -15.92 15.07 33.43
CA LEU A 939 -15.78 13.67 33.85
C LEU A 939 -16.99 12.88 33.33
N VAL A 940 -16.76 11.96 32.40
CA VAL A 940 -17.84 11.20 31.75
C VAL A 940 -17.94 9.75 32.23
N GLY A 941 -16.95 9.26 32.97
CA GLY A 941 -16.97 7.89 33.47
C GLY A 941 -15.63 7.44 34.03
N TRP A 942 -15.48 6.13 34.18
CA TRP A 942 -14.23 5.50 34.63
C TRP A 942 -14.08 4.08 34.06
N VAL A 943 -12.85 3.60 34.08
CA VAL A 943 -12.49 2.22 33.67
C VAL A 943 -12.82 1.25 34.80
N ASN A 944 -13.59 0.20 34.54
CA ASN A 944 -14.04 -0.78 35.53
C ASN A 944 -13.43 -2.18 35.28
N GLU A 945 -13.44 -3.02 36.31
CA GLU A 945 -12.95 -4.42 36.25
C GLU A 945 -14.02 -5.43 35.79
N GLU A 946 -15.25 -4.99 35.56
CA GLU A 946 -16.40 -5.86 35.30
C GLU A 946 -16.49 -6.37 33.85
N GLU A 947 -15.49 -6.05 33.02
CA GLU A 947 -15.44 -6.33 31.58
C GLU A 947 -16.81 -6.03 30.90
N SER A 948 -17.40 -4.88 31.25
CA SER A 948 -18.74 -4.50 30.81
C SER A 948 -18.83 -3.00 30.55
N PHE A 949 -19.66 -2.62 29.58
CA PHE A 949 -20.11 -1.25 29.35
C PHE A 949 -21.37 -1.00 30.17
N ILE A 950 -21.32 -0.02 31.08
CA ILE A 950 -22.38 0.29 32.05
C ILE A 950 -22.83 1.74 31.87
N TYR A 951 -24.15 1.96 31.80
CA TYR A 951 -24.77 3.29 31.77
C TYR A 951 -26.15 3.24 32.44
N GLY A 952 -26.25 3.81 33.64
CA GLY A 952 -27.42 3.60 34.51
C GLY A 952 -27.66 2.11 34.78
N ASP A 953 -28.89 1.65 34.56
CA ASP A 953 -29.25 0.22 34.70
C ASP A 953 -28.80 -0.65 33.49
N MET A 954 -28.32 -0.04 32.40
CA MET A 954 -27.90 -0.76 31.19
C MET A 954 -26.55 -1.43 31.41
N ARG A 955 -26.46 -2.71 31.02
CA ARG A 955 -25.21 -3.47 30.99
C ARG A 955 -25.05 -4.24 29.68
N ILE A 956 -23.87 -4.09 29.07
CA ILE A 956 -23.42 -4.85 27.90
C ILE A 956 -22.09 -5.50 28.27
N SER A 957 -22.02 -6.82 28.23
CA SER A 957 -20.75 -7.53 28.47
C SER A 957 -19.75 -7.26 27.34
N MET A 958 -18.46 -7.39 27.64
CA MET A 958 -17.38 -7.30 26.64
C MET A 958 -17.61 -8.29 25.48
N GLU A 959 -18.09 -9.49 25.78
CA GLU A 959 -18.40 -10.51 24.76
C GLU A 959 -19.54 -10.06 23.83
N GLU A 960 -20.65 -9.54 24.37
CA GLU A 960 -21.75 -9.02 23.56
C GLU A 960 -21.27 -7.86 22.66
N ALA A 961 -20.54 -6.91 23.22
CA ALA A 961 -20.03 -5.75 22.49
C ALA A 961 -19.06 -6.16 21.37
N LEU A 962 -18.10 -7.04 21.67
CA LEU A 962 -17.16 -7.56 20.67
C LEU A 962 -17.88 -8.32 19.57
N HIS A 963 -18.86 -9.15 19.90
CA HIS A 963 -19.63 -9.89 18.90
C HIS A 963 -20.37 -8.93 17.95
N ALA A 964 -21.04 -7.91 18.48
CA ALA A 964 -21.70 -6.89 17.65
C ALA A 964 -20.71 -6.14 16.76
N TRP A 965 -19.55 -5.79 17.31
CA TRP A 965 -18.52 -5.05 16.60
C TRP A 965 -17.83 -5.87 15.49
N THR A 966 -17.55 -7.16 15.70
CA THR A 966 -16.81 -7.97 14.72
C THR A 966 -17.71 -8.64 13.67
N ALA A 967 -19.00 -8.86 13.96
CA ALA A 967 -19.85 -9.73 13.12
C ALA A 967 -20.17 -9.17 11.72
N THR A 968 -20.31 -7.86 11.56
CA THR A 968 -20.84 -7.23 10.34
C THR A 968 -19.99 -7.56 9.10
N LEU A 969 -18.67 -7.39 9.18
CA LEU A 969 -17.76 -7.57 8.05
C LEU A 969 -17.03 -8.92 8.01
N GLU A 970 -17.20 -9.80 9.00
CA GLU A 970 -16.50 -11.10 9.07
C GLU A 970 -16.72 -11.98 7.83
N LYS A 971 -17.91 -11.90 7.20
CA LYS A 971 -18.19 -12.64 5.94
C LYS A 971 -17.55 -12.01 4.70
N VAL A 972 -17.11 -10.75 4.79
CA VAL A 972 -16.42 -10.01 3.72
C VAL A 972 -14.92 -10.14 3.92
N PHE A 973 -14.41 -9.82 5.10
CA PHE A 973 -13.01 -9.91 5.47
C PHE A 973 -12.85 -10.83 6.68
N PRO A 974 -12.76 -12.14 6.48
CA PRO A 974 -12.65 -13.08 7.59
C PRO A 974 -11.34 -12.87 8.36
N THR A 975 -11.42 -13.01 9.68
CA THR A 975 -10.27 -13.03 10.60
C THR A 975 -9.82 -14.46 10.91
N ARG A 976 -10.68 -15.45 10.67
CA ARG A 976 -10.42 -16.88 10.87
C ARG A 976 -11.08 -17.73 9.80
N ALA A 977 -10.50 -18.89 9.50
CA ALA A 977 -11.06 -19.92 8.64
C ALA A 977 -11.64 -21.10 9.40
N THR A 978 -11.24 -21.29 10.67
CA THR A 978 -11.74 -22.38 11.51
C THR A 978 -12.10 -21.89 12.92
N GLU A 979 -12.99 -22.63 13.59
CA GLU A 979 -13.34 -22.43 15.00
C GLU A 979 -12.60 -23.41 15.92
N ASN A 980 -11.52 -24.03 15.42
CA ASN A 980 -10.75 -24.98 16.21
C ASN A 980 -10.04 -24.22 17.33
N LYS A 981 -10.28 -24.60 18.59
CA LYS A 981 -9.64 -24.00 19.76
C LYS A 981 -8.83 -25.02 20.58
N ASP A 982 -8.54 -26.18 19.97
CA ASP A 982 -7.86 -27.28 20.64
C ASP A 982 -6.49 -26.85 21.15
N GLU A 983 -6.23 -27.15 22.42
CA GLU A 983 -4.90 -27.01 23.00
C GLU A 983 -3.98 -28.13 22.52
N VAL A 984 -2.75 -27.77 22.17
CA VAL A 984 -1.73 -28.71 21.72
C VAL A 984 -0.87 -29.12 22.92
N LYS A 985 -1.11 -30.33 23.43
CA LYS A 985 -0.36 -30.89 24.57
C LYS A 985 1.03 -31.33 24.16
N THR A 986 1.99 -30.42 24.31
CA THR A 986 3.41 -30.63 24.01
C THR A 986 4.25 -30.29 25.23
N GLY A 987 5.33 -31.05 25.46
CA GLY A 987 6.25 -30.85 26.58
C GLY A 987 7.42 -29.92 26.22
N LEU A 988 8.20 -29.52 27.22
CA LEU A 988 9.47 -28.84 27.00
C LEU A 988 10.58 -29.87 26.75
N TYR A 989 11.44 -29.61 25.77
CA TYR A 989 12.64 -30.39 25.53
C TYR A 989 13.85 -29.71 26.18
N LYS A 990 14.45 -30.38 27.16
CA LYS A 990 15.69 -29.95 27.79
C LYS A 990 16.85 -30.80 27.27
N ALA A 991 17.71 -30.21 26.45
CA ALA A 991 18.91 -30.85 25.95
C ALA A 991 19.95 -31.02 27.06
N ASP A 992 20.55 -32.21 27.16
CA ASP A 992 21.66 -32.49 28.08
C ASP A 992 22.97 -31.85 27.61
N SER A 993 23.12 -31.66 26.30
CA SER A 993 24.28 -31.03 25.68
C SER A 993 23.87 -30.31 24.41
N ILE A 994 24.52 -29.18 24.14
CA ILE A 994 24.39 -28.40 22.90
C ILE A 994 25.68 -28.49 22.09
N TYR A 995 25.59 -28.23 20.78
CA TYR A 995 26.80 -28.11 19.96
C TYR A 995 27.63 -26.89 20.41
N VAL A 996 28.93 -27.08 20.60
CA VAL A 996 29.86 -26.03 21.00
C VAL A 996 30.83 -25.75 19.87
N CYS A 997 30.94 -24.48 19.48
CA CYS A 997 31.89 -24.03 18.46
C CYS A 997 33.33 -24.36 18.86
N LYS A 998 34.11 -24.98 17.97
CA LYS A 998 35.55 -25.22 18.15
C LYS A 998 36.36 -24.13 17.43
N ASN A 999 35.83 -23.60 16.34
CA ASN A 999 36.42 -22.52 15.55
C ASN A 999 36.01 -21.13 16.08
N LYS A 1000 36.59 -20.74 17.23
CA LYS A 1000 36.27 -19.47 17.90
C LYS A 1000 36.77 -18.24 17.13
N VAL A 1001 35.97 -17.18 17.08
CA VAL A 1001 36.31 -15.87 16.53
C VAL A 1001 35.76 -14.75 17.42
N ALA A 1002 36.55 -13.68 17.60
CA ALA A 1002 36.15 -12.58 18.50
C ALA A 1002 34.93 -11.80 17.98
N LYS A 1003 34.88 -11.56 16.67
CA LYS A 1003 33.81 -10.85 15.96
C LYS A 1003 33.42 -11.64 14.71
N PRO A 1004 32.33 -12.43 14.72
CA PRO A 1004 31.91 -13.20 13.56
C PRO A 1004 31.37 -12.28 12.46
N THR A 1005 31.50 -12.75 11.21
CA THR A 1005 30.90 -12.10 10.04
C THR A 1005 29.68 -12.89 9.57
N VAL A 1006 28.61 -12.16 9.23
CA VAL A 1006 27.32 -12.68 8.75
C VAL A 1006 27.15 -12.35 7.28
N PHE A 1007 26.94 -13.35 6.44
CA PHE A 1007 26.53 -13.16 5.06
C PHE A 1007 25.00 -13.12 4.95
N ILE A 1008 24.46 -12.06 4.34
CA ILE A 1008 23.04 -11.86 4.07
C ILE A 1008 22.83 -11.78 2.55
N PRO A 1009 22.37 -12.86 1.91
CA PRO A 1009 22.04 -12.84 0.48
C PRO A 1009 20.75 -12.04 0.22
N VAL A 1010 20.77 -11.21 -0.83
CA VAL A 1010 19.62 -10.45 -1.32
C VAL A 1010 19.28 -10.91 -2.72
N PHE A 1011 18.02 -11.29 -2.94
CA PHE A 1011 17.46 -11.60 -4.25
C PHE A 1011 16.37 -10.59 -4.63
N PRO A 1012 15.98 -10.46 -5.91
CA PRO A 1012 14.81 -9.68 -6.30
C PRO A 1012 13.59 -10.03 -5.43
N GLY A 1013 12.99 -9.02 -4.78
CA GLY A 1013 11.85 -9.17 -3.85
C GLY A 1013 12.21 -9.46 -2.39
N THR A 1014 13.49 -9.66 -2.05
CA THR A 1014 13.95 -9.63 -0.64
C THR A 1014 13.75 -8.23 -0.06
N ASN A 1015 13.28 -8.13 1.19
CA ASN A 1015 12.98 -6.83 1.79
C ASN A 1015 13.31 -6.69 3.30
N CYS A 1016 13.73 -7.75 3.99
CA CYS A 1016 14.10 -7.72 5.42
C CYS A 1016 15.63 -7.71 5.65
N GLU A 1017 16.43 -7.45 4.62
CA GLU A 1017 17.89 -7.50 4.69
C GLU A 1017 18.49 -6.42 5.58
N TYR A 1018 17.90 -5.23 5.61
CA TYR A 1018 18.33 -4.13 6.48
C TYR A 1018 18.01 -4.44 7.93
N ASP A 1019 16.76 -4.83 8.22
CA ASP A 1019 16.31 -5.25 9.55
C ASP A 1019 17.23 -6.34 10.14
N SER A 1020 17.57 -7.33 9.31
CA SER A 1020 18.47 -8.43 9.68
C SER A 1020 19.90 -7.96 9.92
N ALA A 1021 20.44 -7.10 9.04
CA ALA A 1021 21.80 -6.58 9.19
C ALA A 1021 21.93 -5.77 10.49
N ASP A 1022 21.00 -4.84 10.73
CA ASP A 1022 20.98 -3.98 11.90
C ASP A 1022 20.89 -4.82 13.19
N ALA A 1023 20.06 -5.88 13.21
CA ALA A 1023 19.96 -6.78 14.35
C ALA A 1023 21.28 -7.50 14.68
N PHE A 1024 22.01 -7.97 13.67
CA PHE A 1024 23.32 -8.61 13.85
C PHE A 1024 24.42 -7.62 14.24
N GLU A 1025 24.40 -6.40 13.68
CA GLU A 1025 25.36 -5.35 14.03
C GLU A 1025 25.18 -4.88 15.47
N ARG A 1026 23.94 -4.70 15.94
CA ARG A 1026 23.63 -4.45 17.36
C ARG A 1026 24.12 -5.57 18.28
N ALA A 1027 24.03 -6.83 17.82
CA ALA A 1027 24.57 -7.98 18.55
C ALA A 1027 26.11 -8.06 18.52
N GLY A 1028 26.78 -7.22 17.72
CA GLY A 1028 28.22 -7.08 17.64
C GLY A 1028 28.89 -7.87 16.51
N ALA A 1029 28.17 -8.32 15.49
CA ALA A 1029 28.73 -8.95 14.29
C ALA A 1029 29.20 -7.91 13.25
N ASN A 1030 29.90 -8.38 12.21
CA ASN A 1030 29.98 -7.65 10.94
C ASN A 1030 28.98 -8.26 9.96
N THR A 1031 28.46 -7.48 9.01
CA THR A 1031 27.55 -7.97 7.97
C THR A 1031 28.18 -7.80 6.58
N ILE A 1032 27.88 -8.75 5.69
CA ILE A 1032 28.13 -8.68 4.26
C ILE A 1032 26.79 -8.88 3.58
N VAL A 1033 26.24 -7.82 3.00
CA VAL A 1033 24.98 -7.85 2.25
C VAL A 1033 25.28 -7.79 0.75
N LYS A 1034 24.81 -8.76 -0.03
CA LYS A 1034 25.08 -8.82 -1.49
C LYS A 1034 23.85 -9.16 -2.29
N VAL A 1035 23.66 -8.44 -3.39
CA VAL A 1035 22.60 -8.67 -4.37
C VAL A 1035 23.00 -9.78 -5.33
N PHE A 1036 22.09 -10.71 -5.59
CA PHE A 1036 22.21 -11.70 -6.64
C PHE A 1036 21.71 -11.11 -7.97
N LYS A 1037 22.64 -10.89 -8.91
CA LYS A 1037 22.34 -10.41 -10.26
C LYS A 1037 21.95 -11.58 -11.16
N ASN A 1038 20.91 -11.40 -11.97
CA ASN A 1038 20.39 -12.46 -12.85
C ASN A 1038 19.86 -11.96 -14.20
N MET A 1039 20.23 -10.75 -14.63
CA MET A 1039 19.79 -10.21 -15.93
C MET A 1039 20.29 -11.02 -17.13
N ASN A 1040 21.44 -11.69 -17.02
CA ASN A 1040 22.02 -12.54 -18.05
C ASN A 1040 22.91 -13.64 -17.44
N ALA A 1041 23.38 -14.56 -18.28
CA ALA A 1041 24.20 -15.69 -17.87
C ALA A 1041 25.51 -15.30 -17.15
N ASN A 1042 26.15 -14.20 -17.57
CA ASN A 1042 27.39 -13.73 -16.94
C ASN A 1042 27.12 -13.19 -15.53
N ASP A 1043 26.04 -12.41 -15.36
CA ASP A 1043 25.61 -11.91 -14.06
C ASP A 1043 25.31 -13.02 -13.06
N ILE A 1044 24.68 -14.12 -13.52
CA ILE A 1044 24.43 -15.30 -12.68
C ILE A 1044 25.75 -15.92 -12.20
N ARG A 1045 26.72 -16.10 -13.11
CA ARG A 1045 28.04 -16.68 -12.79
C ARG A 1045 28.82 -15.82 -11.80
N GLU A 1046 28.86 -14.51 -12.04
CA GLU A 1046 29.51 -13.56 -11.13
C GLU A 1046 28.87 -13.55 -9.75
N SER A 1047 27.53 -13.61 -9.69
CA SER A 1047 26.80 -13.64 -8.43
C SER A 1047 27.05 -14.92 -7.64
N VAL A 1048 27.11 -16.07 -8.32
CA VAL A 1048 27.51 -17.36 -7.70
C VAL A 1048 28.89 -17.23 -7.08
N ASP A 1049 29.88 -16.72 -7.81
CA ASP A 1049 31.25 -16.60 -7.33
C ASP A 1049 31.39 -15.59 -6.18
N GLU A 1050 30.69 -14.44 -6.24
CA GLU A 1050 30.66 -13.45 -5.17
C GLU A 1050 29.98 -14.01 -3.90
N PHE A 1051 28.89 -14.77 -4.04
CA PHE A 1051 28.21 -15.41 -2.90
C PHE A 1051 29.09 -16.48 -2.25
N VAL A 1052 29.75 -17.32 -3.04
CA VAL A 1052 30.72 -18.32 -2.54
C VAL A 1052 31.81 -17.63 -1.72
N LYS A 1053 32.40 -16.56 -2.25
CA LYS A 1053 33.41 -15.76 -1.55
C LYS A 1053 32.87 -15.15 -0.25
N ALA A 1054 31.66 -14.61 -0.26
CA ALA A 1054 31.04 -14.07 0.95
C ALA A 1054 30.79 -15.16 2.03
N ILE A 1055 30.38 -16.37 1.62
CA ILE A 1055 30.23 -17.54 2.50
C ILE A 1055 31.59 -18.00 3.05
N GLU A 1056 32.65 -17.97 2.25
CA GLU A 1056 34.02 -18.30 2.69
C GLU A 1056 34.56 -17.30 3.73
N GLN A 1057 34.16 -16.04 3.66
CA GLN A 1057 34.55 -14.99 4.61
C GLN A 1057 33.71 -14.96 5.89
N SER A 1058 32.56 -15.63 5.89
CA SER A 1058 31.56 -15.55 6.96
C SER A 1058 31.55 -16.80 7.86
N GLN A 1059 31.05 -16.61 9.08
CA GLN A 1059 30.79 -17.69 10.05
C GLN A 1059 29.30 -17.99 10.18
N ILE A 1060 28.46 -17.04 9.75
CA ILE A 1060 27.01 -17.15 9.77
C ILE A 1060 26.48 -16.86 8.37
N ILE A 1061 25.49 -17.62 7.93
CA ILE A 1061 24.60 -17.22 6.82
C ILE A 1061 23.20 -16.91 7.39
N MET A 1062 22.67 -15.74 7.07
CA MET A 1062 21.33 -15.31 7.46
C MET A 1062 20.47 -15.12 6.22
N PHE A 1063 19.47 -15.96 6.03
CA PHE A 1063 18.48 -15.80 4.97
C PHE A 1063 17.37 -14.85 5.47
N PRO A 1064 17.26 -13.63 4.90
CA PRO A 1064 16.27 -12.66 5.32
C PRO A 1064 14.86 -13.03 4.87
N GLY A 1065 13.86 -12.41 5.49
CA GLY A 1065 12.47 -12.43 5.01
C GLY A 1065 12.24 -11.59 3.75
N GLY A 1066 11.05 -11.73 3.18
CA GLY A 1066 10.59 -10.98 2.01
C GLY A 1066 9.77 -11.83 1.06
N PHE A 1067 9.74 -11.43 -0.21
CA PHE A 1067 8.98 -12.07 -1.27
C PHE A 1067 9.91 -12.37 -2.44
N SER A 1068 10.88 -13.26 -2.27
CA SER A 1068 11.84 -13.53 -3.35
C SER A 1068 11.09 -13.95 -4.63
N ALA A 1069 11.34 -13.25 -5.75
CA ALA A 1069 10.58 -13.36 -7.01
C ALA A 1069 9.07 -13.17 -6.85
N GLY A 1070 8.63 -12.36 -5.87
CA GLY A 1070 7.21 -12.16 -5.55
C GLY A 1070 6.50 -13.40 -5.00
N ASP A 1071 7.26 -14.35 -4.44
CA ASP A 1071 6.80 -15.69 -4.05
C ASP A 1071 6.26 -16.57 -5.20
N GLU A 1072 6.60 -16.20 -6.44
CA GLU A 1072 6.30 -16.97 -7.64
C GLU A 1072 7.54 -17.73 -8.17
N PRO A 1073 7.37 -18.84 -8.92
CA PRO A 1073 6.11 -19.55 -9.18
C PRO A 1073 5.58 -20.31 -7.95
N ASP A 1074 4.31 -20.09 -7.58
CA ASP A 1074 3.55 -20.68 -6.46
C ASP A 1074 4.36 -21.52 -5.45
N GLY A 1075 4.73 -20.94 -4.31
CA GLY A 1075 5.60 -21.57 -3.32
C GLY A 1075 6.76 -20.67 -2.95
N SER A 1076 6.62 -19.91 -1.86
CA SER A 1076 7.57 -18.87 -1.45
C SER A 1076 9.02 -19.38 -1.31
N ALA A 1077 10.01 -18.55 -1.63
CA ALA A 1077 11.45 -18.86 -1.53
C ALA A 1077 12.02 -19.93 -2.49
N LYS A 1078 11.29 -20.34 -3.54
CA LYS A 1078 11.84 -21.22 -4.60
C LYS A 1078 13.02 -20.60 -5.34
N PHE A 1079 13.01 -19.29 -5.54
CA PHE A 1079 14.13 -18.57 -6.18
C PHE A 1079 15.43 -18.72 -5.36
N PHE A 1080 15.34 -18.46 -4.04
CA PHE A 1080 16.42 -18.71 -3.07
C PHE A 1080 16.91 -20.17 -3.13
N ALA A 1081 15.99 -21.13 -2.97
CA ALA A 1081 16.35 -22.54 -2.89
C ALA A 1081 17.00 -23.04 -4.20
N THR A 1082 16.54 -22.56 -5.35
CA THR A 1082 17.09 -22.91 -6.65
C THR A 1082 18.51 -22.38 -6.83
N ALA A 1083 18.76 -21.11 -6.46
CA ALA A 1083 20.11 -20.54 -6.51
C ALA A 1083 21.10 -21.34 -5.64
N PHE A 1084 20.76 -21.60 -4.38
CA PHE A 1084 21.66 -22.30 -3.44
C PHE A 1084 21.88 -23.79 -3.76
N ARG A 1085 21.09 -24.39 -4.66
CA ARG A 1085 21.32 -25.73 -5.21
C ARG A 1085 22.44 -25.77 -6.28
N ASN A 1086 22.97 -24.62 -6.70
CA ASN A 1086 24.18 -24.59 -7.50
C ASN A 1086 25.32 -25.32 -6.78
N ALA A 1087 26.07 -26.16 -7.50
CA ALA A 1087 27.09 -27.03 -6.91
C ALA A 1087 28.15 -26.25 -6.09
N LYS A 1088 28.60 -25.07 -6.57
CA LYS A 1088 29.59 -24.27 -5.85
C LYS A 1088 29.04 -23.69 -4.54
N MET A 1089 27.82 -23.14 -4.58
CA MET A 1089 27.16 -22.59 -3.39
C MET A 1089 26.82 -23.69 -2.38
N THR A 1090 26.31 -24.84 -2.84
CA THR A 1090 26.06 -26.00 -1.99
C THR A 1090 27.35 -26.44 -1.29
N GLU A 1091 28.46 -26.57 -2.01
CA GLU A 1091 29.75 -26.91 -1.41
C GLU A 1091 30.19 -25.88 -0.36
N ALA A 1092 30.07 -24.58 -0.65
CA ALA A 1092 30.45 -23.51 0.26
C ALA A 1092 29.64 -23.53 1.57
N VAL A 1093 28.32 -23.73 1.48
CA VAL A 1093 27.42 -23.85 2.65
C VAL A 1093 27.76 -25.12 3.45
N MET A 1094 27.97 -26.26 2.79
CA MET A 1094 28.31 -27.49 3.49
C MET A 1094 29.67 -27.41 4.18
N LYS A 1095 30.67 -26.73 3.59
CA LYS A 1095 31.95 -26.44 4.26
C LYS A 1095 31.78 -25.49 5.45
N LEU A 1096 30.92 -24.48 5.33
CA LEU A 1096 30.58 -23.58 6.46
C LEU A 1096 30.09 -24.40 7.66
N LEU A 1097 29.11 -25.28 7.44
CA LEU A 1097 28.51 -26.07 8.52
C LEU A 1097 29.43 -27.20 9.00
N ASN A 1098 30.02 -28.00 8.11
CA ASN A 1098 30.70 -29.24 8.51
C ASN A 1098 32.18 -29.06 8.89
N GLU A 1099 32.85 -28.05 8.36
CA GLU A 1099 34.30 -27.88 8.55
C GLU A 1099 34.65 -26.66 9.42
N ARG A 1100 33.77 -25.66 9.48
CA ARG A 1100 34.03 -24.36 10.13
C ARG A 1100 33.12 -24.05 11.32
N ASP A 1101 32.33 -25.04 11.76
CA ASP A 1101 31.33 -24.92 12.84
C ASP A 1101 30.31 -23.79 12.64
N GLY A 1102 30.06 -23.36 11.40
CA GLY A 1102 29.22 -22.22 11.10
C GLY A 1102 27.75 -22.40 11.51
N LEU A 1103 27.02 -21.29 11.53
CA LEU A 1103 25.59 -21.27 11.82
C LEU A 1103 24.79 -20.79 10.61
N ALA A 1104 23.51 -21.19 10.54
CA ALA A 1104 22.56 -20.65 9.58
C ALA A 1104 21.25 -20.25 10.27
N LEU A 1105 20.73 -19.09 9.91
CA LEU A 1105 19.44 -18.57 10.38
C LEU A 1105 18.56 -18.25 9.18
N GLY A 1106 17.27 -18.54 9.27
CA GLY A 1106 16.29 -18.15 8.27
C GLY A 1106 15.00 -17.71 8.95
N ILE A 1107 14.54 -16.51 8.59
CA ILE A 1107 13.31 -15.93 9.15
C ILE A 1107 12.32 -15.68 8.02
N CYS A 1108 11.07 -16.09 8.21
CA CYS A 1108 9.98 -15.98 7.23
C CYS A 1108 10.38 -16.61 5.88
N ASN A 1109 10.61 -15.81 4.82
CA ASN A 1109 11.12 -16.29 3.52
C ASN A 1109 12.45 -17.05 3.63
N GLY A 1110 13.29 -16.67 4.60
CA GLY A 1110 14.50 -17.43 4.92
C GLY A 1110 14.21 -18.81 5.52
N PHE A 1111 13.17 -18.98 6.34
CA PHE A 1111 12.77 -20.29 6.84
C PHE A 1111 12.23 -21.15 5.69
N GLN A 1112 11.42 -20.57 4.81
CA GLN A 1112 10.94 -21.21 3.59
C GLN A 1112 12.11 -21.67 2.70
N ALA A 1113 13.17 -20.87 2.55
CA ALA A 1113 14.38 -21.28 1.84
C ALA A 1113 15.08 -22.47 2.54
N LEU A 1114 15.33 -22.36 3.85
CA LEU A 1114 16.04 -23.38 4.62
C LEU A 1114 15.31 -24.73 4.64
N ILE A 1115 13.98 -24.74 4.75
CA ILE A 1115 13.20 -25.98 4.75
C ILE A 1115 13.18 -26.64 3.37
N LYS A 1116 13.06 -25.85 2.29
CA LYS A 1116 13.13 -26.36 0.91
C LYS A 1116 14.53 -26.83 0.50
N LEU A 1117 15.57 -26.29 1.13
CA LEU A 1117 16.94 -26.78 0.98
C LEU A 1117 17.19 -28.07 1.78
N GLY A 1118 16.35 -28.43 2.75
CA GLY A 1118 16.59 -29.57 3.65
C GLY A 1118 17.49 -29.26 4.85
N LEU A 1119 17.98 -28.02 4.97
CA LEU A 1119 18.94 -27.63 6.01
C LEU A 1119 18.35 -27.69 7.42
N VAL A 1120 17.09 -27.32 7.63
CA VAL A 1120 16.44 -27.43 8.94
C VAL A 1120 15.97 -28.85 9.30
N PRO A 1121 15.37 -29.68 8.42
CA PRO A 1121 14.98 -31.02 8.84
C PRO A 1121 16.18 -31.98 8.94
N HIS A 1122 17.19 -31.81 8.08
CA HIS A 1122 18.29 -32.78 7.91
C HIS A 1122 19.68 -32.25 8.33
N GLY A 1123 19.91 -30.94 8.29
CA GLY A 1123 21.25 -30.36 8.53
C GLY A 1123 22.15 -30.31 7.29
N GLU A 1124 21.64 -30.70 6.12
CA GLU A 1124 22.37 -30.72 4.85
C GLU A 1124 21.45 -30.34 3.69
N ILE A 1125 22.03 -29.89 2.57
CA ILE A 1125 21.26 -29.55 1.37
C ILE A 1125 20.83 -30.84 0.66
N CYS A 1126 19.52 -31.08 0.57
CA CYS A 1126 18.96 -32.26 -0.09
C CYS A 1126 17.65 -31.95 -0.86
N PRO A 1127 17.28 -32.75 -1.87
CA PRO A 1127 16.00 -32.60 -2.56
C PRO A 1127 14.81 -32.94 -1.65
N GLN A 1128 13.69 -32.25 -1.85
CA GLN A 1128 12.44 -32.59 -1.17
C GLN A 1128 11.79 -33.82 -1.82
N SER A 1129 11.20 -34.66 -0.97
CA SER A 1129 10.33 -35.78 -1.34
C SER A 1129 8.87 -35.46 -0.99
N ALA A 1130 7.93 -36.31 -1.43
CA ALA A 1130 6.51 -36.15 -1.10
C ALA A 1130 6.19 -36.17 0.41
N GLU A 1131 7.09 -36.72 1.23
CA GLU A 1131 6.95 -36.83 2.68
C GLU A 1131 7.78 -35.79 3.44
N SER A 1132 8.41 -34.85 2.76
CA SER A 1132 9.24 -33.83 3.41
C SER A 1132 8.37 -32.81 4.17
N PRO A 1133 8.78 -32.34 5.35
CA PRO A 1133 8.20 -31.15 5.96
C PRO A 1133 8.33 -29.94 5.03
N THR A 1134 7.32 -29.08 5.01
CA THR A 1134 7.36 -27.83 4.24
C THR A 1134 6.50 -26.75 4.90
N LEU A 1135 6.54 -25.56 4.31
CA LEU A 1135 5.67 -24.42 4.61
C LEU A 1135 4.77 -24.18 3.40
N THR A 1136 3.52 -23.79 3.64
CA THR A 1136 2.53 -23.54 2.59
C THR A 1136 1.53 -22.47 3.03
N TYR A 1137 0.55 -22.15 2.17
CA TYR A 1137 -0.51 -21.18 2.43
C TYR A 1137 -1.14 -21.34 3.82
N ASN A 1138 -1.31 -20.19 4.48
CA ASN A 1138 -2.09 -20.07 5.70
C ASN A 1138 -3.48 -20.69 5.49
N THR A 1139 -4.08 -21.27 6.53
CA THR A 1139 -5.42 -21.87 6.43
C THR A 1139 -6.49 -20.89 5.94
N ILE A 1140 -6.34 -19.60 6.25
CA ILE A 1140 -7.23 -18.52 5.82
C ILE A 1140 -7.07 -18.09 4.34
N GLY A 1141 -6.05 -18.59 3.64
CA GLY A 1141 -5.91 -18.35 2.19
C GLY A 1141 -5.45 -16.94 1.78
N ARG A 1142 -4.96 -16.14 2.72
CA ARG A 1142 -4.42 -14.78 2.52
C ARG A 1142 -3.22 -14.49 3.43
N HIS A 1143 -2.52 -13.39 3.12
CA HIS A 1143 -1.51 -12.78 4.00
C HIS A 1143 -2.11 -12.37 5.35
N VAL A 1144 -1.34 -12.58 6.43
CA VAL A 1144 -1.68 -12.16 7.79
C VAL A 1144 -0.49 -11.43 8.40
N SER A 1145 -0.74 -10.21 8.86
CA SER A 1145 0.18 -9.30 9.56
C SER A 1145 -0.37 -9.03 10.98
N LYS A 1146 0.29 -9.59 12.00
CA LYS A 1146 -0.13 -9.51 13.42
C LYS A 1146 1.05 -9.75 14.36
N MET A 1147 1.01 -9.22 15.58
CA MET A 1147 1.94 -9.63 16.63
C MET A 1147 1.52 -10.97 17.23
N VAL A 1148 2.42 -11.96 17.24
CA VAL A 1148 2.14 -13.31 17.71
C VAL A 1148 2.92 -13.62 18.98
N TYR A 1149 2.31 -14.38 19.88
CA TYR A 1149 2.99 -14.92 21.05
C TYR A 1149 3.61 -16.27 20.70
N THR A 1150 4.90 -16.40 20.95
CA THR A 1150 5.67 -17.61 20.67
C THR A 1150 6.38 -18.08 21.94
N LYS A 1151 6.35 -19.38 22.21
CA LYS A 1151 7.01 -19.99 23.36
C LYS A 1151 8.24 -20.76 22.92
N VAL A 1152 9.36 -20.56 23.62
CA VAL A 1152 10.56 -21.37 23.42
C VAL A 1152 10.36 -22.73 24.09
N VAL A 1153 10.33 -23.81 23.32
CA VAL A 1153 10.02 -25.16 23.81
C VAL A 1153 11.20 -26.13 23.75
N SER A 1154 12.32 -25.71 23.17
CA SER A 1154 13.58 -26.45 23.18
C SER A 1154 14.77 -25.53 23.40
N ASN A 1155 15.72 -25.94 24.24
CA ASN A 1155 17.00 -25.24 24.46
C ASN A 1155 18.19 -25.90 23.73
N LYS A 1156 17.91 -26.78 22.76
CA LYS A 1156 18.92 -27.57 22.05
C LYS A 1156 19.82 -26.73 21.13
N SER A 1157 19.31 -25.60 20.63
CA SER A 1157 20.01 -24.79 19.64
C SER A 1157 20.96 -23.76 20.26
N PRO A 1158 22.17 -23.55 19.70
CA PRO A 1158 23.02 -22.41 20.04
C PRO A 1158 22.32 -21.06 19.82
N TRP A 1159 21.34 -20.98 18.90
CA TRP A 1159 20.57 -19.76 18.66
C TRP A 1159 19.65 -19.35 19.81
N LEU A 1160 19.36 -20.26 20.75
CA LEU A 1160 18.40 -20.03 21.83
C LEU A 1160 19.06 -19.96 23.22
N GLN A 1161 20.38 -19.79 23.29
CA GLN A 1161 21.11 -19.79 24.57
C GLN A 1161 20.82 -18.56 25.44
N GLY A 1162 20.49 -17.43 24.82
CA GLY A 1162 20.02 -16.23 25.51
C GLY A 1162 18.52 -16.27 25.84
N ALA A 1163 17.77 -17.23 25.29
CA ALA A 1163 16.35 -17.37 25.53
C ALA A 1163 16.08 -18.29 26.73
N GLU A 1164 15.07 -17.95 27.53
CA GLU A 1164 14.60 -18.81 28.61
C GLU A 1164 13.66 -19.92 28.10
N LEU A 1165 13.96 -21.18 28.43
CA LEU A 1165 13.13 -22.33 28.10
C LEU A 1165 11.76 -22.23 28.79
N GLY A 1166 10.69 -22.28 28.01
CA GLY A 1166 9.32 -22.16 28.48
C GLY A 1166 8.79 -20.72 28.55
N LYS A 1167 9.64 -19.71 28.32
CA LYS A 1167 9.22 -18.29 28.27
C LYS A 1167 8.51 -17.98 26.95
N VAL A 1168 7.57 -17.04 27.03
CA VAL A 1168 6.79 -16.49 25.91
C VAL A 1168 7.39 -15.15 25.48
N TYR A 1169 7.47 -14.95 24.17
CA TYR A 1169 7.93 -13.74 23.49
C TYR A 1169 6.88 -13.27 22.49
N CYS A 1170 6.87 -11.99 22.17
CA CYS A 1170 5.93 -11.37 21.22
C CYS A 1170 6.70 -10.82 20.01
N ASN A 1171 6.47 -11.37 18.82
CA ASN A 1171 7.14 -10.93 17.60
C ASN A 1171 6.12 -10.76 16.46
N PRO A 1172 6.36 -9.87 15.49
CA PRO A 1172 5.48 -9.74 14.33
C PRO A 1172 5.55 -10.99 13.44
N ALA A 1173 4.39 -11.49 13.03
CA ALA A 1173 4.22 -12.42 11.93
C ALA A 1173 3.62 -11.67 10.75
N SER A 1174 4.23 -11.79 9.58
CA SER A 1174 3.76 -11.17 8.34
C SER A 1174 4.07 -12.11 7.17
N HIS A 1175 3.11 -12.97 6.81
CA HIS A 1175 3.28 -13.97 5.74
C HIS A 1175 1.95 -14.49 5.19
N GLY A 1176 1.92 -14.86 3.91
CA GLY A 1176 0.83 -15.62 3.28
C GLY A 1176 1.04 -17.15 3.30
N GLU A 1177 2.29 -17.60 3.37
CA GLU A 1177 2.68 -19.01 3.29
C GLU A 1177 3.50 -19.48 4.51
N GLY A 1178 3.00 -19.24 5.72
CA GLY A 1178 3.70 -19.58 6.96
C GLY A 1178 3.32 -20.91 7.59
N ARG A 1179 2.38 -21.67 6.99
CA ARG A 1179 1.80 -22.85 7.64
C ARG A 1179 2.75 -24.05 7.56
N PHE A 1180 3.29 -24.45 8.71
CA PHE A 1180 4.10 -25.66 8.81
C PHE A 1180 3.24 -26.92 8.67
N VAL A 1181 3.60 -27.78 7.72
CA VAL A 1181 2.92 -29.06 7.46
C VAL A 1181 3.95 -30.18 7.32
N ALA A 1182 3.64 -31.34 7.90
CA ALA A 1182 4.47 -32.54 7.80
C ALA A 1182 3.63 -33.80 8.09
N PRO A 1183 4.04 -34.98 7.57
CA PRO A 1183 3.48 -36.26 7.98
C PRO A 1183 3.66 -36.52 9.49
N GLN A 1184 2.79 -37.33 10.09
CA GLN A 1184 2.82 -37.61 11.54
C GLN A 1184 4.17 -38.16 12.01
N GLU A 1185 4.80 -39.04 11.23
CA GLU A 1185 6.12 -39.60 11.55
C GLU A 1185 7.19 -38.51 11.69
N TRP A 1186 7.10 -37.45 10.87
CA TRP A 1186 8.00 -36.31 10.96
C TRP A 1186 7.71 -35.44 12.18
N LEU A 1187 6.44 -35.21 12.51
CA LEU A 1187 6.06 -34.46 13.71
C LEU A 1187 6.63 -35.16 14.95
N ASP A 1188 6.41 -36.46 15.09
CA ASP A 1188 6.89 -37.27 16.22
C ASP A 1188 8.43 -37.22 16.30
N LYS A 1189 9.11 -37.36 15.16
CA LYS A 1189 10.57 -37.29 15.07
C LYS A 1189 11.12 -35.93 15.49
N LEU A 1190 10.51 -34.83 15.04
CA LEU A 1190 10.96 -33.47 15.35
C LEU A 1190 10.85 -33.18 16.85
N PHE A 1191 9.74 -33.57 17.50
CA PHE A 1191 9.59 -33.43 18.95
C PHE A 1191 10.54 -34.34 19.73
N ALA A 1192 10.68 -35.62 19.34
CA ALA A 1192 11.58 -36.56 20.01
C ALA A 1192 13.04 -36.11 19.96
N ASN A 1193 13.46 -35.49 18.84
CA ASN A 1193 14.80 -34.96 18.67
C ASN A 1193 14.99 -33.55 19.28
N GLY A 1194 13.96 -32.93 19.84
CA GLY A 1194 14.01 -31.56 20.34
C GLY A 1194 14.25 -30.52 19.25
N GLN A 1195 13.88 -30.83 17.99
CA GLN A 1195 14.06 -29.94 16.84
C GLN A 1195 12.99 -28.87 16.75
N VAL A 1196 11.81 -29.07 17.35
CA VAL A 1196 10.80 -28.01 17.50
C VAL A 1196 11.33 -26.97 18.48
N ALA A 1197 11.63 -25.78 17.99
CA ALA A 1197 12.27 -24.70 18.74
C ALA A 1197 11.23 -23.82 19.44
N THR A 1198 10.22 -23.42 18.69
CA THR A 1198 9.20 -22.46 19.11
C THR A 1198 7.81 -22.88 18.64
N GLN A 1199 6.80 -22.54 19.44
CA GLN A 1199 5.39 -22.79 19.13
C GLN A 1199 4.55 -21.52 19.32
N TYR A 1200 3.52 -21.33 18.49
CA TYR A 1200 2.46 -20.34 18.71
C TYR A 1200 1.68 -20.68 19.98
N VAL A 1201 1.39 -19.68 20.81
CA VAL A 1201 0.70 -19.86 22.09
C VAL A 1201 -0.35 -18.79 22.31
N ASN A 1202 -1.36 -19.12 23.11
CA ASN A 1202 -2.31 -18.15 23.63
C ASN A 1202 -1.68 -17.23 24.71
N GLU A 1203 -2.48 -16.30 25.24
CA GLU A 1203 -2.06 -15.36 26.28
C GLU A 1203 -1.63 -16.03 27.60
N ALA A 1204 -2.04 -17.28 27.83
CA ALA A 1204 -1.62 -18.10 28.97
C ALA A 1204 -0.31 -18.88 28.71
N GLY A 1205 0.29 -18.77 27.52
CA GLY A 1205 1.50 -19.49 27.15
C GLY A 1205 1.27 -20.98 26.85
N VAL A 1206 0.06 -21.35 26.46
CA VAL A 1206 -0.34 -22.71 26.06
C VAL A 1206 -0.39 -22.80 24.54
N PRO A 1207 0.32 -23.76 23.91
CA PRO A 1207 0.20 -24.02 22.48
C PRO A 1207 -1.23 -24.38 22.07
N THR A 1208 -1.72 -23.82 20.96
CA THR A 1208 -3.13 -23.97 20.54
C THR A 1208 -3.29 -23.96 19.02
N MET A 1209 -4.35 -24.60 18.54
CA MET A 1209 -4.81 -24.52 17.15
C MET A 1209 -5.79 -23.36 16.89
N ASP A 1210 -6.11 -22.55 17.90
CA ASP A 1210 -6.89 -21.32 17.72
C ASP A 1210 -6.15 -20.34 16.81
N GLU A 1211 -6.77 -20.00 15.67
CA GLU A 1211 -6.20 -19.10 14.66
C GLU A 1211 -6.05 -17.65 15.16
N GLU A 1212 -6.70 -17.30 16.28
CA GLU A 1212 -6.40 -16.06 17.00
C GLU A 1212 -4.90 -15.97 17.37
N TRP A 1213 -4.28 -17.11 17.70
CA TRP A 1213 -2.91 -17.20 18.19
C TRP A 1213 -1.98 -17.92 17.20
N ASN A 1214 -2.46 -18.99 16.57
CA ASN A 1214 -1.79 -19.74 15.50
C ASN A 1214 -2.27 -19.22 14.14
N VAL A 1215 -1.79 -18.03 13.78
CA VAL A 1215 -2.30 -17.21 12.66
C VAL A 1215 -2.22 -17.84 11.26
N ASN A 1216 -1.46 -18.93 11.10
CA ASN A 1216 -1.33 -19.66 9.83
C ASN A 1216 -1.89 -21.08 9.88
N GLY A 1217 -2.31 -21.57 11.06
CA GLY A 1217 -2.80 -22.94 11.25
C GLY A 1217 -1.69 -24.01 11.17
N SER A 1218 -0.46 -23.66 11.57
CA SER A 1218 0.67 -24.59 11.59
C SER A 1218 0.37 -25.83 12.45
N TYR A 1219 0.76 -27.00 11.95
CA TYR A 1219 0.53 -28.27 12.64
C TYR A 1219 1.27 -28.29 13.97
N MET A 1220 0.59 -28.77 15.02
CA MET A 1220 1.10 -28.78 16.40
C MET A 1220 1.53 -27.39 16.90
N ALA A 1221 0.95 -26.32 16.33
CA ALA A 1221 1.32 -24.93 16.60
C ALA A 1221 2.82 -24.64 16.38
N ILE A 1222 3.52 -25.40 15.52
CA ILE A 1222 4.96 -25.21 15.27
C ILE A 1222 5.19 -23.86 14.59
N GLU A 1223 6.06 -23.04 15.19
CA GLU A 1223 6.44 -21.73 14.63
C GLU A 1223 7.87 -21.75 14.06
N GLY A 1224 8.76 -22.53 14.68
CA GLY A 1224 10.14 -22.65 14.25
C GLY A 1224 10.75 -24.02 14.59
N ILE A 1225 11.68 -24.46 13.75
CA ILE A 1225 12.40 -25.73 13.89
C ILE A 1225 13.90 -25.56 13.66
N THR A 1226 14.68 -26.56 14.07
CA THR A 1226 16.15 -26.57 13.97
C THR A 1226 16.68 -27.83 13.29
N SER A 1227 17.92 -27.75 12.78
CA SER A 1227 18.69 -28.93 12.35
C SER A 1227 18.86 -29.94 13.48
N PRO A 1228 19.12 -31.23 13.18
CA PRO A 1228 19.33 -32.24 14.21
C PRO A 1228 20.40 -31.90 15.26
N ASP A 1229 21.39 -31.07 14.90
CA ASP A 1229 22.46 -30.57 15.77
C ASP A 1229 22.20 -29.16 16.35
N GLY A 1230 21.09 -28.52 15.98
CA GLY A 1230 20.66 -27.20 16.44
C GLY A 1230 21.29 -26.00 15.72
N ARG A 1231 22.31 -26.16 14.87
CA ARG A 1231 23.08 -25.04 14.28
C ARG A 1231 22.36 -24.27 13.18
N VAL A 1232 21.36 -24.88 12.56
CA VAL A 1232 20.45 -24.22 11.61
C VAL A 1232 19.12 -23.96 12.32
N LEU A 1233 18.65 -22.71 12.34
CA LEU A 1233 17.34 -22.33 12.88
C LEU A 1233 16.49 -21.69 11.78
N GLY A 1234 15.26 -22.18 11.62
CA GLY A 1234 14.23 -21.58 10.79
C GLY A 1234 13.01 -21.21 11.63
N LYS A 1235 12.48 -20.00 11.47
CA LYS A 1235 11.25 -19.55 12.15
C LYS A 1235 10.45 -18.56 11.30
N MET A 1236 9.15 -18.44 11.54
CA MET A 1236 8.26 -17.58 10.74
C MET A 1236 8.14 -16.14 11.25
N ALA A 1237 8.00 -15.96 12.56
CA ALA A 1237 7.87 -14.64 13.17
C ALA A 1237 9.22 -13.90 13.16
N HIS A 1238 9.16 -12.60 12.89
CA HIS A 1238 10.32 -11.74 12.67
C HIS A 1238 10.90 -11.22 13.98
N SER A 1239 11.99 -11.83 14.44
CA SER A 1239 12.70 -11.41 15.65
C SER A 1239 13.63 -10.21 15.42
N GLU A 1240 13.96 -9.90 14.16
CA GLU A 1240 14.75 -8.75 13.73
C GLU A 1240 13.95 -7.44 13.74
N ARG A 1241 12.62 -7.52 13.58
CA ARG A 1241 11.70 -6.37 13.53
C ARG A 1241 11.36 -5.84 14.92
N ARG A 1242 12.38 -5.44 15.66
CA ARG A 1242 12.27 -4.78 16.96
C ARG A 1242 13.31 -3.70 17.14
N ASP A 1243 12.92 -2.65 17.84
CA ASP A 1243 13.82 -1.61 18.34
C ASP A 1243 13.15 -0.84 19.49
N ARG A 1244 13.83 0.16 20.06
CA ARG A 1244 13.24 1.11 21.00
C ARG A 1244 11.96 1.72 20.41
N SER A 1245 10.88 1.70 21.20
CA SER A 1245 9.56 2.27 20.87
C SER A 1245 8.81 1.65 19.69
N VAL A 1246 9.35 0.59 19.07
CA VAL A 1246 8.65 -0.15 18.00
C VAL A 1246 7.53 -1.02 18.60
N ALA A 1247 6.35 -0.96 17.98
CA ALA A 1247 5.13 -1.63 18.43
C ALA A 1247 4.78 -1.33 19.91
N MET A 1248 4.88 -0.05 20.32
CA MET A 1248 4.68 0.35 21.72
C MET A 1248 3.25 0.12 22.24
N ASN A 1249 2.28 -0.04 21.34
CA ASN A 1249 0.89 -0.36 21.66
C ASN A 1249 0.65 -1.88 21.85
N ILE A 1250 1.71 -2.69 21.93
CA ILE A 1250 1.66 -4.15 22.07
C ILE A 1250 2.37 -4.56 23.36
N TYR A 1251 1.81 -5.56 24.05
CA TYR A 1251 2.31 -6.04 25.33
C TYR A 1251 3.10 -7.34 25.16
N GLY A 1252 4.28 -7.42 25.77
CA GLY A 1252 5.10 -8.65 25.80
C GLY A 1252 6.58 -8.39 25.61
N GLU A 1253 7.41 -9.35 26.00
CA GLU A 1253 8.85 -9.32 25.73
C GLU A 1253 9.09 -9.63 24.26
N GLN A 1254 9.69 -8.70 23.50
CA GLN A 1254 9.98 -8.91 22.08
C GLN A 1254 11.34 -9.59 21.85
N ASP A 1255 12.27 -9.49 22.81
CA ASP A 1255 13.65 -9.90 22.62
C ASP A 1255 13.91 -11.36 23.03
N ILE A 1256 13.89 -12.24 22.04
CA ILE A 1256 14.27 -13.65 22.19
C ILE A 1256 15.81 -13.88 22.21
N LYS A 1257 16.62 -12.83 22.02
CA LYS A 1257 18.10 -12.89 22.04
C LYS A 1257 18.76 -13.81 21.02
N ILE A 1258 18.11 -14.08 19.87
CA ILE A 1258 18.65 -15.01 18.86
C ILE A 1258 19.95 -14.50 18.23
N PHE A 1259 20.04 -13.20 17.93
CA PHE A 1259 21.20 -12.60 17.27
C PHE A 1259 22.40 -12.57 18.22
N GLU A 1260 22.17 -12.14 19.47
CA GLU A 1260 23.18 -12.16 20.52
C GLU A 1260 23.68 -13.58 20.81
N SER A 1261 22.80 -14.57 20.82
CA SER A 1261 23.16 -15.98 21.01
C SER A 1261 24.02 -16.53 19.87
N GLY A 1262 23.63 -16.23 18.62
CA GLY A 1262 24.40 -16.62 17.44
C GLY A 1262 25.80 -16.01 17.40
N VAL A 1263 25.93 -14.73 17.80
CA VAL A 1263 27.24 -14.07 17.92
C VAL A 1263 28.06 -14.65 19.08
N ALA A 1264 27.43 -14.89 20.23
CA ALA A 1264 28.11 -15.42 21.41
C ALA A 1264 28.63 -16.85 21.22
N TYR A 1265 28.00 -17.66 20.37
CA TYR A 1265 28.43 -19.03 20.07
C TYR A 1265 29.90 -19.12 19.59
N PHE A 1266 30.38 -18.11 18.85
CA PHE A 1266 31.75 -18.05 18.34
C PHE A 1266 32.78 -17.50 19.34
N LYS A 1267 32.35 -16.99 20.49
CA LYS A 1267 33.22 -16.53 21.58
C LYS A 1267 33.48 -17.68 22.55
#